data_AF-A0AAV9Z0N6-F1
#
_entry.id   AF-A0AAV9Z0N6-F1
#
_cell.length_a   1.000
_cell.length_b   1.000
_cell.length_c   1.000
_cell.angle_alpha   90.00
_cell.angle_beta   90.00
_cell.angle_gamma   90.00
#
_symmetry.space_group_name_H-M   'P 1'
#
loop_
_entity.id
_entity.type
_entity.pdbx_description
1 polymer ?
#
loop_
_entity_poly.entity_id
_entity_poly.type
_entity_poly.pdbx_seq_one_letter_code
_entity_poly.pdbx_strand_id
1 'polypeptide(L)'
;MPCPGVLLGWDDLPFWKTYPFHLHDPESKERPAYSFVSMVPPQIRSTRCLGPAITAHGYLPCTRCRSLSVDVDVLLDRARRSYQHINSEDVLNIVQLREKLAASRERENKLKLKNVNISDALVIPREHLTEYKDVVQFVGQNNVPALQRIFFNSVKRGWGIKTLRERLDLAVNKEYRAVNFPQHEIDLQILIYELGGAGAVHALSHSYFALPSLNTIQPYRRQNNIVPCVDGVRITDVLQNIAALFGPYTDKPGAKPSLSVERPAQLHGYTLSFDEVASDPRLDYMAGTDSIGGLCLEHIDALTTVKVGKDISSVEAAAAAVRTGKVHIASEISVGAISRLSQTGYGAKPVFMAPSCKKGGWRDLLKNMEIVVEAWRRSEHGEAKHGPLLSVASDGAAGRRAAMFMMTMHSEISPGNPLYESVRNLPGLNLRVGKNNLTGDVDWKHEDKRLCTCFCSPQGIVVKNICVNRDLLLSWLERLPDHDWSEMTLHSLLDPSDAQDVPRAIKLLLCIVEVAKLDSEEFDPSEMAEFEAICLLGELLDAWLQPFINVQLSLSEQIESLIKFSHLLCALYLQNGTSFLPNQLYGDLQITIKNAILMVPKTRLINGELKVFLCLLGDDVLESLFGRSRMIGGHSPNSSVAELQHRFNSAMNLDRIYERYPELERKPRRLAMFRMRHVDHLRPAHFQAELRAKSCDLEACWKAAVPMAESILQKFGVKMSVPFSQLFKRKATDLMRPFGGKYPAISAEVDRSMANLCSHQDPEIDESTTTGEQLTIDFEAMIASELAQLAAESEAGPHSVFTRINADGHLCHKKAVMRTLFDMTHDTHTSHDRLQRVRGFTTGGKSYLREDTVYGEKTSPATHFQLGNLFATLICHNGTHLGLAIAKCTVIKRGPLGSKSPSVSAIPRAELDLPSSPYTIAGQIYDLIPIPSTAGPLKWAWNGKLVSLSLLKKRKANGSGKEEISHLKNLQFSVPSCLIDPLQDKAEDFLTSELPVSSERDKTWVFMDADLLDSWYKLWNRLFADGDLHDKFPTFTGISEGSFPYSVPPSAACRSIIYSAPIAGTVIEQSNLTRHTCRVCQQPVKGTDRQIHVGRHILKAICGVPDTSVKFPVSNAYPCGMCGGPTNNGACKVEIKSGKALSTCPSAYSFMVVPASKFHKGRPCTNVPVVCALNCGETHWKYNFKKHLEERHPSWEQIASPAFLALLEISHAEQTALDIPVAKYLELLPRPTVLIPSTPTRNIVGRKRPASCTPRSRLAKENTATTPTRRASKTPKVDS
;
A
#
# COMPACT_ATOMS: atom_id res chain seq x y z
N MET A 1 -43.29 -30.40 132.80
CA MET A 1 -44.33 -29.92 131.85
C MET A 1 -43.64 -29.34 130.63
N PRO A 2 -43.96 -29.77 129.39
CA PRO A 2 -43.35 -29.21 128.18
C PRO A 2 -43.86 -27.77 127.92
N CYS A 3 -43.01 -26.92 127.34
CA CYS A 3 -43.36 -25.52 127.03
C CYS A 3 -44.62 -25.45 126.14
N PRO A 4 -45.63 -24.62 126.47
CA PRO A 4 -46.89 -24.58 125.72
C PRO A 4 -46.72 -24.12 124.26
N GLY A 5 -45.55 -23.56 123.89
CA GLY A 5 -45.31 -23.04 122.54
C GLY A 5 -46.01 -21.71 122.31
N VAL A 6 -45.95 -21.20 121.09
CA VAL A 6 -46.63 -19.96 120.68
C VAL A 6 -47.62 -20.30 119.57
N LEU A 7 -48.79 -19.66 119.61
CA LEU A 7 -49.77 -19.75 118.53
C LEU A 7 -49.14 -19.18 117.26
N LEU A 8 -49.20 -19.94 116.18
CA LEU A 8 -48.74 -19.46 114.88
C LEU A 8 -49.78 -18.47 114.34
N GLY A 9 -49.48 -17.17 114.39
CA GLY A 9 -50.34 -16.12 113.85
C GLY A 9 -50.39 -16.19 112.33
N TRP A 10 -51.28 -17.02 111.80
CA TRP A 10 -51.47 -17.26 110.37
C TRP A 10 -52.95 -17.14 110.00
N ASP A 11 -53.63 -16.18 110.62
CA ASP A 11 -55.08 -16.00 110.53
C ASP A 11 -55.50 -15.24 109.26
N ASP A 12 -54.60 -14.41 108.72
CA ASP A 12 -54.86 -13.55 107.55
C ASP A 12 -54.85 -14.31 106.21
N LEU A 13 -54.38 -15.55 106.19
CA LEU A 13 -54.28 -16.39 104.99
C LEU A 13 -54.71 -17.83 105.31
N PRO A 14 -55.25 -18.60 104.35
CA PRO A 14 -55.56 -20.01 104.59
C PRO A 14 -54.28 -20.79 104.88
N PHE A 15 -54.03 -21.10 106.15
CA PHE A 15 -52.80 -21.73 106.63
C PHE A 15 -52.41 -22.97 105.83
N TRP A 16 -53.36 -23.90 105.63
CA TRP A 16 -53.15 -25.15 104.90
C TRP A 16 -52.77 -25.00 103.42
N LYS A 17 -52.99 -23.82 102.81
CA LYS A 17 -52.68 -23.55 101.41
C LYS A 17 -51.48 -22.63 101.22
N THR A 18 -51.18 -21.80 102.21
CA THR A 18 -50.20 -20.72 102.07
C THR A 18 -48.97 -20.93 102.93
N TYR A 19 -49.03 -21.84 103.90
CA TYR A 19 -47.87 -22.26 104.65
C TYR A 19 -47.01 -23.25 103.82
N PRO A 20 -45.70 -23.03 103.69
CA PRO A 20 -44.80 -23.88 102.93
C PRO A 20 -44.41 -25.14 103.73
N PHE A 21 -45.32 -26.12 103.83
CA PHE A 21 -45.13 -27.32 104.65
C PHE A 21 -43.90 -28.15 104.27
N HIS A 22 -43.52 -28.16 102.99
CA HIS A 22 -42.35 -28.88 102.49
C HIS A 22 -41.03 -28.34 103.06
N LEU A 23 -41.00 -27.13 103.63
CA LEU A 23 -39.82 -26.65 104.34
C LEU A 23 -39.50 -27.45 105.61
N HIS A 24 -40.43 -28.25 106.13
CA HIS A 24 -40.17 -29.13 107.27
C HIS A 24 -39.51 -30.46 106.89
N ASP A 25 -39.31 -30.71 105.60
CA ASP A 25 -38.51 -31.83 105.11
C ASP A 25 -37.08 -31.75 105.69
N PRO A 26 -36.53 -32.86 106.24
CA PRO A 26 -35.15 -32.90 106.74
C PRO A 26 -34.09 -32.44 105.74
N GLU A 27 -34.34 -32.58 104.44
CA GLU A 27 -33.41 -32.20 103.36
C GLU A 27 -33.54 -30.73 102.92
N SER A 28 -34.54 -30.00 103.43
CA SER A 28 -34.75 -28.59 103.11
C SER A 28 -33.68 -27.69 103.74
N LYS A 29 -33.01 -26.88 102.89
CA LYS A 29 -31.98 -25.90 103.33
C LYS A 29 -32.56 -24.71 104.09
N GLU A 30 -33.85 -24.43 103.92
CA GLU A 30 -34.56 -23.27 104.47
C GLU A 30 -35.56 -23.70 105.56
N ARG A 31 -35.25 -24.79 106.26
CA ARG A 31 -36.12 -25.37 107.29
C ARG A 31 -36.35 -24.40 108.45
N PRO A 32 -37.61 -24.20 108.89
CA PRO A 32 -37.89 -23.31 110.00
C PRO A 32 -37.28 -23.86 111.31
N ALA A 33 -36.76 -22.99 112.15
CA ALA A 33 -36.16 -23.37 113.45
C ALA A 33 -37.22 -23.71 114.53
N TYR A 34 -38.35 -24.28 114.12
CA TYR A 34 -39.46 -24.67 114.97
C TYR A 34 -40.20 -25.91 114.44
N SER A 35 -40.89 -26.60 115.33
CA SER A 35 -41.78 -27.72 115.01
C SER A 35 -43.19 -27.45 115.54
N PHE A 36 -44.18 -28.10 114.94
CA PHE A 36 -45.56 -28.00 115.38
C PHE A 36 -45.82 -28.87 116.61
N VAL A 37 -46.52 -28.31 117.59
CA VAL A 37 -47.01 -28.98 118.80
C VAL A 37 -48.49 -29.34 118.67
N SER A 38 -49.25 -28.45 118.03
CA SER A 38 -50.63 -28.68 117.59
C SER A 38 -50.79 -28.09 116.19
N MET A 39 -51.68 -28.68 115.39
CA MET A 39 -52.04 -28.18 114.07
C MET A 39 -53.41 -27.47 114.08
N VAL A 40 -54.19 -27.59 115.17
CA VAL A 40 -55.53 -27.00 115.30
C VAL A 40 -55.76 -26.55 116.76
N PRO A 41 -55.68 -25.25 117.06
CA PRO A 41 -55.06 -24.21 116.24
C PRO A 41 -53.54 -24.43 116.13
N PRO A 42 -52.88 -23.98 115.06
CA PRO A 42 -51.46 -24.23 114.84
C PRO A 42 -50.62 -23.59 115.94
N GLN A 43 -49.90 -24.42 116.69
CA GLN A 43 -49.00 -24.00 117.75
C GLN A 43 -47.60 -24.51 117.44
N ILE A 44 -46.63 -23.61 117.51
CA ILE A 44 -45.23 -23.91 117.20
C ILE A 44 -44.35 -23.80 118.43
N ARG A 45 -43.32 -24.63 118.46
CA ARG A 45 -42.28 -24.64 119.49
C ARG A 45 -40.93 -24.60 118.82
N SER A 46 -40.02 -23.75 119.32
CA SER A 46 -38.68 -23.64 118.76
C SER A 46 -37.97 -24.98 118.91
N THR A 47 -37.20 -25.38 117.91
CA THR A 47 -36.30 -26.54 118.01
C THR A 47 -35.24 -26.34 119.10
N ARG A 48 -35.00 -25.09 119.51
CA ARG A 48 -34.12 -24.68 120.62
C ARG A 48 -34.93 -24.18 121.84
N CYS A 49 -36.11 -24.76 122.08
CA CYS A 49 -36.96 -24.41 123.23
C CYS A 49 -36.24 -24.68 124.56
N LEU A 50 -36.36 -23.74 125.50
CA LEU A 50 -35.69 -23.79 126.81
C LEU A 50 -36.58 -24.33 127.95
N GLY A 51 -37.81 -24.79 127.66
CA GLY A 51 -38.80 -25.20 128.68
C GLY A 51 -39.72 -24.07 129.16
N PRO A 52 -40.81 -24.35 129.91
CA PRO A 52 -41.83 -23.34 130.26
C PRO A 52 -41.30 -22.25 131.22
N ALA A 53 -41.74 -21.01 131.04
CA ALA A 53 -41.52 -19.93 132.01
C ALA A 53 -42.68 -19.94 133.03
N ILE A 54 -42.36 -20.00 134.34
CA ILE A 54 -43.34 -20.08 135.43
C ILE A 54 -43.70 -18.68 135.91
N THR A 55 -44.99 -18.33 135.92
CA THR A 55 -45.51 -17.05 136.47
C THR A 55 -46.73 -17.29 137.35
N ALA A 56 -47.05 -16.32 138.22
CA ALA A 56 -48.13 -16.41 139.21
C ALA A 56 -49.55 -16.65 138.63
N HIS A 57 -49.72 -16.57 137.30
CA HIS A 57 -50.98 -16.77 136.58
C HIS A 57 -50.92 -17.87 135.49
N GLY A 58 -49.93 -18.76 135.53
CA GLY A 58 -49.83 -19.91 134.61
C GLY A 58 -48.51 -20.02 133.84
N TYR A 59 -48.47 -20.94 132.89
CA TYR A 59 -47.27 -21.27 132.10
C TYR A 59 -47.17 -20.40 130.85
N LEU A 60 -46.08 -19.64 130.72
CA LEU A 60 -45.81 -18.82 129.53
C LEU A 60 -44.76 -19.48 128.61
N PRO A 61 -44.79 -19.19 127.30
CA PRO A 61 -43.79 -19.67 126.37
C PRO A 61 -42.40 -19.12 126.71
N CYS A 62 -41.35 -19.92 126.50
CA CYS A 62 -39.96 -19.49 126.71
C CYS A 62 -39.57 -18.36 125.75
N THR A 63 -38.50 -17.60 126.06
CA THR A 63 -38.02 -16.48 125.23
C THR A 63 -37.73 -16.90 123.78
N ARG A 64 -37.08 -18.06 123.58
CA ARG A 64 -36.83 -18.64 122.25
C ARG A 64 -38.09 -19.02 121.47
N CYS A 65 -39.18 -19.39 122.15
CA CYS A 65 -40.46 -19.67 121.48
C CYS A 65 -41.21 -18.36 121.17
N ARG A 66 -41.10 -17.34 122.05
CA ARG A 66 -41.64 -16.00 121.79
C ARG A 66 -40.94 -15.28 120.62
N SER A 67 -39.63 -15.47 120.44
CA SER A 67 -38.89 -14.87 119.33
C SER A 67 -39.20 -15.46 117.96
N LEU A 68 -39.95 -16.57 117.88
CA LEU A 68 -40.36 -17.17 116.61
C LEU A 68 -41.33 -16.29 115.83
N SER A 69 -41.96 -15.29 116.45
CA SER A 69 -42.86 -14.37 115.76
C SER A 69 -42.16 -13.72 114.56
N VAL A 70 -40.89 -13.34 114.68
CA VAL A 70 -40.11 -12.72 113.59
C VAL A 70 -39.91 -13.68 112.41
N ASP A 71 -39.56 -14.94 112.68
CA ASP A 71 -39.37 -15.96 111.63
C ASP A 71 -40.70 -16.33 110.94
N VAL A 72 -41.79 -16.30 111.72
CA VAL A 72 -43.16 -16.52 111.22
C VAL A 72 -43.61 -15.34 110.37
N ASP A 73 -43.33 -14.11 110.79
CA ASP A 73 -43.66 -12.89 110.04
C ASP A 73 -42.93 -12.86 108.69
N VAL A 74 -41.67 -13.30 108.63
CA VAL A 74 -40.92 -13.44 107.37
C VAL A 74 -41.55 -14.49 106.44
N LEU A 75 -41.98 -15.64 106.97
CA LEU A 75 -42.65 -16.66 106.18
C LEU A 75 -44.06 -16.22 105.74
N LEU A 76 -44.77 -15.48 106.58
CA LEU A 76 -46.08 -14.91 106.28
C LEU A 76 -45.98 -13.81 105.21
N ASP A 77 -44.97 -12.93 105.29
CA ASP A 77 -44.67 -11.94 104.25
C ASP A 77 -44.27 -12.61 102.93
N ARG A 78 -43.43 -13.65 102.97
CA ARG A 78 -43.13 -14.48 101.78
C ARG A 78 -44.40 -15.11 101.20
N ALA A 79 -45.32 -15.61 102.03
CA ALA A 79 -46.58 -16.18 101.58
C ALA A 79 -47.54 -15.15 100.96
N ARG A 80 -47.40 -13.85 101.29
CA ARG A 80 -48.19 -12.73 100.73
C ARG A 80 -47.65 -12.24 99.38
N ARG A 81 -46.34 -12.34 99.15
CA ARG A 81 -45.71 -11.85 97.92
C ARG A 81 -46.06 -12.73 96.72
N SER A 82 -46.09 -12.14 95.52
CA SER A 82 -46.15 -12.92 94.28
C SER A 82 -44.89 -13.78 94.14
N TYR A 83 -45.04 -15.01 93.59
CA TYR A 83 -43.93 -15.93 93.34
C TYR A 83 -42.79 -15.30 92.52
N GLN A 84 -43.09 -14.28 91.70
CA GLN A 84 -42.11 -13.59 90.84
C GLN A 84 -41.08 -12.77 91.63
N HIS A 85 -41.37 -12.41 92.88
CA HIS A 85 -40.51 -11.59 93.74
C HIS A 85 -39.78 -12.44 94.80
N ILE A 86 -39.78 -13.76 94.63
CA ILE A 86 -39.13 -14.71 95.54
C ILE A 86 -38.05 -15.44 94.73
N ASN A 87 -36.80 -15.30 95.16
CA ASN A 87 -35.63 -15.72 94.37
C ASN A 87 -35.39 -17.25 94.40
N SER A 88 -35.96 -17.98 95.36
CA SER A 88 -35.78 -19.43 95.51
C SER A 88 -37.11 -20.16 95.33
N GLU A 89 -37.11 -21.23 94.54
CA GLU A 89 -38.30 -22.05 94.29
C GLU A 89 -38.65 -22.93 95.49
N ASP A 90 -37.63 -23.33 96.25
CA ASP A 90 -37.73 -24.24 97.39
C ASP A 90 -38.52 -23.64 98.56
N VAL A 91 -38.77 -22.34 98.57
CA VAL A 91 -39.49 -21.62 99.63
C VAL A 91 -40.90 -21.18 99.24
N LEU A 92 -41.35 -21.49 98.02
CA LEU A 92 -42.69 -21.12 97.54
C LEU A 92 -43.75 -22.03 98.15
N ASN A 93 -44.88 -21.45 98.57
CA ASN A 93 -46.01 -22.24 99.04
C ASN A 93 -46.78 -22.89 97.86
N ILE A 94 -47.70 -23.81 98.19
CA ILE A 94 -48.42 -24.58 97.17
C ILE A 94 -49.31 -23.71 96.25
N VAL A 95 -49.79 -22.56 96.73
CA VAL A 95 -50.55 -21.60 95.91
C VAL A 95 -49.63 -20.90 94.91
N GLN A 96 -48.49 -20.37 95.37
CA GLN A 96 -47.47 -19.72 94.55
C GLN A 96 -46.87 -20.68 93.51
N LEU A 97 -46.62 -21.95 93.87
CA LEU A 97 -46.14 -22.98 92.94
C LEU A 97 -47.17 -23.28 91.85
N ARG A 98 -48.47 -23.32 92.19
CA ARG A 98 -49.55 -23.50 91.22
C ARG A 98 -49.69 -22.32 90.28
N GLU A 99 -49.57 -21.09 90.79
CA GLU A 99 -49.56 -19.87 89.97
C GLU A 99 -48.37 -19.83 89.03
N LYS A 100 -47.17 -20.17 89.52
CA LYS A 100 -45.96 -20.28 88.70
C LYS A 100 -46.10 -21.36 87.62
N LEU A 101 -46.67 -22.51 87.97
CA LEU A 101 -46.95 -23.58 87.01
C LEU A 101 -47.99 -23.14 85.96
N ALA A 102 -49.04 -22.43 86.37
CA ALA A 102 -50.06 -21.89 85.46
C ALA A 102 -49.46 -20.83 84.52
N ALA A 103 -48.66 -19.89 85.04
CA ALA A 103 -47.97 -18.88 84.25
C ALA A 103 -46.92 -19.51 83.30
N SER A 104 -46.21 -20.54 83.75
CA SER A 104 -45.28 -21.30 82.90
C SER A 104 -46.01 -22.04 81.78
N ARG A 105 -47.15 -22.70 82.08
CA ARG A 105 -48.02 -23.32 81.08
C ARG A 105 -48.62 -22.31 80.10
N GLU A 106 -49.03 -21.13 80.58
CA GLU A 106 -49.51 -20.06 79.71
C GLU A 106 -48.41 -19.54 78.79
N ARG A 107 -47.18 -19.37 79.31
CA ARG A 107 -46.01 -19.01 78.52
C ARG A 107 -45.65 -20.09 77.50
N GLU A 108 -45.69 -21.36 77.90
CA GLU A 108 -45.48 -22.51 77.02
C GLU A 108 -46.54 -22.54 75.91
N ASN A 109 -47.82 -22.34 76.23
CA ASN A 109 -48.89 -22.27 75.26
C ASN A 109 -48.75 -21.08 74.31
N LYS A 110 -48.37 -19.90 74.82
CA LYS A 110 -48.05 -18.72 73.99
C LYS A 110 -46.88 -18.99 73.04
N LEU A 111 -45.84 -19.68 73.50
CA LEU A 111 -44.70 -20.07 72.66
C LEU A 111 -45.07 -21.15 71.64
N LYS A 112 -45.88 -22.15 72.02
CA LYS A 112 -46.43 -23.15 71.08
C LYS A 112 -47.25 -22.49 69.98
N LEU A 113 -48.17 -21.59 70.35
CA LEU A 113 -48.98 -20.84 69.38
C LEU A 113 -48.10 -19.94 68.50
N LYS A 114 -47.08 -19.28 69.07
CA LYS A 114 -46.11 -18.49 68.30
C LYS A 114 -45.32 -19.37 67.32
N ASN A 115 -44.90 -20.57 67.71
CA ASN A 115 -44.22 -21.52 66.83
C ASN A 115 -45.13 -22.03 65.72
N VAL A 116 -46.41 -22.32 66.00
CA VAL A 116 -47.40 -22.69 64.97
C VAL A 116 -47.60 -21.54 64.00
N ASN A 117 -47.84 -20.32 64.49
CA ASN A 117 -47.99 -19.13 63.64
C ASN A 117 -46.74 -18.84 62.79
N ILE A 118 -45.53 -19.01 63.35
CA ILE A 118 -44.28 -18.89 62.59
C ILE A 118 -44.17 -20.02 61.56
N SER A 119 -44.51 -21.26 61.92
CA SER A 119 -44.49 -22.39 61.00
C SER A 119 -45.44 -22.16 59.82
N ASP A 120 -46.66 -21.72 60.09
CA ASP A 120 -47.68 -21.39 59.08
C ASP A 120 -47.23 -20.21 58.21
N ALA A 121 -46.67 -19.16 58.81
CA ALA A 121 -46.10 -18.03 58.08
C ALA A 121 -44.88 -18.42 57.21
N LEU A 122 -44.18 -19.51 57.53
CA LEU A 122 -43.03 -20.03 56.78
C LEU A 122 -43.43 -21.01 55.67
N VAL A 123 -44.68 -21.51 55.63
CA VAL A 123 -45.14 -22.42 54.55
C VAL A 123 -45.01 -21.75 53.18
N ILE A 124 -45.60 -20.58 53.02
CA ILE A 124 -45.60 -19.84 51.74
C ILE A 124 -44.16 -19.47 51.30
N PRO A 125 -43.29 -18.88 52.16
CA PRO A 125 -41.88 -18.66 51.81
C PRO A 125 -41.11 -19.95 51.44
N ARG A 126 -41.38 -21.09 52.10
CA ARG A 126 -40.74 -22.37 51.76
C ARG A 126 -41.19 -22.90 50.40
N GLU A 127 -42.47 -22.74 50.06
CA GLU A 127 -42.98 -23.07 48.74
C GLU A 127 -42.32 -22.21 47.66
N HIS A 128 -42.27 -20.88 47.84
CA HIS A 128 -41.56 -19.99 46.91
C HIS A 128 -40.06 -20.29 46.79
N LEU A 129 -39.40 -20.66 47.90
CA LEU A 129 -38.00 -21.08 47.88
C LEU A 129 -37.81 -22.38 47.09
N THR A 130 -38.76 -23.31 47.20
CA THR A 130 -38.74 -24.58 46.47
C THR A 130 -38.94 -24.34 44.98
N GLU A 131 -39.90 -23.48 44.59
CA GLU A 131 -40.13 -23.07 43.20
C GLU A 131 -38.91 -22.35 42.60
N TYR A 132 -38.25 -21.49 43.37
CA TYR A 132 -37.01 -20.83 42.93
C TYR A 132 -35.87 -21.84 42.74
N LYS A 133 -35.70 -22.79 43.67
CA LYS A 133 -34.73 -23.87 43.54
C LYS A 133 -34.99 -24.73 42.32
N ASP A 134 -36.25 -25.02 42.00
CA ASP A 134 -36.65 -25.76 40.80
C ASP A 134 -36.25 -25.01 39.52
N VAL A 135 -36.50 -23.69 39.43
CA VAL A 135 -36.05 -22.88 38.29
C VAL A 135 -34.53 -22.88 38.15
N VAL A 136 -33.78 -22.71 39.24
CA VAL A 136 -32.31 -22.74 39.22
C VAL A 136 -31.78 -24.11 38.80
N GLN A 137 -32.36 -25.19 39.35
CA GLN A 137 -32.00 -26.56 39.00
C GLN A 137 -32.32 -26.85 37.54
N PHE A 138 -33.50 -26.43 37.05
CA PHE A 138 -33.89 -26.60 35.66
C PHE A 138 -32.94 -25.91 34.69
N VAL A 139 -32.58 -24.65 34.97
CA VAL A 139 -31.61 -23.90 34.16
C VAL A 139 -30.21 -24.52 34.23
N GLY A 140 -29.82 -25.08 35.38
CA GLY A 140 -28.55 -25.79 35.53
C GLY A 140 -28.50 -27.14 34.79
N GLN A 141 -29.65 -27.76 34.52
CA GLN A 141 -29.74 -29.08 33.88
C GLN A 141 -30.09 -29.02 32.38
N ASN A 142 -30.61 -27.90 31.89
CA ASN A 142 -31.12 -27.77 30.52
C ASN A 142 -30.46 -26.62 29.76
N ASN A 143 -30.16 -26.85 28.49
CA ASN A 143 -29.71 -25.81 27.57
C ASN A 143 -30.90 -24.98 27.07
N VAL A 144 -31.33 -24.00 27.86
CA VAL A 144 -32.50 -23.17 27.56
C VAL A 144 -32.18 -22.12 26.48
N PRO A 145 -32.88 -22.13 25.32
CA PRO A 145 -32.66 -21.12 24.30
C PRO A 145 -33.09 -19.72 24.74
N ALA A 146 -32.29 -18.69 24.42
CA ALA A 146 -32.58 -17.28 24.74
C ALA A 146 -32.87 -17.01 26.24
N LEU A 147 -32.25 -17.77 27.15
CA LEU A 147 -32.47 -17.70 28.59
C LEU A 147 -32.54 -16.26 29.13
N GLN A 148 -31.53 -15.43 28.83
CA GLN A 148 -31.48 -14.04 29.29
C GLN A 148 -32.70 -13.21 28.85
N ARG A 149 -33.18 -13.41 27.61
CA ARG A 149 -34.39 -12.74 27.10
C ARG A 149 -35.67 -13.27 27.76
N ILE A 150 -35.73 -14.54 28.13
CA ILE A 150 -36.88 -15.08 28.87
C ILE A 150 -37.00 -14.39 30.24
N PHE A 151 -35.88 -14.25 30.96
CA PHE A 151 -35.82 -13.51 32.22
C PHE A 151 -36.10 -12.01 32.05
N PHE A 152 -35.58 -11.39 30.99
CA PHE A 152 -35.93 -9.99 30.67
C PHE A 152 -37.44 -9.82 30.46
N ASN A 153 -38.06 -10.73 29.69
CA ASN A 153 -39.50 -10.73 29.45
C ASN A 153 -40.29 -11.02 30.73
N SER A 154 -39.78 -11.87 31.62
CA SER A 154 -40.42 -12.17 32.90
C SER A 154 -40.50 -10.94 33.79
N VAL A 155 -39.41 -10.16 33.88
CA VAL A 155 -39.39 -8.88 34.61
C VAL A 155 -40.31 -7.86 33.93
N LYS A 156 -40.17 -7.67 32.61
CA LYS A 156 -40.94 -6.67 31.85
C LYS A 156 -42.45 -6.93 31.88
N ARG A 157 -42.88 -8.19 31.93
CA ARG A 157 -44.29 -8.59 31.92
C ARG A 157 -44.82 -9.00 33.30
N GLY A 158 -43.99 -8.93 34.35
CA GLY A 158 -44.38 -9.32 35.71
C GLY A 158 -44.75 -10.80 35.87
N TRP A 159 -44.03 -11.71 35.22
CA TRP A 159 -44.30 -13.15 35.36
C TRP A 159 -43.95 -13.66 36.75
N GLY A 160 -44.87 -14.39 37.38
CA GLY A 160 -44.58 -15.19 38.57
C GLY A 160 -43.64 -16.35 38.27
N ILE A 161 -43.04 -16.92 39.31
CA ILE A 161 -42.01 -17.97 39.20
C ILE A 161 -42.51 -19.23 38.47
N LYS A 162 -43.79 -19.63 38.69
CA LYS A 162 -44.44 -20.73 37.98
C LYS A 162 -44.54 -20.47 36.46
N THR A 163 -45.00 -19.28 36.08
CA THR A 163 -45.09 -18.89 34.67
C THR A 163 -43.71 -18.80 34.02
N LEU A 164 -42.69 -18.33 34.75
CA LEU A 164 -41.31 -18.37 34.27
C LEU A 164 -40.86 -19.81 34.03
N ARG A 165 -41.09 -20.73 34.98
CA ARG A 165 -40.76 -22.15 34.86
C ARG A 165 -41.42 -22.81 33.64
N GLU A 166 -42.71 -22.55 33.43
CA GLU A 166 -43.47 -23.01 32.24
C GLU A 166 -42.87 -22.47 30.94
N ARG A 167 -42.51 -21.18 30.88
CA ARG A 167 -41.88 -20.58 29.69
C ARG A 167 -40.49 -21.15 29.41
N LEU A 168 -39.74 -21.52 30.45
CA LEU A 168 -38.46 -22.21 30.31
C LEU A 168 -38.65 -23.63 29.74
N ASP A 169 -39.64 -24.40 30.20
CA ASP A 169 -39.98 -25.72 29.63
C ASP A 169 -40.38 -25.61 28.15
N LEU A 170 -41.31 -24.71 27.82
CA LEU A 170 -41.74 -24.49 26.44
C LEU A 170 -40.58 -24.06 25.53
N ALA A 171 -39.60 -23.32 26.05
CA ALA A 171 -38.42 -22.92 25.29
C ALA A 171 -37.50 -24.11 24.98
N VAL A 172 -37.30 -25.02 25.95
CA VAL A 172 -36.51 -26.26 25.75
C VAL A 172 -37.18 -27.17 24.72
N ASN A 173 -38.51 -27.27 24.75
CA ASN A 173 -39.30 -28.04 23.79
C ASN A 173 -39.44 -27.35 22.42
N LYS A 174 -38.86 -26.17 22.22
CA LYS A 174 -38.96 -25.33 21.00
C LYS A 174 -40.39 -24.87 20.66
N GLU A 175 -41.29 -24.90 21.62
CA GLU A 175 -42.68 -24.43 21.50
C GLU A 175 -42.82 -22.95 21.82
N TYR A 176 -41.85 -22.37 22.54
CA TYR A 176 -41.79 -20.95 22.85
C TYR A 176 -40.49 -20.31 22.35
N ARG A 177 -40.61 -19.23 21.58
CA ARG A 177 -39.49 -18.42 21.10
C ARG A 177 -39.56 -17.01 21.69
N ALA A 178 -38.61 -16.68 22.55
CA ALA A 178 -38.56 -15.37 23.21
C ALA A 178 -38.38 -14.23 22.19
N VAL A 179 -39.31 -13.28 22.19
CA VAL A 179 -39.27 -12.03 21.39
C VAL A 179 -38.67 -10.88 22.22
N ASN A 180 -38.56 -9.68 21.66
CA ASN A 180 -37.89 -8.48 22.23
C ASN A 180 -36.35 -8.56 22.22
N PHE A 181 -35.78 -8.59 21.02
CA PHE A 181 -34.34 -8.59 20.82
C PHE A 181 -33.72 -7.24 21.22
N PRO A 182 -32.70 -7.21 22.09
CA PRO A 182 -31.94 -5.99 22.37
C PRO A 182 -31.09 -5.59 21.16
N GLN A 183 -30.70 -4.31 21.08
CA GLN A 183 -29.98 -3.78 19.91
C GLN A 183 -28.66 -4.51 19.62
N HIS A 184 -27.91 -4.91 20.64
CA HIS A 184 -26.66 -5.64 20.45
C HIS A 184 -26.86 -7.03 19.81
N GLU A 185 -27.98 -7.72 20.09
CA GLU A 185 -28.30 -8.99 19.42
C GLU A 185 -28.69 -8.76 17.95
N ILE A 186 -29.38 -7.66 17.66
CA ILE A 186 -29.72 -7.25 16.28
C ILE A 186 -28.43 -6.92 15.51
N ASP A 187 -27.56 -6.08 16.07
CA ASP A 187 -26.31 -5.67 15.47
C ASP A 187 -25.35 -6.86 15.27
N LEU A 188 -25.24 -7.75 16.26
CA LEU A 188 -24.46 -8.98 16.15
C LEU A 188 -24.97 -9.84 15.00
N GLN A 189 -26.29 -9.99 14.87
CA GLN A 189 -26.89 -10.81 13.82
C GLN A 189 -26.77 -10.16 12.43
N ILE A 190 -26.77 -8.82 12.33
CA ILE A 190 -26.43 -8.11 11.09
C ILE A 190 -24.95 -8.36 10.75
N LEU A 191 -24.04 -8.26 11.71
CA LEU A 191 -22.62 -8.54 11.51
C LEU A 191 -22.40 -9.98 10.99
N ILE A 192 -23.09 -10.95 11.58
CA ILE A 192 -23.09 -12.34 11.10
C ILE A 192 -23.63 -12.44 9.68
N TYR A 193 -24.67 -11.70 9.34
CA TYR A 193 -25.22 -11.69 7.98
C TYR A 193 -24.21 -11.14 6.96
N GLU A 194 -23.55 -10.03 7.26
CA GLU A 194 -22.59 -9.42 6.32
C GLU A 194 -21.33 -10.28 6.13
N LEU A 195 -20.93 -11.07 7.14
CA LEU A 195 -19.73 -11.91 7.09
C LEU A 195 -20.00 -13.36 6.63
N GLY A 196 -21.10 -13.96 7.09
CA GLY A 196 -21.44 -15.37 6.93
C GLY A 196 -22.72 -15.65 6.13
N GLY A 197 -23.42 -14.60 5.71
CA GLY A 197 -24.64 -14.70 4.90
C GLY A 197 -25.84 -15.28 5.64
N ALA A 198 -26.91 -15.53 4.87
CA ALA A 198 -28.18 -16.04 5.40
C ALA A 198 -28.06 -17.41 6.10
N GLY A 199 -27.14 -18.26 5.65
CA GLY A 199 -26.90 -19.57 6.26
C GLY A 199 -26.39 -19.46 7.71
N ALA A 200 -25.45 -18.54 7.96
CA ALA A 200 -24.93 -18.30 9.31
C ALA A 200 -26.00 -17.71 10.24
N VAL A 201 -26.78 -16.75 9.74
CA VAL A 201 -27.94 -16.18 10.45
C VAL A 201 -28.94 -17.28 10.81
N HIS A 202 -29.26 -18.17 9.86
CA HIS A 202 -30.18 -19.28 10.09
C HIS A 202 -29.66 -20.21 11.19
N ALA A 203 -28.38 -20.60 11.15
CA ALA A 203 -27.78 -21.48 12.15
C ALA A 203 -27.85 -20.87 13.56
N LEU A 204 -27.50 -19.59 13.71
CA LEU A 204 -27.48 -18.93 15.02
C LEU A 204 -28.88 -18.57 15.54
N SER A 205 -29.82 -18.29 14.63
CA SER A 205 -31.25 -18.15 14.95
C SER A 205 -31.85 -19.43 15.54
N HIS A 206 -31.33 -20.61 15.16
CA HIS A 206 -31.78 -21.93 15.64
C HIS A 206 -30.83 -22.55 16.68
N SER A 207 -29.80 -21.82 17.10
CA SER A 207 -28.87 -22.21 18.17
C SER A 207 -29.47 -21.96 19.56
N TYR A 208 -28.74 -22.35 20.61
CA TYR A 208 -29.09 -22.03 22.01
C TYR A 208 -29.15 -20.51 22.29
N PHE A 209 -28.49 -19.67 21.50
CA PHE A 209 -28.65 -18.21 21.63
C PHE A 209 -30.00 -17.73 21.09
N ALA A 210 -30.61 -18.48 20.17
CA ALA A 210 -31.85 -18.18 19.47
C ALA A 210 -31.93 -16.72 18.97
N LEU A 211 -30.85 -16.24 18.35
CA LEU A 211 -30.67 -14.88 17.84
C LEU A 211 -31.76 -14.47 16.83
N PRO A 212 -31.89 -13.16 16.49
CA PRO A 212 -32.90 -12.70 15.55
C PRO A 212 -32.86 -13.44 14.20
N SER A 213 -34.02 -13.61 13.58
CA SER A 213 -34.11 -14.19 12.23
C SER A 213 -33.74 -13.17 11.15
N LEU A 214 -33.51 -13.62 9.92
CA LEU A 214 -33.25 -12.74 8.78
C LEU A 214 -34.37 -11.69 8.60
N ASN A 215 -35.63 -12.12 8.67
CA ASN A 215 -36.81 -11.24 8.57
C ASN A 215 -36.85 -10.22 9.72
N THR A 216 -36.32 -10.58 10.89
CA THR A 216 -36.27 -9.68 12.05
C THR A 216 -35.22 -8.60 11.87
N ILE A 217 -34.03 -8.93 11.33
CA ILE A 217 -32.93 -7.97 11.17
C ILE A 217 -33.06 -7.11 9.92
N GLN A 218 -33.77 -7.57 8.88
CA GLN A 218 -33.87 -6.89 7.59
C GLN A 218 -34.28 -5.41 7.70
N PRO A 219 -35.24 -5.01 8.56
CA PRO A 219 -35.60 -3.59 8.69
C PRO A 219 -34.60 -2.75 9.50
N TYR A 220 -33.71 -3.40 10.27
CA TYR A 220 -32.64 -2.71 11.02
C TYR A 220 -31.36 -2.58 10.18
N ARG A 221 -31.18 -3.44 9.17
CA ARG A 221 -30.08 -3.36 8.22
C ARG A 221 -30.26 -2.16 7.30
N ARG A 222 -29.39 -1.15 7.43
CA ARG A 222 -29.41 0.02 6.54
C ARG A 222 -29.10 -0.39 5.11
N GLN A 223 -29.96 0.06 4.20
CA GLN A 223 -29.71 0.03 2.77
C GLN A 223 -29.37 1.47 2.37
N ASN A 224 -28.07 1.75 2.25
CA ASN A 224 -27.56 3.06 1.87
C ASN A 224 -27.84 3.39 0.40
N ASN A 225 -28.27 2.42 -0.43
CA ASN A 225 -28.66 2.65 -1.84
C ASN A 225 -27.70 3.59 -2.61
N ILE A 226 -26.40 3.36 -2.47
CA ILE A 226 -25.34 4.15 -3.13
C ILE A 226 -25.56 4.05 -4.65
N VAL A 227 -25.62 5.14 -5.38
CA VAL A 227 -25.84 5.19 -6.82
C VAL A 227 -24.50 5.39 -7.53
N PRO A 228 -24.02 4.43 -8.34
CA PRO A 228 -22.89 4.65 -9.22
C PRO A 228 -23.28 5.52 -10.42
N CYS A 229 -22.33 6.32 -10.90
CA CYS A 229 -22.44 7.09 -12.13
C CYS A 229 -22.47 6.12 -13.33
N VAL A 230 -23.56 6.14 -14.08
CA VAL A 230 -23.76 5.27 -15.27
C VAL A 230 -24.03 6.05 -16.56
N ASP A 231 -24.42 7.31 -16.45
CA ASP A 231 -24.82 8.18 -17.55
C ASP A 231 -24.11 9.53 -17.40
N GLY A 232 -22.79 9.50 -17.56
CA GLY A 232 -21.91 10.59 -17.16
C GLY A 232 -21.79 10.76 -15.64
N VAL A 233 -21.05 11.78 -15.21
CA VAL A 233 -20.89 12.14 -13.81
C VAL A 233 -21.88 13.23 -13.45
N ARG A 234 -22.85 12.91 -12.59
CA ARG A 234 -23.91 13.82 -12.13
C ARG A 234 -23.67 14.24 -10.69
N ILE A 235 -23.83 15.54 -10.40
CA ILE A 235 -23.71 16.03 -9.02
C ILE A 235 -24.86 15.53 -8.14
N THR A 236 -26.05 15.31 -8.71
CA THR A 236 -27.20 14.76 -7.97
C THR A 236 -26.96 13.35 -7.46
N ASP A 237 -26.22 12.51 -8.20
CA ASP A 237 -25.85 11.17 -7.76
C ASP A 237 -24.94 11.24 -6.52
N VAL A 238 -23.96 12.15 -6.53
CA VAL A 238 -23.07 12.37 -5.39
C VAL A 238 -23.83 12.96 -4.19
N LEU A 239 -24.73 13.93 -4.40
CA LEU A 239 -25.58 14.50 -3.34
C LEU A 239 -26.45 13.43 -2.69
N GLN A 240 -27.06 12.54 -3.47
CA GLN A 240 -27.83 11.41 -2.97
C GLN A 240 -26.95 10.46 -2.15
N ASN A 241 -25.74 10.14 -2.62
CA ASN A 241 -24.81 9.27 -1.90
C ASN A 241 -24.35 9.89 -0.58
N ILE A 242 -24.06 11.19 -0.55
CA ILE A 242 -23.75 11.92 0.69
C ILE A 242 -24.93 11.83 1.64
N ALA A 243 -26.15 12.11 1.17
CA ALA A 243 -27.34 12.02 2.01
C ALA A 243 -27.55 10.61 2.56
N ALA A 244 -27.31 9.59 1.75
CA ALA A 244 -27.51 8.21 2.17
C ALA A 244 -26.44 7.69 3.14
N LEU A 245 -25.22 8.23 3.11
CA LEU A 245 -24.11 7.80 3.97
C LEU A 245 -23.94 8.67 5.23
N PHE A 246 -24.25 9.96 5.14
CA PHE A 246 -24.07 10.96 6.20
C PHE A 246 -25.37 11.51 6.78
N GLY A 247 -26.51 11.27 6.13
CA GLY A 247 -27.83 11.64 6.62
C GLY A 247 -28.31 10.78 7.80
N PRO A 248 -29.31 11.28 8.54
CA PRO A 248 -29.88 10.57 9.68
C PRO A 248 -30.43 9.21 9.22
N TYR A 249 -30.20 8.18 10.02
CA TYR A 249 -30.92 6.92 9.84
C TYR A 249 -32.14 6.96 10.74
N THR A 250 -33.33 7.01 10.14
CA THR A 250 -34.54 6.72 10.89
C THR A 250 -34.56 5.23 11.17
N ASP A 251 -34.19 4.84 12.39
CA ASP A 251 -34.51 3.51 12.88
C ASP A 251 -36.05 3.29 12.82
N LYS A 252 -36.50 2.04 12.96
CA LYS A 252 -37.93 1.73 13.11
C LYS A 252 -38.62 2.70 14.09
N PRO A 253 -39.94 2.99 13.91
CA PRO A 253 -40.74 3.64 14.93
C PRO A 253 -40.64 2.83 16.24
N GLY A 254 -40.01 3.42 17.27
CA GLY A 254 -39.82 2.80 18.60
C GLY A 254 -38.44 2.23 18.90
N ALA A 255 -37.47 2.29 17.98
CA ALA A 255 -36.07 2.16 18.37
C ALA A 255 -35.66 3.43 19.14
N LYS A 256 -34.98 3.27 20.28
CA LYS A 256 -34.29 4.42 20.88
C LYS A 256 -33.31 4.93 19.81
N PRO A 257 -33.23 6.25 19.58
CA PRO A 257 -32.20 6.80 18.70
C PRO A 257 -30.88 6.13 19.05
N SER A 258 -30.12 5.74 18.03
CA SER A 258 -28.74 5.31 18.22
C SER A 258 -28.11 6.14 19.33
N LEU A 259 -27.42 5.50 20.26
CA LEU A 259 -26.56 6.14 21.27
C LEU A 259 -25.41 6.96 20.63
N SER A 260 -25.60 7.55 19.46
CA SER A 260 -25.19 8.93 19.24
C SER A 260 -25.95 9.77 20.26
N VAL A 261 -25.42 9.79 21.49
CA VAL A 261 -25.60 10.90 22.43
C VAL A 261 -25.72 12.16 21.59
N GLU A 262 -26.75 12.95 21.84
CA GLU A 262 -26.85 14.36 21.47
C GLU A 262 -25.65 15.11 22.08
N ARG A 263 -24.44 14.76 21.66
CA ARG A 263 -23.30 15.64 21.76
C ARG A 263 -23.60 16.72 20.72
N PRO A 264 -23.49 18.01 21.06
CA PRO A 264 -23.56 19.05 20.05
C PRO A 264 -22.63 18.63 18.91
N ALA A 265 -23.12 18.69 17.67
CA ALA A 265 -22.42 18.20 16.49
C ALA A 265 -21.05 18.88 16.40
N GLN A 266 -20.03 18.26 17.00
CA GLN A 266 -18.68 18.77 16.94
C GLN A 266 -18.27 18.65 15.48
N LEU A 267 -18.02 19.77 14.82
CA LEU A 267 -17.50 19.80 13.47
C LEU A 267 -16.11 19.16 13.46
N HIS A 268 -15.79 18.43 12.40
CA HIS A 268 -14.50 17.77 12.20
C HIS A 268 -13.95 18.12 10.82
N GLY A 269 -12.64 17.95 10.63
CA GLY A 269 -12.04 17.96 9.31
C GLY A 269 -12.24 16.63 8.58
N TYR A 270 -12.32 16.69 7.26
CA TYR A 270 -12.46 15.52 6.39
C TYR A 270 -11.45 15.54 5.24
N THR A 271 -11.11 14.36 4.73
CA THR A 271 -10.32 14.16 3.52
C THR A 271 -11.18 13.51 2.45
N LEU A 272 -11.02 13.95 1.20
CA LEU A 272 -11.58 13.30 0.02
C LEU A 272 -10.49 12.47 -0.66
N SER A 273 -10.56 11.15 -0.58
CA SER A 273 -9.60 10.24 -1.21
C SER A 273 -10.15 9.72 -2.54
N PHE A 274 -9.32 9.69 -3.58
CA PHE A 274 -9.65 9.15 -4.90
C PHE A 274 -8.70 8.03 -5.31
N ASP A 275 -9.26 6.86 -5.57
CA ASP A 275 -8.50 5.72 -6.09
C ASP A 275 -9.36 4.79 -6.97
N GLU A 276 -8.72 3.93 -7.76
CA GLU A 276 -9.38 2.95 -8.60
C GLU A 276 -9.30 1.54 -8.02
N VAL A 277 -10.45 0.85 -8.00
CA VAL A 277 -10.49 -0.58 -7.68
C VAL A 277 -10.64 -1.39 -8.96
N ALA A 278 -9.75 -2.38 -9.13
CA ALA A 278 -9.89 -3.36 -10.21
C ALA A 278 -11.24 -4.06 -10.15
N SER A 279 -11.92 -4.12 -11.29
CA SER A 279 -13.26 -4.69 -11.42
C SER A 279 -13.26 -5.85 -12.42
N ASP A 280 -14.22 -6.76 -12.30
CA ASP A 280 -14.44 -7.74 -13.35
C ASP A 280 -15.08 -7.03 -14.54
N PRO A 281 -14.50 -7.11 -15.77
CA PRO A 281 -15.02 -6.41 -16.93
C PRO A 281 -16.29 -7.10 -17.42
N ARG A 282 -17.42 -6.72 -16.83
CA ARG A 282 -18.74 -7.26 -17.11
C ARG A 282 -19.81 -6.18 -16.96
N LEU A 283 -20.89 -6.33 -17.71
CA LEU A 283 -22.04 -5.43 -17.67
C LEU A 283 -23.10 -5.91 -16.69
N ASP A 284 -23.75 -4.97 -16.03
CA ASP A 284 -24.85 -5.21 -15.11
C ASP A 284 -26.12 -4.50 -15.57
N TYR A 285 -27.27 -5.09 -15.28
CA TYR A 285 -28.54 -4.37 -15.36
C TYR A 285 -28.83 -3.70 -14.02
N MET A 286 -28.87 -2.37 -14.01
CA MET A 286 -29.20 -1.57 -12.82
C MET A 286 -30.70 -1.29 -12.79
N ALA A 287 -31.44 -2.16 -12.08
CA ALA A 287 -32.90 -2.10 -12.04
C ALA A 287 -33.46 -0.79 -11.45
N GLY A 288 -32.73 -0.15 -10.53
CA GLY A 288 -33.17 1.09 -9.88
C GLY A 288 -33.23 2.29 -10.83
N THR A 289 -32.41 2.31 -11.88
CA THR A 289 -32.31 3.41 -12.85
C THR A 289 -32.69 2.99 -14.27
N ASP A 290 -33.05 1.72 -14.47
CA ASP A 290 -33.23 1.08 -15.79
C ASP A 290 -32.03 1.26 -16.72
N SER A 291 -30.81 1.21 -16.18
CA SER A 291 -29.57 1.51 -16.92
C SER A 291 -28.64 0.32 -17.09
N ILE A 292 -27.80 0.39 -18.13
CA ILE A 292 -26.65 -0.47 -18.36
C ILE A 292 -25.49 -0.01 -17.47
N GLY A 293 -25.10 -0.82 -16.48
CA GLY A 293 -23.93 -0.58 -15.64
C GLY A 293 -22.67 -1.27 -16.18
N GLY A 294 -21.51 -0.68 -15.94
CA GLY A 294 -20.20 -1.28 -16.25
C GLY A 294 -19.58 -0.83 -17.59
N LEU A 295 -20.22 0.08 -18.31
CA LEU A 295 -19.60 0.77 -19.44
C LEU A 295 -18.71 1.92 -18.93
N CYS A 296 -17.57 2.14 -19.58
CA CYS A 296 -16.64 3.19 -19.18
C CYS A 296 -17.22 4.59 -19.39
N LEU A 297 -17.13 5.46 -18.39
CA LEU A 297 -17.68 6.83 -18.50
C LEU A 297 -16.95 7.70 -19.51
N GLU A 298 -15.66 7.44 -19.77
CA GLU A 298 -14.85 8.29 -20.66
C GLU A 298 -15.28 8.24 -22.13
N HIS A 299 -16.11 7.25 -22.49
CA HIS A 299 -16.59 7.08 -23.86
C HIS A 299 -18.12 6.91 -23.93
N ILE A 300 -18.83 7.11 -22.82
CA ILE A 300 -20.27 6.83 -22.75
C ILE A 300 -21.09 7.74 -23.67
N ASP A 301 -20.61 8.96 -23.91
CA ASP A 301 -21.21 9.96 -24.80
C ASP A 301 -21.33 9.50 -26.26
N ALA A 302 -20.66 8.41 -26.64
CA ALA A 302 -20.84 7.77 -27.94
C ALA A 302 -22.19 7.02 -28.06
N LEU A 303 -22.92 6.84 -26.96
CA LEU A 303 -24.25 6.26 -26.91
C LEU A 303 -25.31 7.36 -26.78
N THR A 304 -26.45 7.16 -27.44
CA THR A 304 -27.60 8.07 -27.31
C THR A 304 -28.31 7.91 -25.97
N THR A 305 -28.22 6.73 -25.35
CA THR A 305 -28.78 6.44 -24.04
C THR A 305 -28.14 5.19 -23.46
N VAL A 306 -27.99 5.16 -22.13
CA VAL A 306 -27.64 3.95 -21.38
C VAL A 306 -28.87 3.24 -20.79
N LYS A 307 -30.07 3.79 -20.99
CA LYS A 307 -31.32 3.19 -20.52
C LYS A 307 -31.65 1.95 -21.36
N VAL A 308 -32.08 0.88 -20.70
CA VAL A 308 -32.49 -0.35 -21.40
C VAL A 308 -33.86 -0.18 -22.05
N GLY A 309 -34.81 0.49 -21.41
CA GLY A 309 -36.11 0.81 -22.02
C GLY A 309 -37.03 -0.41 -22.19
N LYS A 310 -37.95 -0.35 -23.15
CA LYS A 310 -39.02 -1.36 -23.36
C LYS A 310 -38.69 -2.41 -24.42
N ASP A 311 -37.67 -2.18 -25.23
CA ASP A 311 -37.18 -3.06 -26.28
C ASP A 311 -35.67 -3.31 -26.12
N ILE A 312 -35.04 -4.00 -27.08
CA ILE A 312 -33.61 -4.33 -27.05
C ILE A 312 -32.73 -3.36 -27.83
N SER A 313 -33.30 -2.32 -28.44
CA SER A 313 -32.59 -1.47 -29.42
C SER A 313 -31.40 -0.73 -28.81
N SER A 314 -31.55 -0.18 -27.60
CA SER A 314 -30.46 0.51 -26.89
C SER A 314 -29.35 -0.46 -26.49
N VAL A 315 -29.72 -1.68 -26.08
CA VAL A 315 -28.77 -2.74 -25.71
C VAL A 315 -27.99 -3.21 -26.94
N GLU A 316 -28.65 -3.35 -28.10
CA GLU A 316 -28.01 -3.67 -29.38
C GLU A 316 -27.07 -2.55 -29.85
N ALA A 317 -27.47 -1.28 -29.70
CA ALA A 317 -26.64 -0.13 -30.03
C ALA A 317 -25.39 -0.08 -29.15
N ALA A 318 -25.54 -0.29 -27.84
CA ALA A 318 -24.43 -0.37 -26.89
C ALA A 318 -23.50 -1.56 -27.20
N ALA A 319 -24.06 -2.74 -27.51
CA ALA A 319 -23.27 -3.91 -27.90
C ALA A 319 -22.49 -3.67 -29.20
N ALA A 320 -23.12 -3.04 -30.19
CA ALA A 320 -22.43 -2.66 -31.43
C ALA A 320 -21.30 -1.66 -31.17
N ALA A 321 -21.53 -0.64 -30.33
CA ALA A 321 -20.51 0.34 -29.98
C ALA A 321 -19.31 -0.31 -29.30
N VAL A 322 -19.55 -1.23 -28.35
CA VAL A 322 -18.50 -2.00 -27.68
C VAL A 322 -17.71 -2.87 -28.66
N ARG A 323 -18.38 -3.62 -29.55
CA ARG A 323 -17.70 -4.45 -30.56
C ARG A 323 -16.87 -3.63 -31.54
N THR A 324 -17.26 -2.38 -31.81
CA THR A 324 -16.49 -1.46 -32.67
C THR A 324 -15.38 -0.71 -31.93
N GLY A 325 -15.23 -0.89 -30.62
CA GLY A 325 -14.24 -0.18 -29.79
C GLY A 325 -14.57 1.29 -29.56
N LYS A 326 -15.81 1.73 -29.81
CA LYS A 326 -16.26 3.11 -29.53
C LYS A 326 -16.51 3.35 -28.05
N VAL A 327 -17.01 2.33 -27.36
CA VAL A 327 -17.21 2.31 -25.90
C VAL A 327 -16.50 1.07 -25.36
N HIS A 328 -15.98 1.15 -24.15
CA HIS A 328 -15.31 0.02 -23.51
C HIS A 328 -16.13 -0.50 -22.33
N ILE A 329 -16.01 -1.80 -22.06
CA ILE A 329 -16.43 -2.34 -20.77
C ILE A 329 -15.35 -1.95 -19.77
N ALA A 330 -15.75 -1.34 -18.65
CA ALA A 330 -14.83 -0.88 -17.63
C ALA A 330 -14.05 -2.05 -17.03
N SER A 331 -12.74 -1.89 -16.92
CA SER A 331 -11.87 -2.84 -16.20
C SER A 331 -11.66 -2.41 -14.75
N GLU A 332 -12.00 -1.17 -14.41
CA GLU A 332 -11.81 -0.60 -13.08
C GLU A 332 -12.97 0.34 -12.73
N ILE A 333 -13.09 0.65 -11.45
CA ILE A 333 -14.08 1.58 -10.93
C ILE A 333 -13.34 2.63 -10.13
N SER A 334 -13.40 3.88 -10.58
CA SER A 334 -12.91 5.04 -9.84
C SER A 334 -13.86 5.32 -8.68
N VAL A 335 -13.32 5.44 -7.47
CA VAL A 335 -14.08 5.67 -6.24
C VAL A 335 -13.56 6.92 -5.56
N GLY A 336 -14.47 7.84 -5.24
CA GLY A 336 -14.21 8.99 -4.40
C GLY A 336 -14.88 8.79 -3.05
N ALA A 337 -14.09 8.80 -1.98
CA ALA A 337 -14.58 8.55 -0.63
C ALA A 337 -14.21 9.68 0.33
N ILE A 338 -15.13 9.98 1.25
CA ILE A 338 -14.93 11.00 2.27
C ILE A 338 -14.69 10.30 3.62
N SER A 339 -13.58 10.67 4.27
CA SER A 339 -13.12 10.08 5.54
C SER A 339 -12.94 11.17 6.58
N ARG A 340 -13.39 10.92 7.82
CA ARG A 340 -13.23 11.86 8.93
C ARG A 340 -11.82 11.80 9.49
N LEU A 341 -11.20 12.95 9.75
CA LEU A 341 -9.88 13.03 10.38
C LEU A 341 -10.00 13.10 11.90
N SER A 342 -10.38 11.97 12.51
CA SER A 342 -10.54 11.88 13.97
C SER A 342 -10.27 10.49 14.52
N GLN A 343 -10.24 10.38 15.85
CA GLN A 343 -9.95 9.12 16.53
C GLN A 343 -10.99 8.02 16.27
N THR A 344 -12.25 8.40 16.02
CA THR A 344 -13.36 7.48 15.72
C THR A 344 -14.10 7.93 14.46
N GLY A 345 -14.86 7.02 13.82
CA GLY A 345 -15.66 7.36 12.64
C GLY A 345 -14.86 7.77 11.41
N TYR A 346 -13.58 7.41 11.34
CA TYR A 346 -12.66 7.75 10.25
C TYR A 346 -12.75 6.83 9.03
N GLY A 347 -13.64 5.82 9.04
CA GLY A 347 -13.82 4.90 7.91
C GLY A 347 -14.28 5.62 6.64
N ALA A 348 -13.74 5.18 5.49
CA ALA A 348 -13.99 5.79 4.19
C ALA A 348 -15.43 5.56 3.72
N LYS A 349 -16.13 6.63 3.35
CA LYS A 349 -17.51 6.58 2.85
C LYS A 349 -17.54 6.87 1.35
N PRO A 350 -17.82 5.88 0.48
CA PRO A 350 -17.73 6.04 -0.97
C PRO A 350 -18.92 6.85 -1.49
N VAL A 351 -18.71 8.14 -1.76
CA VAL A 351 -19.74 9.07 -2.25
C VAL A 351 -19.76 9.17 -3.78
N PHE A 352 -18.70 8.72 -4.43
CA PHE A 352 -18.55 8.70 -5.89
C PHE A 352 -18.09 7.32 -6.34
N MET A 353 -18.72 6.79 -7.41
CA MET A 353 -18.34 5.53 -8.04
C MET A 353 -18.57 5.65 -9.55
N ALA A 354 -17.53 5.47 -10.35
CA ALA A 354 -17.56 5.63 -11.79
C ALA A 354 -16.79 4.50 -12.48
N PRO A 355 -17.41 3.71 -13.37
CA PRO A 355 -16.68 2.74 -14.18
C PRO A 355 -15.71 3.45 -15.13
N SER A 356 -14.45 3.00 -15.17
CA SER A 356 -13.36 3.64 -15.93
C SER A 356 -12.63 2.63 -16.82
N CYS A 357 -12.11 3.13 -17.94
CA CYS A 357 -11.17 2.40 -18.80
C CYS A 357 -9.74 2.96 -18.77
N LYS A 358 -9.43 3.88 -17.83
CA LYS A 358 -8.12 4.54 -17.65
C LYS A 358 -7.61 5.35 -18.86
N LYS A 359 -8.47 5.62 -19.84
CA LYS A 359 -8.13 6.41 -21.03
C LYS A 359 -8.53 7.89 -20.91
N GLY A 360 -9.19 8.27 -19.83
CA GLY A 360 -9.57 9.66 -19.56
C GLY A 360 -8.37 10.57 -19.30
N GLY A 361 -8.54 11.86 -19.55
CA GLY A 361 -7.51 12.86 -19.27
C GLY A 361 -7.54 13.35 -17.82
N TRP A 362 -6.49 14.05 -17.40
CA TRP A 362 -6.46 14.69 -16.08
C TRP A 362 -7.56 15.76 -15.89
N ARG A 363 -8.06 16.36 -16.99
CA ARG A 363 -9.17 17.32 -16.96
C ARG A 363 -10.50 16.66 -16.53
N ASP A 364 -10.75 15.44 -16.97
CA ASP A 364 -11.95 14.67 -16.56
C ASP A 364 -11.87 14.31 -15.08
N LEU A 365 -10.69 13.90 -14.62
CA LEU A 365 -10.42 13.63 -13.21
C LEU A 365 -10.62 14.88 -12.34
N LEU A 366 -10.08 16.04 -12.78
CA LEU A 366 -10.26 17.31 -12.09
C LEU A 366 -11.74 17.70 -11.99
N LYS A 367 -12.49 17.59 -13.10
CA LYS A 367 -13.94 17.83 -13.12
C LYS A 367 -14.67 16.94 -12.11
N ASN A 368 -14.34 15.65 -12.07
CA ASN A 368 -14.96 14.70 -11.14
C ASN A 368 -14.66 15.07 -9.68
N MET A 369 -13.42 15.45 -9.36
CA MET A 369 -13.03 15.89 -8.02
C MET A 369 -13.75 17.18 -7.60
N GLU A 370 -13.85 18.18 -8.49
CA GLU A 370 -14.58 19.43 -8.22
C GLU A 370 -16.08 19.19 -7.98
N ILE A 371 -16.70 18.26 -8.73
CA ILE A 371 -18.11 17.87 -8.51
C ILE A 371 -18.32 17.30 -7.12
N VAL A 372 -17.43 16.42 -6.64
CA VAL A 372 -17.57 15.81 -5.31
C VAL A 372 -17.36 16.84 -4.19
N VAL A 373 -16.36 17.71 -4.32
CA VAL A 373 -16.13 18.80 -3.35
C VAL A 373 -17.32 19.75 -3.29
N GLU A 374 -17.86 20.14 -4.44
CA GLU A 374 -19.02 21.03 -4.48
C GLU A 374 -20.29 20.35 -3.94
N ALA A 375 -20.49 19.06 -4.21
CA ALA A 375 -21.59 18.28 -3.64
C ALA A 375 -21.52 18.24 -2.11
N TRP A 376 -20.32 18.04 -1.53
CA TRP A 376 -20.13 18.06 -0.08
C TRP A 376 -20.49 19.42 0.52
N ARG A 377 -20.07 20.50 -0.12
CA ARG A 377 -20.33 21.87 0.34
C ARG A 377 -21.83 22.21 0.34
N ARG A 378 -22.54 21.79 -0.71
CA ARG A 378 -23.97 22.08 -0.92
C ARG A 378 -24.91 21.16 -0.15
N SER A 379 -24.48 19.94 0.19
CA SER A 379 -25.35 18.97 0.86
C SER A 379 -25.74 19.42 2.27
N GLU A 380 -27.04 19.32 2.60
CA GLU A 380 -27.55 19.49 3.97
C GLU A 380 -26.89 18.51 4.97
N HIS A 381 -26.38 17.39 4.46
CA HIS A 381 -25.71 16.36 5.24
C HIS A 381 -24.19 16.32 4.99
N GLY A 382 -23.64 17.39 4.40
CA GLY A 382 -22.21 17.56 4.15
C GLY A 382 -21.57 18.59 5.08
N GLU A 383 -20.95 19.61 4.49
CA GLU A 383 -20.06 20.55 5.18
C GLU A 383 -20.70 21.28 6.36
N ALA A 384 -21.91 21.84 6.17
CA ALA A 384 -22.59 22.63 7.21
C ALA A 384 -22.89 21.81 8.48
N LYS A 385 -23.08 20.49 8.34
CA LYS A 385 -23.45 19.60 9.44
C LYS A 385 -22.27 18.89 10.07
N HIS A 386 -21.25 18.54 9.27
CA HIS A 386 -20.14 17.70 9.71
C HIS A 386 -18.80 18.43 9.77
N GLY A 387 -18.60 19.47 8.97
CA GLY A 387 -17.37 20.24 8.85
C GLY A 387 -16.72 20.16 7.45
N PRO A 388 -15.68 20.97 7.21
CA PRO A 388 -15.11 21.17 5.87
C PRO A 388 -14.21 20.01 5.41
N LEU A 389 -14.08 19.88 4.08
CA LEU A 389 -12.99 19.12 3.47
C LEU A 389 -11.70 19.91 3.59
N LEU A 390 -10.69 19.31 4.21
CA LEU A 390 -9.39 19.93 4.47
C LEU A 390 -8.35 19.55 3.42
N SER A 391 -8.41 18.33 2.88
CA SER A 391 -7.50 17.86 1.83
C SER A 391 -8.15 16.90 0.82
N VAL A 392 -7.46 16.71 -0.31
CA VAL A 392 -7.75 15.69 -1.33
C VAL A 392 -6.55 14.77 -1.47
N ALA A 393 -6.78 13.46 -1.40
CA ALA A 393 -5.72 12.45 -1.39
C ALA A 393 -5.80 11.47 -2.58
N SER A 394 -4.64 10.94 -3.01
CA SER A 394 -4.51 9.95 -4.09
C SER A 394 -3.20 9.14 -3.97
N ASP A 395 -3.14 8.03 -4.70
CA ASP A 395 -1.93 7.19 -4.90
C ASP A 395 -0.74 7.83 -5.65
N GLY A 396 -0.89 9.08 -6.14
CA GLY A 396 0.15 9.78 -6.91
C GLY A 396 0.29 9.35 -8.38
N ALA A 397 -0.70 8.68 -8.99
CA ALA A 397 -0.70 8.40 -10.42
C ALA A 397 -0.64 9.69 -11.26
N ALA A 398 0.09 9.70 -12.39
CA ALA A 398 0.40 10.92 -13.15
C ALA A 398 -0.82 11.79 -13.49
N GLY A 399 -1.91 11.18 -13.98
CA GLY A 399 -3.15 11.90 -14.28
C GLY A 399 -3.85 12.49 -13.06
N ARG A 400 -3.83 11.79 -11.91
CA ARG A 400 -4.41 12.28 -10.65
C ARG A 400 -3.53 13.35 -10.01
N ARG A 401 -2.20 13.21 -10.06
CA ARG A 401 -1.23 14.23 -9.63
C ARG A 401 -1.46 15.55 -10.34
N ALA A 402 -1.61 15.52 -11.66
CA ALA A 402 -1.95 16.69 -12.47
C ALA A 402 -3.27 17.35 -12.03
N ALA A 403 -4.34 16.56 -11.91
CA ALA A 403 -5.65 17.05 -11.50
C ALA A 403 -5.62 17.68 -10.09
N MET A 404 -5.02 16.99 -9.12
CA MET A 404 -4.88 17.48 -7.75
C MET A 404 -4.02 18.75 -7.68
N PHE A 405 -2.92 18.80 -8.44
CA PHE A 405 -2.08 19.98 -8.49
C PHE A 405 -2.88 21.21 -8.93
N MET A 406 -3.63 21.09 -10.04
CA MET A 406 -4.50 22.17 -10.53
C MET A 406 -5.58 22.58 -9.53
N MET A 407 -6.14 21.60 -8.79
CA MET A 407 -7.17 21.84 -7.78
C MET A 407 -6.63 22.52 -6.52
N THR A 408 -5.39 22.22 -6.12
CA THR A 408 -4.86 22.53 -4.78
C THR A 408 -3.73 23.54 -4.76
N MET A 409 -3.28 24.01 -5.92
CA MET A 409 -2.21 25.03 -6.08
C MET A 409 -2.72 26.35 -6.69
N HIS A 410 -3.99 26.69 -6.45
CA HIS A 410 -4.70 27.79 -7.10
C HIS A 410 -4.28 29.19 -6.60
N SER A 411 -4.59 29.52 -5.33
CA SER A 411 -4.43 30.86 -4.75
C SER A 411 -3.40 30.87 -3.63
N GLU A 412 -2.69 31.97 -3.47
CA GLU A 412 -1.72 32.14 -2.38
C GLU A 412 -2.41 32.59 -1.10
N ILE A 413 -2.03 32.04 0.06
CA ILE A 413 -2.50 32.48 1.37
C ILE A 413 -1.94 33.89 1.62
N SER A 414 -2.80 34.90 1.52
CA SER A 414 -2.46 36.33 1.68
C SER A 414 -3.01 36.91 2.99
N PRO A 415 -2.56 38.13 3.40
CA PRO A 415 -3.20 38.86 4.49
C PRO A 415 -4.71 38.97 4.26
N GLY A 416 -5.51 38.48 5.21
CA GLY A 416 -6.98 38.34 5.10
C GLY A 416 -7.48 36.89 5.05
N ASN A 417 -6.62 35.93 4.70
CA ASN A 417 -6.96 34.51 4.84
C ASN A 417 -6.82 34.06 6.31
N PRO A 418 -7.77 33.30 6.89
CA PRO A 418 -7.70 32.83 8.28
C PRO A 418 -6.45 32.02 8.64
N LEU A 419 -5.80 31.38 7.66
CA LEU A 419 -4.57 30.61 7.89
C LEU A 419 -3.31 31.47 7.95
N TYR A 420 -3.36 32.70 7.41
CA TYR A 420 -2.17 33.54 7.18
C TYR A 420 -1.34 33.77 8.44
N GLU A 421 -1.99 34.11 9.56
CA GLU A 421 -1.31 34.37 10.84
C GLU A 421 -0.49 33.18 11.34
N SER A 422 -0.93 31.95 11.04
CA SER A 422 -0.25 30.73 11.48
C SER A 422 0.92 30.32 10.58
N VAL A 423 1.00 30.85 9.35
CA VAL A 423 1.95 30.40 8.33
C VAL A 423 2.89 31.48 7.81
N ARG A 424 2.60 32.77 8.07
CA ARG A 424 3.38 33.91 7.56
C ARG A 424 4.86 33.90 7.95
N ASN A 425 5.20 33.26 9.08
CA ASN A 425 6.55 33.22 9.62
C ASN A 425 7.27 31.88 9.35
N LEU A 426 6.80 31.12 8.34
CA LEU A 426 7.36 29.82 7.96
C LEU A 426 8.12 29.97 6.62
N PRO A 427 9.36 30.49 6.62
CA PRO A 427 10.09 30.76 5.38
C PRO A 427 10.32 29.48 4.59
N GLY A 428 10.02 29.55 3.29
CA GLY A 428 10.13 28.41 2.37
C GLY A 428 8.90 27.52 2.29
N LEU A 429 7.92 27.64 3.19
CA LEU A 429 6.64 26.94 3.04
C LEU A 429 5.90 27.47 1.80
N ASN A 430 5.48 26.57 0.92
CA ASN A 430 4.66 26.96 -0.22
C ASN A 430 3.24 27.33 0.25
N LEU A 431 2.84 28.59 0.04
CA LEU A 431 1.57 29.15 0.50
C LEU A 431 0.42 29.00 -0.50
N ARG A 432 0.58 28.26 -1.60
CA ARG A 432 -0.51 28.04 -2.56
C ARG A 432 -1.51 27.01 -2.02
N VAL A 433 -2.80 27.29 -2.13
CA VAL A 433 -3.88 26.38 -1.72
C VAL A 433 -5.01 26.43 -2.75
N GLY A 434 -5.84 25.40 -2.75
CA GLY A 434 -7.07 25.36 -3.54
C GLY A 434 -8.15 26.30 -3.02
N LYS A 435 -9.29 26.31 -3.71
CA LYS A 435 -10.51 26.97 -3.21
C LYS A 435 -10.82 26.48 -1.79
N ASN A 436 -11.25 27.39 -0.92
CA ASN A 436 -11.54 27.10 0.50
C ASN A 436 -10.35 26.50 1.28
N ASN A 437 -9.12 26.88 0.92
CA ASN A 437 -7.89 26.40 1.53
C ASN A 437 -7.59 24.91 1.33
N LEU A 438 -8.20 24.23 0.37
CA LEU A 438 -7.98 22.79 0.13
C LEU A 438 -6.51 22.49 -0.21
N THR A 439 -5.95 21.40 0.33
CA THR A 439 -4.58 20.95 0.03
C THR A 439 -4.57 19.57 -0.62
N GLY A 440 -3.58 19.31 -1.47
CA GLY A 440 -3.35 17.98 -2.04
C GLY A 440 -2.54 17.12 -1.07
N ASP A 441 -2.67 15.81 -1.17
CA ASP A 441 -2.02 14.84 -0.31
C ASP A 441 -1.72 13.56 -1.11
N VAL A 442 -0.52 13.00 -0.96
CA VAL A 442 -0.18 11.70 -1.56
C VAL A 442 0.02 10.73 -0.42
N ASP A 443 -0.46 9.49 -0.56
CA ASP A 443 -0.30 8.52 0.53
C ASP A 443 1.18 8.24 0.80
N TRP A 444 1.61 8.49 2.04
CA TRP A 444 2.98 8.30 2.48
C TRP A 444 3.47 6.85 2.33
N LYS A 445 2.56 5.85 2.39
CA LYS A 445 2.90 4.45 2.13
C LYS A 445 3.21 4.19 0.66
N HIS A 446 2.55 4.90 -0.25
CA HIS A 446 2.89 4.87 -1.68
C HIS A 446 4.24 5.54 -1.93
N GLU A 447 4.54 6.62 -1.21
CA GLU A 447 5.84 7.29 -1.26
C GLU A 447 6.98 6.42 -0.74
N ASP A 448 6.79 5.70 0.37
CA ASP A 448 7.74 4.70 0.90
C ASP A 448 8.08 3.64 -0.15
N LYS A 449 7.06 3.08 -0.82
CA LYS A 449 7.25 2.10 -1.89
C LYS A 449 8.04 2.68 -3.07
N ARG A 450 7.81 3.94 -3.41
CA ARG A 450 8.51 4.65 -4.51
C ARG A 450 9.94 5.01 -4.15
N LEU A 451 10.22 5.39 -2.90
CA LEU A 451 11.58 5.54 -2.37
C LEU A 451 12.34 4.22 -2.48
N CYS A 452 11.77 3.12 -1.98
CA CYS A 452 12.37 1.79 -2.12
C CYS A 452 12.61 1.39 -3.59
N THR A 453 11.67 1.71 -4.49
CA THR A 453 11.83 1.43 -5.93
C THR A 453 13.03 2.17 -6.51
N CYS A 454 13.26 3.43 -6.12
CA CYS A 454 14.45 4.19 -6.54
C CYS A 454 15.74 3.56 -5.99
N PHE A 455 15.76 3.19 -4.71
CA PHE A 455 16.94 2.63 -4.04
C PHE A 455 17.33 1.25 -4.59
N CYS A 456 16.32 0.43 -4.88
CA CYS A 456 16.52 -0.94 -5.40
C CYS A 456 16.73 -0.97 -6.92
N SER A 457 16.59 0.17 -7.61
CA SER A 457 16.85 0.25 -9.04
C SER A 457 18.36 0.11 -9.33
N PRO A 458 18.75 -0.44 -10.50
CA PRO A 458 20.15 -0.47 -10.92
C PRO A 458 20.78 0.93 -11.01
N GLN A 459 19.97 1.96 -11.26
CA GLN A 459 20.43 3.35 -11.32
C GLN A 459 20.68 3.95 -9.94
N GLY A 460 19.98 3.47 -8.90
CA GLY A 460 20.08 4.00 -7.55
C GLY A 460 19.71 5.48 -7.43
N ILE A 461 20.20 6.12 -6.37
CA ILE A 461 20.08 7.56 -6.12
C ILE A 461 21.44 8.15 -5.75
N VAL A 462 21.66 9.43 -6.03
CA VAL A 462 22.90 10.12 -5.65
C VAL A 462 22.73 10.88 -4.35
N VAL A 463 23.50 10.52 -3.32
CA VAL A 463 23.56 11.19 -2.00
C VAL A 463 25.02 11.52 -1.70
N LYS A 464 25.34 12.77 -1.37
CA LYS A 464 26.73 13.22 -1.13
C LYS A 464 27.71 12.79 -2.25
N ASN A 465 27.28 12.89 -3.51
CA ASN A 465 27.99 12.41 -4.72
C ASN A 465 28.22 10.89 -4.81
N ILE A 466 27.79 10.09 -3.84
CA ILE A 466 27.84 8.63 -3.88
C ILE A 466 26.55 8.08 -4.50
N CYS A 467 26.69 7.10 -5.39
CA CYS A 467 25.55 6.39 -5.97
C CYS A 467 25.10 5.27 -5.03
N VAL A 468 24.00 5.50 -4.30
CA VAL A 468 23.36 4.51 -3.44
C VAL A 468 22.39 3.69 -4.28
N ASN A 469 22.76 2.45 -4.59
CA ASN A 469 21.98 1.51 -5.37
C ASN A 469 21.77 0.20 -4.61
N ARG A 470 21.05 -0.75 -5.23
CA ARG A 470 20.78 -2.08 -4.66
C ARG A 470 22.05 -2.78 -4.15
N ASP A 471 23.10 -2.82 -4.97
CA ASP A 471 24.30 -3.60 -4.68
C ASP A 471 25.07 -2.99 -3.50
N LEU A 472 25.14 -1.66 -3.42
CA LEU A 472 25.72 -0.95 -2.26
C LEU A 472 24.89 -1.20 -1.00
N LEU A 473 23.56 -1.07 -1.07
CA LEU A 473 22.71 -1.31 0.09
C LEU A 473 22.83 -2.76 0.58
N LEU A 474 22.93 -3.74 -0.33
CA LEU A 474 23.12 -5.13 0.03
C LEU A 474 24.41 -5.31 0.88
N SER A 475 25.54 -4.78 0.43
CA SER A 475 26.81 -4.94 1.13
C SER A 475 26.83 -4.29 2.51
N TRP A 476 26.10 -3.19 2.70
CA TRP A 476 25.99 -2.51 3.99
C TRP A 476 24.98 -3.17 4.94
N LEU A 477 23.84 -3.61 4.42
CA LEU A 477 22.82 -4.30 5.21
C LEU A 477 23.31 -5.66 5.75
N GLU A 478 24.20 -6.35 5.02
CA GLU A 478 24.87 -7.57 5.48
C GLU A 478 25.72 -7.38 6.74
N ARG A 479 26.16 -6.13 7.02
CA ARG A 479 27.00 -5.79 8.18
C ARG A 479 26.19 -5.53 9.46
N LEU A 480 24.86 -5.46 9.38
CA LEU A 480 24.02 -5.20 10.55
C LEU A 480 24.11 -6.35 11.56
N PRO A 481 24.55 -6.08 12.82
CA PRO A 481 24.58 -7.10 13.87
C PRO A 481 23.16 -7.52 14.26
N ASP A 482 23.02 -8.74 14.77
CA ASP A 482 21.79 -9.27 15.38
C ASP A 482 20.52 -9.27 14.50
N HIS A 483 20.65 -9.12 13.18
CA HIS A 483 19.55 -9.29 12.24
C HIS A 483 19.42 -10.73 11.74
N ASP A 484 18.32 -11.38 12.12
CA ASP A 484 17.94 -12.67 11.56
C ASP A 484 17.27 -12.49 10.19
N TRP A 485 18.00 -12.82 9.14
CA TRP A 485 17.54 -12.80 7.75
C TRP A 485 16.76 -14.08 7.34
N SER A 486 16.47 -15.00 8.27
CA SER A 486 15.79 -16.27 7.99
C SER A 486 14.32 -16.11 7.54
N GLU A 487 13.55 -15.20 8.15
CA GLU A 487 12.13 -14.98 7.82
C GLU A 487 11.93 -14.15 6.53
N MET A 488 12.88 -13.28 6.19
CA MET A 488 12.87 -12.46 4.98
C MET A 488 14.32 -12.19 4.58
N THR A 489 14.77 -12.88 3.54
CA THR A 489 16.13 -12.74 3.01
C THR A 489 16.41 -11.30 2.57
N LEU A 490 17.67 -10.86 2.67
CA LEU A 490 18.13 -9.60 2.09
C LEU A 490 17.75 -9.45 0.61
N HIS A 491 17.82 -10.55 -0.15
CA HIS A 491 17.37 -10.58 -1.53
C HIS A 491 15.88 -10.27 -1.66
N SER A 492 15.01 -10.86 -0.84
CA SER A 492 13.57 -10.53 -0.87
C SER A 492 13.24 -9.11 -0.39
N LEU A 493 14.12 -8.50 0.41
CA LEU A 493 13.97 -7.12 0.88
C LEU A 493 14.29 -6.11 -0.23
N LEU A 494 15.36 -6.35 -0.99
CA LEU A 494 15.83 -5.47 -2.08
C LEU A 494 15.28 -5.83 -3.47
N ASP A 495 14.78 -7.05 -3.65
CA ASP A 495 14.20 -7.54 -4.90
C ASP A 495 12.87 -8.27 -4.61
N PRO A 496 11.82 -7.50 -4.29
CA PRO A 496 10.57 -8.08 -3.88
C PRO A 496 9.82 -8.72 -5.05
N SER A 497 9.23 -9.89 -4.79
CA SER A 497 8.25 -10.48 -5.71
C SER A 497 6.99 -9.62 -5.89
N ASP A 498 6.66 -8.82 -4.86
CA ASP A 498 5.57 -7.86 -4.86
C ASP A 498 6.07 -6.50 -4.38
N ALA A 499 6.23 -5.56 -5.31
CA ALA A 499 6.64 -4.18 -5.01
C ALA A 499 5.59 -3.41 -4.19
N GLN A 500 4.36 -3.94 -4.06
CA GLN A 500 3.27 -3.33 -3.29
C GLN A 500 3.29 -3.66 -1.79
N ASP A 501 4.26 -4.45 -1.31
CA ASP A 501 4.39 -4.79 0.12
C ASP A 501 4.92 -3.59 0.94
N VAL A 502 4.01 -2.90 1.64
CA VAL A 502 4.30 -1.76 2.52
C VAL A 502 5.13 -2.16 3.75
N PRO A 503 4.79 -3.21 4.53
CA PRO A 503 5.64 -3.67 5.64
C PRO A 503 7.10 -3.92 5.25
N ARG A 504 7.35 -4.48 4.06
CA ARG A 504 8.70 -4.65 3.53
C ARG A 504 9.37 -3.31 3.24
N ALA A 505 8.67 -2.38 2.59
CA ALA A 505 9.21 -1.05 2.29
C ALA A 505 9.66 -0.34 3.57
N ILE A 506 8.79 -0.25 4.58
CA ILE A 506 9.11 0.34 5.89
C ILE A 506 10.31 -0.37 6.53
N LYS A 507 10.36 -1.70 6.50
CA LYS A 507 11.49 -2.46 7.03
C LYS A 507 12.80 -2.12 6.31
N LEU A 508 12.82 -2.01 4.98
CA LEU A 508 14.03 -1.63 4.24
C LEU A 508 14.51 -0.24 4.66
N LEU A 509 13.61 0.73 4.71
CA LEU A 509 13.95 2.10 5.08
C LEU A 509 14.49 2.18 6.52
N LEU A 510 13.87 1.46 7.48
CA LEU A 510 14.39 1.36 8.84
C LEU A 510 15.75 0.66 8.91
N CYS A 511 15.98 -0.41 8.16
CA CYS A 511 17.29 -1.05 8.13
C CYS A 511 18.37 -0.08 7.60
N ILE A 512 18.05 0.81 6.64
CA ILE A 512 18.99 1.86 6.18
C ILE A 512 19.29 2.86 7.33
N VAL A 513 18.30 3.21 8.15
CA VAL A 513 18.51 4.04 9.35
C VAL A 513 19.42 3.33 10.36
N GLU A 514 19.24 2.02 10.57
CA GLU A 514 20.09 1.24 11.48
C GLU A 514 21.53 1.10 10.97
N VAL A 515 21.78 1.10 9.65
CA VAL A 515 23.16 1.10 9.11
C VAL A 515 23.94 2.30 9.62
N ALA A 516 23.30 3.45 9.80
CA ALA A 516 23.96 4.65 10.33
C ALA A 516 24.51 4.51 11.76
N LYS A 517 24.19 3.40 12.46
CA LYS A 517 24.64 3.11 13.82
C LYS A 517 25.79 2.10 13.88
N LEU A 518 26.31 1.65 12.74
CA LEU A 518 27.49 0.78 12.72
C LEU A 518 28.72 1.52 13.26
N ASP A 519 29.62 0.75 13.88
CA ASP A 519 30.93 1.25 14.29
C ASP A 519 31.80 1.50 13.05
N SER A 520 32.34 2.70 12.94
CA SER A 520 33.10 3.18 11.78
C SER A 520 34.60 3.28 12.01
N GLU A 521 35.12 2.85 13.18
CA GLU A 521 36.54 2.99 13.54
C GLU A 521 37.51 2.31 12.55
N GLU A 522 37.11 1.16 11.99
CA GLU A 522 37.93 0.35 11.08
C GLU A 522 37.70 0.62 9.58
N PHE A 523 36.78 1.52 9.22
CA PHE A 523 36.43 1.73 7.81
C PHE A 523 37.55 2.43 7.05
N ASP A 524 37.81 1.95 5.84
CA ASP A 524 38.75 2.59 4.91
C ASP A 524 38.18 3.94 4.38
N PRO A 525 38.98 4.82 3.75
CA PRO A 525 38.49 6.12 3.27
C PRO A 525 37.32 6.04 2.28
N SER A 526 37.23 4.96 1.50
CA SER A 526 36.16 4.74 0.52
C SER A 526 34.89 4.20 1.18
N GLU A 527 35.01 3.32 2.16
CA GLU A 527 33.92 2.83 2.99
C GLU A 527 33.35 3.95 3.85
N MET A 528 34.21 4.79 4.44
CA MET A 528 33.77 5.95 5.22
C MET A 528 32.95 6.92 4.36
N ALA A 529 33.36 7.17 3.11
CA ALA A 529 32.61 8.04 2.20
C ALA A 529 31.20 7.50 1.87
N GLU A 530 31.08 6.19 1.66
CA GLU A 530 29.78 5.52 1.45
C GLU A 530 28.95 5.52 2.72
N PHE A 531 29.58 5.21 3.86
CA PHE A 531 28.96 5.20 5.16
C PHE A 531 28.37 6.57 5.49
N GLU A 532 29.12 7.66 5.32
CA GLU A 532 28.63 9.03 5.51
C GLU A 532 27.43 9.37 4.62
N ALA A 533 27.43 8.91 3.36
CA ALA A 533 26.31 9.11 2.45
C ALA A 533 25.07 8.32 2.90
N ILE A 534 25.25 7.10 3.38
CA ILE A 534 24.18 6.26 3.93
C ILE A 534 23.68 6.82 5.27
N CYS A 535 24.56 7.35 6.13
CA CYS A 535 24.18 8.03 7.37
C CYS A 535 23.34 9.27 7.10
N LEU A 536 23.71 10.08 6.10
CA LEU A 536 22.91 11.23 5.68
C LEU A 536 21.55 10.80 5.12
N LEU A 537 21.51 9.71 4.34
CA LEU A 537 20.26 9.11 3.89
C LEU A 537 19.43 8.57 5.07
N GLY A 538 20.07 7.96 6.07
CA GLY A 538 19.44 7.48 7.31
C GLY A 538 18.81 8.62 8.11
N GLU A 539 19.52 9.72 8.31
CA GLU A 539 18.98 10.93 8.97
C GLU A 539 17.74 11.49 8.24
N LEU A 540 17.78 11.47 6.90
CA LEU A 540 16.66 11.85 6.07
C LEU A 540 15.47 10.88 6.27
N LEU A 541 15.70 9.57 6.13
CA LEU A 541 14.64 8.55 6.23
C LEU A 541 14.04 8.45 7.63
N ASP A 542 14.84 8.60 8.68
CA ASP A 542 14.35 8.63 10.06
C ASP A 542 13.41 9.82 10.28
N ALA A 543 13.80 11.00 9.79
CA ALA A 543 12.98 12.21 9.84
C ALA A 543 11.62 12.06 9.14
N TRP A 544 11.59 11.26 8.08
CA TRP A 544 10.37 10.94 7.31
C TRP A 544 9.47 9.92 8.00
N LEU A 545 10.04 8.81 8.47
CA LEU A 545 9.26 7.67 8.95
C LEU A 545 8.68 7.88 10.33
N GLN A 546 9.48 8.41 11.27
CA GLN A 546 9.10 8.51 12.69
C GLN A 546 7.73 9.18 12.91
N PRO A 547 7.38 10.28 12.21
CA PRO A 547 6.05 10.91 12.32
C PRO A 547 4.85 9.99 12.09
N PHE A 548 5.00 9.00 11.22
CA PHE A 548 3.91 8.10 10.83
C PHE A 548 3.89 6.82 11.67
N ILE A 549 5.05 6.37 12.16
CA ILE A 549 5.20 5.05 12.77
C ILE A 549 5.41 5.08 14.29
N ASN A 550 5.87 6.19 14.86
CA ASN A 550 6.19 6.31 16.27
C ASN A 550 4.99 6.87 17.05
N VAL A 551 4.31 5.98 17.77
CA VAL A 551 3.09 6.28 18.53
C VAL A 551 3.32 7.16 19.77
N GLN A 552 4.58 7.42 20.13
CA GLN A 552 4.98 8.20 21.30
C GLN A 552 5.29 9.67 20.96
N LEU A 553 5.42 10.03 19.68
CA LEU A 553 5.69 11.41 19.29
C LEU A 553 4.43 12.27 19.42
N SER A 554 4.59 13.42 20.07
CA SER A 554 3.61 14.51 20.06
C SER A 554 3.48 15.13 18.68
N LEU A 555 2.39 15.87 18.44
CA LEU A 555 2.17 16.53 17.15
C LEU A 555 3.30 17.51 16.81
N SER A 556 3.85 18.23 17.79
CA SER A 556 4.99 19.14 17.56
C SER A 556 6.23 18.38 17.09
N GLU A 557 6.59 17.27 17.75
CA GLU A 557 7.75 16.46 17.36
C GLU A 557 7.56 15.83 15.97
N GLN A 558 6.33 15.37 15.66
CA GLN A 558 6.00 14.88 14.32
C GLN A 558 6.22 15.96 13.25
N ILE A 559 5.74 17.19 13.50
CA ILE A 559 5.90 18.32 12.57
C ILE A 559 7.35 18.78 12.47
N GLU A 560 8.08 18.87 13.58
CA GLU A 560 9.52 19.19 13.59
C GLU A 560 10.32 18.20 12.74
N SER A 561 10.03 16.91 12.88
CA SER A 561 10.66 15.85 12.09
C SER A 561 10.35 15.98 10.59
N LEU A 562 9.11 16.26 10.21
CA LEU A 562 8.74 16.49 8.80
C LEU A 562 9.36 17.77 8.23
N ILE A 563 9.51 18.83 9.03
CA ILE A 563 10.21 20.06 8.61
C ILE A 563 11.70 19.76 8.42
N LYS A 564 12.33 19.00 9.33
CA LYS A 564 13.73 18.52 9.20
C LYS A 564 13.89 17.77 7.88
N PHE A 565 13.01 16.80 7.62
CA PHE A 565 13.01 16.02 6.39
C PHE A 565 12.87 16.90 5.14
N SER A 566 11.89 17.82 5.11
CA SER A 566 11.63 18.70 3.96
C SER A 566 12.85 19.54 3.57
N HIS A 567 13.59 20.06 4.55
CA HIS A 567 14.80 20.86 4.31
C HIS A 567 15.97 20.00 3.84
N LEU A 568 16.20 18.84 4.46
CA LEU A 568 17.22 17.88 4.00
C LEU A 568 16.94 17.42 2.56
N LEU A 569 15.69 17.07 2.27
CA LEU A 569 15.20 16.70 0.94
C LEU A 569 15.46 17.82 -0.09
N CYS A 570 15.15 19.06 0.27
CA CYS A 570 15.41 20.23 -0.56
C CYS A 570 16.90 20.44 -0.86
N ALA A 571 17.78 20.36 0.15
CA ALA A 571 19.22 20.52 -0.04
C ALA A 571 19.82 19.44 -0.95
N LEU A 572 19.46 18.17 -0.73
CA LEU A 572 19.92 17.06 -1.55
C LEU A 572 19.41 17.16 -2.99
N TYR A 573 18.17 17.61 -3.17
CA TYR A 573 17.60 17.85 -4.48
C TYR A 573 18.25 19.03 -5.21
N LEU A 574 18.56 20.13 -4.51
CA LEU A 574 19.32 21.25 -5.08
C LEU A 574 20.71 20.84 -5.54
N GLN A 575 21.37 19.94 -4.80
CA GLN A 575 22.72 19.48 -5.12
C GLN A 575 22.75 18.54 -6.34
N ASN A 576 21.80 17.61 -6.43
CA ASN A 576 21.87 16.46 -7.33
C ASN A 576 20.73 16.38 -8.36
N GLY A 577 19.69 17.21 -8.23
CA GLY A 577 18.51 17.22 -9.08
C GLY A 577 17.86 15.83 -9.20
N THR A 578 17.50 15.45 -10.42
CA THR A 578 16.84 14.16 -10.71
C THR A 578 17.71 12.92 -10.51
N SER A 579 19.03 13.13 -10.30
CA SER A 579 19.96 12.06 -9.91
C SER A 579 19.73 11.61 -8.46
N PHE A 580 19.23 12.51 -7.59
CA PHE A 580 18.80 12.13 -6.25
C PHE A 580 17.41 11.50 -6.29
N LEU A 581 16.36 12.24 -6.62
CA LEU A 581 15.00 11.71 -6.76
C LEU A 581 14.33 12.24 -8.03
N PRO A 582 13.41 11.50 -8.67
CA PRO A 582 12.62 12.02 -9.78
C PRO A 582 11.84 13.28 -9.38
N ASN A 583 11.64 14.18 -10.35
CA ASN A 583 10.90 15.44 -10.14
C ASN A 583 9.54 15.20 -9.44
N GLN A 584 8.84 14.16 -9.89
CA GLN A 584 7.52 13.77 -9.42
C GLN A 584 7.56 13.31 -7.96
N LEU A 585 8.44 12.37 -7.62
CA LEU A 585 8.56 11.86 -6.26
C LEU A 585 9.02 12.94 -5.26
N TYR A 586 9.93 13.82 -5.68
CA TYR A 586 10.28 15.00 -4.87
C TYR A 586 9.07 15.89 -4.60
N GLY A 587 8.28 16.17 -5.64
CA GLY A 587 7.07 16.97 -5.53
C GLY A 587 6.00 16.34 -4.64
N ASP A 588 5.81 15.02 -4.76
CA ASP A 588 4.86 14.25 -3.97
C ASP A 588 5.23 14.31 -2.47
N LEU A 589 6.50 14.02 -2.12
CA LEU A 589 6.97 14.12 -0.73
C LEU A 589 6.75 15.52 -0.13
N GLN A 590 7.02 16.57 -0.90
CA GLN A 590 6.83 17.95 -0.43
C GLN A 590 5.35 18.35 -0.30
N ILE A 591 4.46 17.85 -1.17
CA ILE A 591 3.02 18.14 -1.03
C ILE A 591 2.42 17.45 0.21
N THR A 592 2.85 16.23 0.51
CA THR A 592 2.45 15.47 1.72
C THR A 592 2.86 16.20 3.01
N ILE A 593 4.11 16.70 3.07
CA ILE A 593 4.59 17.49 4.22
C ILE A 593 3.84 18.82 4.36
N LYS A 594 3.66 19.53 3.24
CA LYS A 594 2.89 20.77 3.23
C LYS A 594 1.47 20.55 3.74
N ASN A 595 0.83 19.46 3.32
CA ASN A 595 -0.48 19.08 3.80
C ASN A 595 -0.46 18.86 5.32
N ALA A 596 0.46 18.02 5.83
CA ALA A 596 0.61 17.76 7.26
C ALA A 596 0.79 19.04 8.09
N ILE A 597 1.60 20.00 7.62
CA ILE A 597 1.79 21.30 8.28
C ILE A 597 0.49 22.12 8.27
N LEU A 598 -0.17 22.26 7.12
CA LEU A 598 -1.39 23.05 6.98
C LEU A 598 -2.60 22.42 7.67
N MET A 599 -2.60 21.11 7.92
CA MET A 599 -3.63 20.42 8.68
C MET A 599 -3.73 20.92 10.13
N VAL A 600 -2.63 21.38 10.73
CA VAL A 600 -2.61 21.92 12.10
C VAL A 600 -3.46 23.19 12.22
N PRO A 601 -3.20 24.30 11.49
CA PRO A 601 -4.00 25.51 11.59
C PRO A 601 -5.41 25.30 11.04
N LYS A 602 -5.61 24.48 10.00
CA LYS A 602 -6.96 24.13 9.51
C LYS A 602 -7.81 23.47 10.58
N THR A 603 -7.26 22.48 11.28
CA THR A 603 -7.96 21.80 12.39
C THR A 603 -8.20 22.76 13.55
N ARG A 604 -7.23 23.64 13.86
CA ARG A 604 -7.36 24.66 14.89
C ARG A 604 -8.50 25.65 14.62
N LEU A 605 -8.71 26.05 13.36
CA LEU A 605 -9.81 26.92 12.96
C LEU A 605 -11.19 26.27 13.17
N ILE A 606 -11.28 24.94 13.02
CA ILE A 606 -12.51 24.21 13.35
C ILE A 606 -12.68 24.18 14.87
N ASN A 607 -11.70 23.61 15.57
CA ASN A 607 -11.64 23.56 17.02
C ASN A 607 -10.23 23.11 17.45
N GLY A 608 -9.53 23.96 18.22
CA GLY A 608 -8.17 23.68 18.72
C GLY A 608 -8.04 22.43 19.61
N GLU A 609 -9.12 21.93 20.20
CA GLU A 609 -9.13 20.68 20.99
C GLU A 609 -9.13 19.41 20.14
N LEU A 610 -9.39 19.52 18.84
CA LEU A 610 -9.35 18.36 17.94
C LEU A 610 -7.90 17.90 17.76
N LYS A 611 -7.73 16.57 17.71
CA LYS A 611 -6.42 15.95 17.45
C LYS A 611 -6.15 15.87 15.95
N VAL A 612 -4.90 16.07 15.56
CA VAL A 612 -4.41 15.85 14.19
C VAL A 612 -3.71 14.50 14.15
N PHE A 613 -4.20 13.59 13.30
CA PHE A 613 -3.63 12.25 13.14
C PHE A 613 -2.97 12.15 11.76
N LEU A 614 -1.64 12.28 11.71
CA LEU A 614 -0.90 12.18 10.44
C LEU A 614 -1.02 10.80 9.78
N CYS A 615 -1.23 9.75 10.58
CA CYS A 615 -1.49 8.39 10.09
C CYS A 615 -2.84 8.23 9.33
N LEU A 616 -3.71 9.24 9.33
CA LEU A 616 -4.95 9.27 8.54
C LEU A 616 -4.83 10.09 7.24
N LEU A 617 -3.66 10.69 6.98
CA LEU A 617 -3.36 11.32 5.70
C LEU A 617 -3.11 10.23 4.64
N GLY A 618 -3.40 10.55 3.37
CA GLY A 618 -3.39 9.61 2.26
C GLY A 618 -4.74 8.96 1.95
N ASP A 619 -4.68 7.78 1.33
CA ASP A 619 -5.83 7.00 0.87
C ASP A 619 -5.91 5.57 1.45
N ASP A 620 -5.05 5.19 2.40
CA ASP A 620 -5.07 3.89 3.12
C ASP A 620 -6.46 3.49 3.67
N VAL A 621 -7.26 4.46 4.12
CA VAL A 621 -8.62 4.19 4.62
C VAL A 621 -9.55 3.76 3.47
N LEU A 622 -9.36 4.33 2.27
CA LEU A 622 -10.08 3.91 1.06
C LEU A 622 -9.59 2.51 0.61
N GLU A 623 -8.28 2.25 0.67
CA GLU A 623 -7.75 0.91 0.39
C GLU A 623 -8.30 -0.14 1.38
N SER A 624 -8.45 0.22 2.66
CA SER A 624 -9.07 -0.62 3.69
C SER A 624 -10.53 -0.95 3.34
N LEU A 625 -11.28 0.00 2.79
CA LEU A 625 -12.63 -0.23 2.26
C LEU A 625 -12.60 -1.20 1.07
N PHE A 626 -11.67 -1.03 0.13
CA PHE A 626 -11.50 -1.96 -0.99
C PHE A 626 -11.18 -3.37 -0.51
N GLY A 627 -10.24 -3.53 0.43
CA GLY A 627 -9.91 -4.80 1.07
C GLY A 627 -11.14 -5.47 1.70
N ARG A 628 -11.92 -4.72 2.47
CA ARG A 628 -13.16 -5.24 3.07
C ARG A 628 -14.19 -5.66 2.02
N SER A 629 -14.35 -4.87 0.95
CA SER A 629 -15.28 -5.21 -0.15
C SER A 629 -14.90 -6.51 -0.86
N ARG A 630 -13.60 -6.77 -1.05
CA ARG A 630 -13.08 -8.03 -1.61
C ARG A 630 -13.32 -9.21 -0.67
N MET A 631 -13.10 -9.01 0.64
CA MET A 631 -13.34 -10.05 1.65
C MET A 631 -14.82 -10.46 1.73
N ILE A 632 -15.75 -9.52 1.62
CA ILE A 632 -17.19 -9.80 1.58
C ILE A 632 -17.55 -10.68 0.36
N GLY A 633 -16.82 -10.54 -0.76
CA GLY A 633 -16.98 -11.39 -1.94
C GLY A 633 -16.52 -12.85 -1.77
N GLY A 634 -15.79 -13.17 -0.70
CA GLY A 634 -15.26 -14.51 -0.43
C GLY A 634 -14.41 -15.05 -1.59
N HIS A 635 -14.88 -16.11 -2.26
CA HIS A 635 -14.20 -16.71 -3.41
C HIS A 635 -14.31 -15.89 -4.71
N SER A 636 -15.04 -14.76 -4.71
CA SER A 636 -15.13 -13.81 -5.82
C SER A 636 -14.60 -12.43 -5.37
N PRO A 637 -13.29 -12.27 -5.17
CA PRO A 637 -12.73 -11.02 -4.65
C PRO A 637 -12.99 -9.84 -5.58
N ASN A 638 -12.94 -10.05 -6.90
CA ASN A 638 -13.34 -9.05 -7.87
C ASN A 638 -14.87 -8.95 -7.97
N SER A 639 -15.35 -7.78 -8.38
CA SER A 639 -16.76 -7.45 -8.55
C SER A 639 -16.95 -6.55 -9.75
N SER A 640 -18.14 -6.55 -10.36
CA SER A 640 -18.57 -5.43 -11.21
C SER A 640 -19.13 -4.28 -10.40
N VAL A 641 -19.54 -3.21 -11.09
CA VAL A 641 -20.10 -2.01 -10.48
C VAL A 641 -21.31 -2.31 -9.58
N ALA A 642 -22.26 -3.15 -10.00
CA ALA A 642 -23.43 -3.44 -9.18
C ALA A 642 -23.12 -4.32 -7.97
N GLU A 643 -22.20 -5.28 -8.12
CA GLU A 643 -21.74 -6.06 -6.97
C GLU A 643 -20.95 -5.21 -5.98
N LEU A 644 -20.09 -4.31 -6.48
CA LEU A 644 -19.29 -3.42 -5.64
C LEU A 644 -20.20 -2.49 -4.83
N GLN A 645 -21.25 -1.94 -5.46
CA GLN A 645 -22.28 -1.15 -4.79
C GLN A 645 -22.89 -1.90 -3.58
N HIS A 646 -23.28 -3.18 -3.76
CA HIS A 646 -23.82 -4.00 -2.68
C HIS A 646 -22.77 -4.35 -1.61
N ARG A 647 -21.52 -4.59 -2.01
CA ARG A 647 -20.42 -4.88 -1.09
C ARG A 647 -20.04 -3.66 -0.25
N PHE A 648 -20.01 -2.46 -0.83
CA PHE A 648 -19.84 -1.21 -0.10
C PHE A 648 -20.97 -0.97 0.89
N ASN A 649 -22.22 -1.23 0.51
CA ASN A 649 -23.33 -1.14 1.46
C ASN A 649 -23.14 -2.05 2.67
N SER A 650 -22.66 -3.28 2.44
CA SER A 650 -22.40 -4.27 3.47
C SER A 650 -21.20 -3.86 4.35
N ALA A 651 -20.14 -3.32 3.74
CA ALA A 651 -18.99 -2.75 4.43
C ALA A 651 -19.38 -1.56 5.33
N MET A 652 -20.28 -0.68 4.87
CA MET A 652 -20.78 0.45 5.67
C MET A 652 -21.62 0.00 6.87
N ASN A 653 -22.33 -1.12 6.77
CA ASN A 653 -23.03 -1.70 7.93
C ASN A 653 -22.04 -2.26 8.95
N LEU A 654 -20.98 -2.93 8.48
CA LEU A 654 -19.89 -3.40 9.34
C LEU A 654 -19.19 -2.23 10.06
N ASP A 655 -18.79 -1.17 9.33
CA ASP A 655 -18.13 -0.01 9.93
C ASP A 655 -18.96 0.64 11.04
N ARG A 656 -20.29 0.78 10.85
CA ARG A 656 -21.18 1.32 11.88
C ARG A 656 -21.27 0.44 13.11
N ILE A 657 -21.25 -0.88 12.93
CA ILE A 657 -21.30 -1.83 14.04
C ILE A 657 -19.97 -1.80 14.79
N TYR A 658 -18.83 -1.77 14.10
CA TYR A 658 -17.51 -1.65 14.71
C TYR A 658 -17.30 -0.29 15.39
N GLU A 659 -17.91 0.78 14.90
CA GLU A 659 -17.89 2.07 15.59
C GLU A 659 -18.65 2.01 16.93
N ARG A 660 -19.76 1.25 17.00
CA ARG A 660 -20.52 1.03 18.25
C ARG A 660 -19.87 0.01 19.19
N TYR A 661 -19.27 -1.03 18.62
CA TYR A 661 -18.68 -2.17 19.31
C TYR A 661 -17.27 -2.47 18.78
N PRO A 662 -16.27 -1.61 19.06
CA PRO A 662 -14.90 -1.79 18.55
C PRO A 662 -14.26 -3.12 18.95
N GLU A 663 -14.72 -3.74 20.04
CA GLU A 663 -14.29 -5.05 20.52
C GLU A 663 -14.71 -6.22 19.61
N LEU A 664 -15.74 -6.04 18.78
CA LEU A 664 -16.20 -7.05 17.83
C LEU A 664 -15.36 -7.08 16.55
N GLU A 665 -14.63 -6.01 16.25
CA GLU A 665 -13.73 -6.00 15.11
C GLU A 665 -12.53 -6.89 15.41
N ARG A 666 -12.39 -7.97 14.62
CA ARG A 666 -11.24 -8.85 14.75
C ARG A 666 -9.98 -8.08 14.39
N LYS A 667 -9.27 -7.66 15.43
CA LYS A 667 -7.89 -7.19 15.35
C LYS A 667 -7.04 -8.31 14.70
N PRO A 668 -6.34 -8.05 13.58
CA PRO A 668 -5.40 -9.00 12.99
C PRO A 668 -4.59 -9.73 14.07
N ARG A 669 -4.51 -11.08 14.00
CA ARG A 669 -3.86 -11.93 15.03
C ARG A 669 -2.38 -11.59 15.28
N ARG A 670 -1.80 -10.78 14.39
CA ARG A 670 -0.44 -10.24 14.39
C ARG A 670 -0.39 -8.81 14.96
N LEU A 671 -1.05 -8.54 16.09
CA LEU A 671 -1.13 -7.18 16.68
C LEU A 671 -0.50 -7.06 18.07
N ALA A 672 0.27 -8.05 18.50
CA ALA A 672 1.24 -7.82 19.56
C ALA A 672 2.43 -7.08 18.90
N MET A 673 2.69 -5.82 19.26
CA MET A 673 3.71 -4.92 18.65
C MET A 673 5.17 -5.39 18.81
N PHE A 674 5.43 -6.70 18.79
CA PHE A 674 6.75 -7.30 18.90
C PHE A 674 7.48 -7.43 17.55
N ARG A 675 6.85 -7.13 16.40
CA ARG A 675 7.45 -7.32 15.05
C ARG A 675 7.18 -6.13 14.12
N MET A 676 8.17 -5.80 13.27
CA MET A 676 8.10 -4.70 12.27
C MET A 676 6.94 -4.83 11.27
N ARG A 677 6.42 -6.04 11.03
CA ARG A 677 5.28 -6.26 10.10
C ARG A 677 3.96 -5.62 10.55
N HIS A 678 3.92 -4.98 11.72
CA HIS A 678 2.71 -4.46 12.34
C HIS A 678 2.55 -2.94 12.21
N VAL A 679 3.59 -2.25 11.71
CA VAL A 679 3.61 -0.78 11.54
C VAL A 679 2.58 -0.31 10.50
N ASP A 680 2.33 -1.11 9.48
CA ASP A 680 1.35 -0.83 8.42
C ASP A 680 -0.11 -0.74 8.91
N HIS A 681 -0.40 -1.21 10.13
CA HIS A 681 -1.74 -1.22 10.71
C HIS A 681 -1.88 -0.27 11.91
N LEU A 682 -1.03 0.75 12.00
CA LEU A 682 -1.22 1.81 12.98
C LEU A 682 -2.55 2.54 12.72
N ARG A 683 -3.21 2.92 13.82
CA ARG A 683 -4.54 3.51 13.85
C ARG A 683 -4.53 4.62 14.89
N PRO A 684 -5.44 5.61 14.81
CA PRO A 684 -5.50 6.72 15.76
C PRO A 684 -5.49 6.31 17.24
N ALA A 685 -6.11 5.18 17.58
CA ALA A 685 -6.17 4.67 18.95
C ALA A 685 -4.82 4.20 19.52
N HIS A 686 -3.81 3.95 18.69
CA HIS A 686 -2.48 3.54 19.14
C HIS A 686 -1.62 4.73 19.58
N PHE A 687 -1.90 5.94 19.08
CA PHE A 687 -1.12 7.14 19.40
C PHE A 687 -1.54 7.68 20.78
N GLN A 688 -0.60 7.69 21.71
CA GLN A 688 -0.84 8.01 23.12
C GLN A 688 -0.39 9.43 23.50
N ALA A 689 0.48 10.04 22.69
CA ALA A 689 1.02 11.37 22.92
C ALA A 689 -0.01 12.50 22.75
N GLU A 690 0.42 13.74 23.05
CA GLU A 690 -0.36 14.94 22.83
C GLU A 690 -0.45 15.25 21.33
N LEU A 691 -1.66 15.16 20.77
CA LEU A 691 -1.93 15.38 19.35
C LEU A 691 -2.90 16.52 19.04
N ARG A 692 -3.31 17.32 20.04
CA ARG A 692 -4.28 18.41 19.83
C ARG A 692 -3.71 19.50 18.94
N ALA A 693 -4.52 20.02 18.02
CA ALA A 693 -4.09 21.09 17.11
C ALA A 693 -3.63 22.34 17.86
N LYS A 694 -4.20 22.67 19.02
CA LYS A 694 -3.79 23.82 19.84
C LYS A 694 -2.41 23.70 20.48
N SER A 695 -1.87 22.49 20.67
CA SER A 695 -0.59 22.28 21.37
C SER A 695 0.63 22.39 20.45
N CYS A 696 0.44 22.42 19.13
CA CYS A 696 1.52 22.50 18.15
C CYS A 696 1.74 23.95 17.67
N ASP A 697 2.80 24.60 18.13
CA ASP A 697 3.21 25.90 17.60
C ASP A 697 4.11 25.71 16.36
N LEU A 698 3.55 25.96 15.17
CA LEU A 698 4.27 25.78 13.91
C LEU A 698 5.50 26.67 13.79
N GLU A 699 5.48 27.90 14.31
CA GLU A 699 6.63 28.81 14.22
C GLU A 699 7.76 28.33 15.14
N ALA A 700 7.42 27.84 16.34
CA ALA A 700 8.39 27.21 17.23
C ALA A 700 8.98 25.94 16.61
N CYS A 701 8.15 25.07 16.03
CA CYS A 701 8.60 23.87 15.33
C CYS A 701 9.56 24.21 14.19
N TRP A 702 9.26 25.25 13.40
CA TRP A 702 10.14 25.70 12.30
C TRP A 702 11.49 26.22 12.81
N LYS A 703 11.48 27.03 13.87
CA LYS A 703 12.69 27.58 14.50
C LYS A 703 13.57 26.49 15.12
N ALA A 704 12.98 25.40 15.58
CA ALA A 704 13.71 24.24 16.10
C ALA A 704 14.26 23.36 14.96
N ALA A 705 13.44 23.00 13.97
CA ALA A 705 13.77 22.00 12.96
C ALA A 705 14.74 22.46 11.87
N VAL A 706 14.65 23.73 11.43
CA VAL A 706 15.54 24.23 10.36
C VAL A 706 17.02 24.21 10.78
N PRO A 707 17.41 24.72 11.97
CA PRO A 707 18.79 24.59 12.45
C PRO A 707 19.26 23.14 12.62
N MET A 708 18.36 22.21 12.99
CA MET A 708 18.70 20.78 13.05
C MET A 708 19.06 20.24 11.67
N ALA A 709 18.28 20.57 10.64
CA ALA A 709 18.59 20.18 9.26
C ALA A 709 19.91 20.82 8.78
N GLU A 710 20.13 22.11 9.05
CA GLU A 710 21.38 22.81 8.70
C GLU A 710 22.59 22.19 9.40
N SER A 711 22.47 21.82 10.68
CA SER A 711 23.52 21.13 11.44
C SER A 711 23.86 19.76 10.85
N ILE A 712 22.86 18.98 10.42
CA ILE A 712 23.08 17.70 9.74
C ILE A 712 23.79 17.91 8.39
N LEU A 713 23.34 18.89 7.59
CA LEU A 713 23.98 19.21 6.31
C LEU A 713 25.43 19.65 6.51
N GLN A 714 25.70 20.45 7.55
CA GLN A 714 27.05 20.86 7.93
C GLN A 714 27.91 19.67 8.39
N LYS A 715 27.37 18.81 9.27
CA LYS A 715 28.02 17.59 9.77
C LYS A 715 28.48 16.69 8.63
N PHE A 716 27.67 16.53 7.59
CA PHE A 716 27.99 15.67 6.45
C PHE A 716 28.61 16.42 5.25
N GLY A 717 28.99 17.70 5.39
CA GLY A 717 29.70 18.46 4.36
C GLY A 717 28.88 18.79 3.11
N VAL A 718 27.54 18.84 3.20
CA VAL A 718 26.67 19.19 2.08
C VAL A 718 26.71 20.70 1.84
N LYS A 719 27.43 21.12 0.80
CA LYS A 719 27.58 22.54 0.45
C LYS A 719 26.31 23.07 -0.23
N MET A 720 25.55 23.87 0.50
CA MET A 720 24.52 24.72 -0.10
C MET A 720 25.16 25.99 -0.64
N SER A 721 24.85 26.34 -1.89
CA SER A 721 25.36 27.57 -2.51
C SER A 721 24.85 28.83 -1.79
N VAL A 722 23.67 28.75 -1.17
CA VAL A 722 23.01 29.82 -0.42
C VAL A 722 22.23 29.20 0.74
N PRO A 723 22.31 29.74 1.98
CA PRO A 723 21.53 29.27 3.12
C PRO A 723 20.01 29.36 2.87
N PHE A 724 19.20 28.52 3.52
CA PHE A 724 17.74 28.51 3.32
C PHE A 724 17.08 29.89 3.54
N SER A 725 17.54 30.62 4.56
CA SER A 725 17.07 31.97 4.89
C SER A 725 17.27 33.00 3.76
N GLN A 726 18.25 32.78 2.89
CA GLN A 726 18.51 33.61 1.71
C GLN A 726 17.89 33.01 0.45
N LEU A 727 17.85 31.68 0.33
CA LEU A 727 17.25 30.97 -0.80
C LEU A 727 15.77 31.33 -0.96
N PHE A 728 15.01 31.32 0.13
CA PHE A 728 13.57 31.59 0.13
C PHE A 728 13.21 33.08 0.10
N LYS A 729 14.20 33.98 0.07
CA LYS A 729 13.98 35.40 -0.26
C LYS A 729 13.94 35.67 -1.76
N ARG A 730 14.39 34.72 -2.58
CA ARG A 730 14.36 34.86 -4.04
C ARG A 730 12.91 34.77 -4.53
N LYS A 731 12.63 35.42 -5.66
CA LYS A 731 11.27 35.37 -6.23
C LYS A 731 10.96 33.95 -6.68
N ALA A 732 9.76 33.48 -6.35
CA ALA A 732 9.23 32.19 -6.78
C ALA A 732 10.07 30.97 -6.34
N THR A 733 10.75 31.04 -5.19
CA THR A 733 11.43 29.88 -4.57
C THR A 733 10.73 29.48 -3.27
N ASP A 734 10.52 28.18 -3.10
CA ASP A 734 9.97 27.56 -1.89
C ASP A 734 10.37 26.07 -1.89
N LEU A 735 10.00 25.34 -0.84
CA LEU A 735 10.31 23.92 -0.66
C LEU A 735 9.71 23.01 -1.74
N MET A 736 8.70 23.46 -2.50
CA MET A 736 8.13 22.71 -3.61
C MET A 736 8.74 23.09 -4.97
N ARG A 737 9.46 24.20 -5.08
CA ARG A 737 10.16 24.66 -6.30
C ARG A 737 11.51 25.30 -5.94
N PRO A 738 12.48 24.50 -5.49
CA PRO A 738 13.70 25.01 -4.86
C PRO A 738 14.62 25.75 -5.83
N PHE A 739 14.60 25.40 -7.13
CA PHE A 739 15.33 26.10 -8.20
C PHE A 739 14.67 27.40 -8.66
N GLY A 740 13.43 27.65 -8.22
CA GLY A 740 12.58 28.70 -8.74
C GLY A 740 11.94 28.35 -10.08
N GLY A 741 10.89 29.08 -10.46
CA GLY A 741 10.16 28.83 -11.70
C GLY A 741 9.20 27.64 -11.58
N LYS A 742 9.39 26.63 -12.44
CA LYS A 742 8.46 25.50 -12.61
C LYS A 742 8.42 24.55 -11.42
N TYR A 743 7.23 24.08 -11.03
CA TYR A 743 7.08 23.02 -10.04
C TYR A 743 7.56 21.65 -10.58
N PRO A 744 8.49 20.95 -9.90
CA PRO A 744 8.93 19.60 -10.29
C PRO A 744 7.79 18.58 -10.36
N ALA A 745 6.78 18.68 -9.48
CA ALA A 745 5.67 17.73 -9.39
C ALA A 745 4.93 17.49 -10.72
N ILE A 746 4.87 18.51 -11.58
CA ILE A 746 4.16 18.48 -12.88
C ILE A 746 5.13 18.37 -14.08
N SER A 747 6.36 17.93 -13.84
CA SER A 747 7.33 17.67 -14.90
C SER A 747 6.84 16.57 -15.86
N ALA A 748 7.09 16.76 -17.15
CA ALA A 748 6.83 15.77 -18.20
C ALA A 748 7.95 14.72 -18.34
N GLU A 749 9.01 14.82 -17.52
CA GLU A 749 10.08 13.82 -17.48
C GLU A 749 9.59 12.48 -16.94
N VAL A 750 10.18 11.38 -17.41
CA VAL A 750 9.78 10.03 -17.00
C VAL A 750 9.99 9.82 -15.51
N ASP A 751 8.91 9.49 -14.79
CA ASP A 751 8.96 9.11 -13.39
C ASP A 751 9.55 7.70 -13.21
N ARG A 752 10.87 7.61 -13.01
CA ARG A 752 11.58 6.35 -12.77
C ARG A 752 11.27 5.69 -11.40
N SER A 753 10.48 6.34 -10.53
CA SER A 753 10.04 5.72 -9.26
C SER A 753 8.84 4.78 -9.43
N MET A 754 8.22 4.77 -10.61
CA MET A 754 7.09 3.89 -10.92
C MET A 754 7.59 2.60 -11.59
N ALA A 755 7.37 1.45 -10.96
CA ALA A 755 7.91 0.14 -11.38
C ALA A 755 7.49 -0.33 -12.79
N ASN A 756 6.49 0.31 -13.41
CA ASN A 756 5.99 0.01 -14.74
C ASN A 756 6.38 1.11 -15.73
N LEU A 757 7.54 0.99 -16.37
CA LEU A 757 7.90 1.77 -17.55
C LEU A 757 7.03 1.33 -18.74
N CYS A 758 5.75 1.71 -18.73
CA CYS A 758 4.95 1.83 -19.94
C CYS A 758 5.24 3.21 -20.55
N SER A 759 5.49 3.21 -21.85
CA SER A 759 5.84 4.33 -22.71
C SER A 759 4.71 5.36 -22.91
N HIS A 760 4.06 5.79 -21.84
CA HIS A 760 3.15 6.93 -21.87
C HIS A 760 3.96 8.17 -21.51
N GLN A 761 4.12 9.07 -22.48
CA GLN A 761 4.63 10.41 -22.21
C GLN A 761 3.61 11.12 -21.31
N ASP A 762 4.07 11.62 -20.17
CA ASP A 762 3.24 12.42 -19.28
C ASP A 762 2.74 13.67 -20.03
N PRO A 763 1.45 14.03 -19.92
CA PRO A 763 0.94 15.23 -20.56
C PRO A 763 1.63 16.46 -19.95
N GLU A 764 2.28 17.25 -20.79
CA GLU A 764 2.92 18.51 -20.38
C GLU A 764 1.84 19.49 -19.89
N ILE A 765 1.95 19.93 -18.63
CA ILE A 765 1.13 21.02 -18.09
C ILE A 765 1.96 22.30 -18.21
N ASP A 766 1.53 23.22 -19.06
CA ASP A 766 2.16 24.52 -19.14
C ASP A 766 1.76 25.36 -17.91
N GLU A 767 2.75 25.85 -17.19
CA GLU A 767 2.56 26.62 -15.97
C GLU A 767 1.92 27.98 -16.27
N SER A 768 2.07 28.51 -17.49
CA SER A 768 1.35 29.72 -17.93
C SER A 768 -0.18 29.54 -17.91
N THR A 769 -0.62 28.28 -17.98
CA THR A 769 -2.03 27.87 -17.95
C THR A 769 -2.58 27.81 -16.52
N THR A 770 -1.73 27.68 -15.49
CA THR A 770 -2.15 27.64 -14.06
C THR A 770 -2.74 28.95 -13.56
N THR A 771 -2.48 30.06 -14.25
CA THR A 771 -3.09 31.37 -13.96
C THR A 771 -4.31 31.72 -14.82
N GLY A 772 -4.69 30.88 -15.80
CA GLY A 772 -5.61 31.29 -16.87
C GLY A 772 -6.72 30.31 -17.28
N GLU A 773 -6.53 28.99 -17.27
CA GLU A 773 -7.62 28.04 -17.60
C GLU A 773 -8.36 27.62 -16.32
N GLN A 774 -9.36 28.41 -15.92
CA GLN A 774 -10.38 27.90 -15.01
C GLN A 774 -11.28 26.92 -15.77
N LEU A 775 -11.47 25.72 -15.21
CA LEU A 775 -12.69 24.96 -15.48
C LEU A 775 -13.85 25.73 -14.83
N THR A 776 -14.46 26.63 -15.59
CA THR A 776 -15.68 27.33 -15.19
C THR A 776 -16.86 26.38 -15.35
N ILE A 777 -17.15 25.63 -14.29
CA ILE A 777 -18.34 24.78 -14.19
C ILE A 777 -19.47 25.61 -13.59
N ASP A 778 -20.55 25.80 -14.35
CA ASP A 778 -21.80 26.37 -13.83
C ASP A 778 -22.58 25.29 -13.09
N PHE A 779 -22.31 25.17 -11.79
CA PHE A 779 -22.97 24.19 -10.93
C PHE A 779 -24.47 24.43 -10.77
N GLU A 780 -24.95 25.69 -10.83
CA GLU A 780 -26.39 25.98 -10.71
C GLU A 780 -27.13 25.47 -11.95
N ALA A 781 -26.64 25.78 -13.15
CA ALA A 781 -27.23 25.30 -14.39
C ALA A 781 -27.16 23.77 -14.49
N MET A 782 -26.04 23.16 -14.06
CA MET A 782 -25.88 21.71 -14.06
C MET A 782 -26.89 21.02 -13.13
N ILE A 783 -27.02 21.48 -11.88
CA ILE A 783 -28.00 20.94 -10.91
C ILE A 783 -29.42 21.11 -11.44
N ALA A 784 -29.77 22.29 -11.96
CA ALA A 784 -31.12 22.55 -12.49
C ALA A 784 -31.47 21.59 -13.63
N SER A 785 -30.52 21.34 -14.55
CA SER A 785 -30.67 20.38 -15.64
C SER A 785 -30.83 18.94 -15.13
N GLU A 786 -29.99 18.51 -14.19
CA GLU A 786 -30.04 17.16 -13.63
C GLU A 786 -31.34 16.92 -12.84
N LEU A 787 -31.80 17.89 -12.04
CA LEU A 787 -33.07 17.81 -11.32
C LEU A 787 -34.28 17.74 -12.28
N ALA A 788 -34.25 18.47 -13.39
CA ALA A 788 -35.29 18.39 -14.41
C ALA A 788 -35.34 16.99 -15.07
N GLN A 789 -34.18 16.38 -15.32
CA GLN A 789 -34.10 15.00 -15.82
C GLN A 789 -34.64 14.00 -14.79
N LEU A 790 -34.27 14.12 -13.51
CA LEU A 790 -34.77 13.24 -12.45
C LEU A 790 -36.28 13.37 -12.24
N ALA A 791 -36.83 14.59 -12.34
CA ALA A 791 -38.27 14.81 -12.26
C ALA A 791 -39.01 14.10 -13.42
N ALA A 792 -38.49 14.23 -14.65
CA ALA A 792 -39.05 13.53 -15.81
C ALA A 792 -38.96 12.00 -15.69
N GLU A 793 -37.88 11.47 -15.11
CA GLU A 793 -37.74 10.03 -14.84
C GLU A 793 -38.74 9.53 -13.78
N SER A 794 -38.99 10.32 -12.73
CA SER A 794 -39.96 9.99 -11.67
C SER A 794 -41.40 9.92 -12.17
N GLU A 795 -41.78 10.82 -13.09
CA GLU A 795 -43.11 10.85 -13.70
C GLU A 795 -43.39 9.62 -14.62
N ALA A 796 -42.34 8.98 -15.15
CA ALA A 796 -42.47 7.84 -16.07
C ALA A 796 -42.94 6.53 -15.40
N GLY A 797 -43.05 6.49 -14.05
CA GLY A 797 -43.50 5.34 -13.28
C GLY A 797 -42.47 4.19 -13.21
N PRO A 798 -42.74 3.13 -12.41
CA PRO A 798 -41.79 2.04 -12.19
C PRO A 798 -41.49 1.28 -13.47
N HIS A 799 -40.20 1.10 -13.77
CA HIS A 799 -39.75 0.43 -14.99
C HIS A 799 -39.82 -1.10 -14.84
N SER A 800 -40.24 -1.79 -15.91
CA SER A 800 -40.26 -3.26 -15.94
C SER A 800 -38.84 -3.83 -15.99
N VAL A 801 -38.58 -4.88 -15.21
CA VAL A 801 -37.34 -5.69 -15.32
C VAL A 801 -37.32 -6.60 -16.54
N PHE A 802 -38.43 -6.68 -17.28
CA PHE A 802 -38.58 -7.42 -18.52
C PHE A 802 -38.63 -6.48 -19.72
N THR A 803 -38.02 -6.90 -20.83
CA THR A 803 -38.04 -6.21 -22.13
C THR A 803 -38.55 -7.14 -23.22
N ARG A 804 -39.12 -6.56 -24.29
CA ARG A 804 -39.61 -7.33 -25.45
C ARG A 804 -38.46 -7.64 -26.39
N ILE A 805 -38.27 -8.92 -26.72
CA ILE A 805 -37.19 -9.36 -27.62
C ILE A 805 -37.63 -9.43 -29.09
N ASN A 806 -38.92 -9.70 -29.36
CA ASN A 806 -39.47 -9.86 -30.71
C ASN A 806 -40.82 -9.15 -30.85
N ALA A 807 -41.27 -8.92 -32.10
CA ALA A 807 -42.58 -8.34 -32.43
C ALA A 807 -43.77 -9.15 -31.86
N ASP A 808 -43.59 -10.47 -31.65
CA ASP A 808 -44.59 -11.39 -31.09
C ASP A 808 -44.87 -11.19 -29.59
N GLY A 809 -44.16 -10.26 -28.93
CA GLY A 809 -44.43 -9.88 -27.55
C GLY A 809 -43.76 -10.74 -26.47
N HIS A 810 -42.86 -11.66 -26.83
CA HIS A 810 -42.08 -12.43 -25.85
C HIS A 810 -41.24 -11.52 -24.94
N LEU A 811 -41.45 -11.67 -23.63
CA LEU A 811 -40.76 -10.92 -22.59
C LEU A 811 -39.56 -11.72 -22.08
N CYS A 812 -38.40 -11.07 -22.04
CA CYS A 812 -37.19 -11.62 -21.43
C CYS A 812 -36.69 -10.68 -20.33
N HIS A 813 -36.10 -11.24 -19.28
CA HIS A 813 -35.50 -10.43 -18.22
C HIS A 813 -34.32 -9.63 -18.80
N LYS A 814 -34.26 -8.32 -18.55
CA LYS A 814 -33.26 -7.40 -19.12
C LYS A 814 -31.82 -7.86 -18.88
N LYS A 815 -31.53 -8.35 -17.67
CA LYS A 815 -30.23 -8.98 -17.34
C LYS A 815 -29.84 -10.14 -18.26
N ALA A 816 -30.80 -10.98 -18.66
CA ALA A 816 -30.54 -12.10 -19.56
C ALA A 816 -30.25 -11.61 -20.98
N VAL A 817 -31.01 -10.62 -21.46
CA VAL A 817 -30.77 -9.97 -22.77
C VAL A 817 -29.36 -9.36 -22.83
N MET A 818 -28.96 -8.60 -21.81
CA MET A 818 -27.63 -8.02 -21.74
C MET A 818 -26.54 -9.10 -21.76
N ARG A 819 -26.71 -10.17 -20.97
CA ARG A 819 -25.76 -11.28 -20.97
C ARG A 819 -25.60 -11.89 -22.36
N THR A 820 -26.69 -12.13 -23.07
CA THR A 820 -26.66 -12.78 -24.40
C THR A 820 -26.09 -11.86 -25.49
N LEU A 821 -26.45 -10.57 -25.51
CA LEU A 821 -26.00 -9.64 -26.55
C LEU A 821 -24.53 -9.24 -26.38
N PHE A 822 -24.01 -9.20 -25.16
CA PHE A 822 -22.61 -8.88 -24.88
C PHE A 822 -21.73 -10.13 -24.67
N ASP A 823 -22.27 -11.32 -24.88
CA ASP A 823 -21.49 -12.56 -24.82
C ASP A 823 -20.52 -12.66 -26.00
N MET A 824 -19.25 -12.34 -25.74
CA MET A 824 -18.17 -12.41 -26.72
C MET A 824 -17.87 -13.86 -27.16
N THR A 825 -18.37 -14.87 -26.45
CA THR A 825 -18.19 -16.28 -26.84
C THR A 825 -18.99 -16.69 -28.08
N HIS A 826 -20.01 -15.90 -28.46
CA HIS A 826 -20.79 -16.15 -29.67
C HIS A 826 -20.10 -15.70 -30.97
N ASP A 827 -19.10 -14.80 -30.92
CA ASP A 827 -18.47 -14.21 -32.11
C ASP A 827 -17.03 -14.68 -32.40
N THR A 828 -16.38 -15.42 -31.50
CA THR A 828 -15.06 -16.05 -31.75
C THR A 828 -14.86 -17.31 -30.92
N HIS A 829 -14.41 -18.41 -31.57
CA HIS A 829 -13.73 -19.54 -30.93
C HIS A 829 -12.41 -19.08 -30.31
N THR A 830 -12.44 -18.39 -29.18
CA THR A 830 -11.33 -18.19 -28.22
C THR A 830 -11.80 -17.18 -27.17
N SER A 831 -12.45 -17.68 -26.12
CA SER A 831 -12.72 -16.90 -24.91
C SER A 831 -11.97 -17.51 -23.74
N HIS A 832 -11.24 -16.66 -23.01
CA HIS A 832 -10.50 -17.00 -21.79
C HIS A 832 -11.44 -17.02 -20.56
N ASP A 833 -12.45 -17.88 -20.61
CA ASP A 833 -13.46 -17.97 -19.55
C ASP A 833 -13.13 -19.03 -18.48
N ARG A 834 -13.65 -18.75 -17.27
CA ARG A 834 -13.47 -19.27 -15.91
C ARG A 834 -13.45 -20.80 -15.72
N LEU A 835 -13.81 -21.58 -16.73
CA LEU A 835 -13.74 -23.05 -16.71
C LEU A 835 -12.31 -23.60 -16.86
N GLN A 836 -11.34 -22.80 -17.32
CA GLN A 836 -9.94 -23.26 -17.46
C GLN A 836 -9.15 -23.35 -16.15
N ARG A 837 -9.63 -22.76 -15.05
CA ARG A 837 -9.03 -22.95 -13.71
C ARG A 837 -9.41 -24.29 -13.05
N VAL A 838 -10.54 -24.87 -13.45
CA VAL A 838 -10.99 -26.20 -12.96
C VAL A 838 -10.28 -27.35 -13.72
N ARG A 839 -9.43 -27.03 -14.71
CA ARG A 839 -8.64 -28.01 -15.49
C ARG A 839 -7.11 -27.86 -15.37
N GLY A 840 -6.61 -27.13 -14.36
CA GLY A 840 -5.22 -27.25 -13.93
C GLY A 840 -4.15 -26.63 -14.84
N PHE A 841 -4.37 -25.41 -15.34
CA PHE A 841 -3.28 -24.60 -15.93
C PHE A 841 -3.00 -23.35 -15.08
N THR A 842 -1.73 -23.16 -14.74
CA THR A 842 -1.17 -22.04 -13.96
C THR A 842 -0.88 -20.83 -14.85
N THR A 843 -1.20 -19.64 -14.37
CA THR A 843 -0.74 -18.37 -14.94
C THR A 843 0.66 -18.06 -14.41
N GLY A 844 1.64 -17.97 -15.30
CA GLY A 844 2.85 -17.16 -15.13
C GLY A 844 3.67 -17.36 -13.86
N GLY A 845 4.31 -18.52 -13.72
CA GLY A 845 5.49 -18.68 -12.87
C GLY A 845 6.70 -18.94 -13.74
N LYS A 846 7.76 -18.15 -13.61
CA LYS A 846 9.09 -18.56 -14.10
C LYS A 846 9.37 -19.92 -13.46
N SER A 847 9.78 -20.90 -14.27
CA SER A 847 10.27 -22.17 -13.76
C SER A 847 11.41 -21.87 -12.79
N TYR A 848 11.33 -22.44 -11.58
CA TYR A 848 12.45 -22.57 -10.67
C TYR A 848 13.53 -23.42 -11.33
N LEU A 849 14.38 -22.79 -12.13
CA LEU A 849 15.75 -23.23 -12.27
C LEU A 849 16.53 -22.45 -11.22
N ARG A 850 16.79 -23.12 -10.10
CA ARG A 850 17.95 -22.83 -9.26
C ARG A 850 19.16 -22.99 -10.17
N GLU A 851 19.65 -21.89 -10.73
CA GLU A 851 21.09 -21.81 -10.93
C GLU A 851 21.65 -21.50 -9.55
N ASP A 852 22.47 -22.43 -9.05
CA ASP A 852 23.18 -22.29 -7.78
C ASP A 852 24.06 -21.04 -7.84
N THR A 853 23.56 -19.92 -7.31
CA THR A 853 24.42 -18.86 -6.82
C THR A 853 25.15 -19.41 -5.61
N VAL A 854 26.33 -19.94 -5.88
CA VAL A 854 27.32 -20.32 -4.88
C VAL A 854 27.48 -19.14 -3.93
N TYR A 855 27.05 -19.33 -2.69
CA TYR A 855 27.38 -18.45 -1.58
C TYR A 855 28.90 -18.32 -1.52
N GLY A 856 29.41 -17.11 -1.77
CA GLY A 856 30.83 -16.82 -1.61
C GLY A 856 31.19 -17.01 -0.14
N GLU A 857 32.05 -17.99 0.13
CA GLU A 857 32.92 -17.95 1.31
C GLU A 857 33.57 -16.57 1.41
N LYS A 858 33.92 -16.14 2.63
CA LYS A 858 34.73 -14.93 2.86
C LYS A 858 35.98 -15.00 1.98
N THR A 859 35.96 -14.34 0.83
CA THR A 859 37.05 -14.36 -0.14
C THR A 859 37.99 -13.21 0.18
N SER A 860 39.26 -13.54 0.37
CA SER A 860 40.31 -12.57 0.69
C SER A 860 40.51 -11.57 -0.46
N PRO A 861 40.63 -10.26 -0.20
CA PRO A 861 40.93 -9.21 -1.19
C PRO A 861 42.18 -9.48 -2.04
N ALA A 862 43.11 -10.30 -1.53
CA ALA A 862 44.34 -10.66 -2.25
C ALA A 862 44.09 -11.56 -3.48
N THR A 863 42.97 -12.29 -3.51
CA THR A 863 42.68 -13.31 -4.55
C THR A 863 41.55 -12.92 -5.50
N HIS A 864 40.68 -12.01 -5.06
CA HIS A 864 39.47 -11.59 -5.78
C HIS A 864 39.41 -10.07 -5.90
N PHE A 865 38.82 -9.59 -6.98
CA PHE A 865 38.43 -8.20 -7.19
C PHE A 865 36.94 -8.06 -6.91
N GLN A 866 36.57 -7.17 -6.02
CA GLN A 866 35.23 -7.07 -5.44
C GLN A 866 34.64 -5.67 -5.66
N LEU A 867 33.33 -5.56 -5.43
CA LEU A 867 32.69 -4.25 -5.33
C LEU A 867 33.41 -3.39 -4.30
N GLY A 868 33.61 -2.13 -4.64
CA GLY A 868 34.33 -1.16 -3.83
C GLY A 868 35.85 -1.14 -3.98
N ASN A 869 36.49 -2.12 -4.62
CA ASN A 869 37.93 -2.07 -4.88
C ASN A 869 38.31 -0.94 -5.86
N LEU A 870 39.49 -0.37 -5.65
CA LEU A 870 40.10 0.63 -6.52
C LEU A 870 40.72 0.00 -7.76
N PHE A 871 40.57 0.65 -8.91
CA PHE A 871 41.20 0.25 -10.17
C PHE A 871 41.56 1.45 -11.05
N ALA A 872 42.60 1.29 -11.86
CA ALA A 872 42.93 2.19 -12.97
C ALA A 872 42.29 1.69 -14.27
N THR A 873 41.89 2.62 -15.13
CA THR A 873 41.43 2.36 -16.50
C THR A 873 41.75 3.55 -17.41
N LEU A 874 41.56 3.38 -18.71
CA LEU A 874 41.66 4.47 -19.69
C LEU A 874 40.27 4.99 -20.07
N ILE A 875 40.12 6.32 -20.10
CA ILE A 875 38.88 6.99 -20.49
C ILE A 875 39.19 8.04 -21.56
N CYS A 876 38.40 8.05 -22.64
CA CYS A 876 38.54 9.07 -23.67
C CYS A 876 37.79 10.34 -23.26
N HIS A 877 38.51 11.45 -23.12
CA HIS A 877 37.96 12.76 -22.82
C HIS A 877 38.14 13.72 -24.01
N ASN A 878 37.24 14.68 -24.12
CA ASN A 878 37.17 15.64 -25.24
C ASN A 878 37.15 14.95 -26.62
N GLY A 879 36.68 13.69 -26.65
CA GLY A 879 36.63 12.83 -27.83
C GLY A 879 37.95 12.54 -28.53
N THR A 880 39.13 12.95 -28.02
CA THR A 880 40.40 12.92 -28.79
C THR A 880 41.62 12.46 -28.00
N HIS A 881 41.52 12.40 -26.67
CA HIS A 881 42.63 12.09 -25.77
C HIS A 881 42.22 10.97 -24.81
N LEU A 882 43.12 10.03 -24.51
CA LEU A 882 42.94 9.04 -23.44
C LEU A 882 43.61 9.56 -22.18
N GLY A 883 42.86 9.61 -21.07
CA GLY A 883 43.40 9.90 -19.75
C GLY A 883 43.37 8.68 -18.84
N LEU A 884 44.35 8.58 -17.93
CA LEU A 884 44.36 7.57 -16.86
C LEU A 884 43.32 7.94 -15.80
N ALA A 885 42.28 7.14 -15.63
CA ALA A 885 41.26 7.37 -14.61
C ALA A 885 41.43 6.36 -13.47
N ILE A 886 41.48 6.86 -12.24
CA ILE A 886 41.43 6.04 -11.02
C ILE A 886 40.00 6.01 -10.55
N ALA A 887 39.44 4.82 -10.36
CA ALA A 887 38.02 4.65 -10.09
C ALA A 887 37.76 3.61 -9.01
N LYS A 888 36.65 3.79 -8.30
CA LYS A 888 36.09 2.79 -7.39
C LYS A 888 35.11 1.91 -8.14
N CYS A 889 35.22 0.59 -7.99
CA CYS A 889 34.28 -0.37 -8.57
C CYS A 889 32.91 -0.26 -7.92
N THR A 890 31.87 -0.08 -8.73
CA THR A 890 30.47 0.08 -8.26
C THR A 890 29.55 -1.03 -8.75
N VAL A 891 29.84 -1.66 -9.89
CA VAL A 891 29.08 -2.80 -10.42
C VAL A 891 30.01 -3.72 -11.22
N ILE A 892 29.87 -5.04 -11.06
CA ILE A 892 30.51 -6.04 -11.92
C ILE A 892 29.40 -6.84 -12.62
N LYS A 893 29.45 -6.96 -13.95
CA LYS A 893 28.45 -7.69 -14.75
C LYS A 893 29.09 -8.81 -15.56
N ARG A 894 28.44 -9.97 -15.66
CA ARG A 894 28.90 -11.10 -16.47
C ARG A 894 28.20 -11.14 -17.84
N GLY A 895 28.76 -10.51 -18.86
CA GLY A 895 28.24 -10.53 -20.23
C GLY A 895 28.76 -9.37 -21.08
N PRO A 896 28.53 -9.40 -22.41
CA PRO A 896 28.98 -8.33 -23.30
C PRO A 896 28.34 -6.98 -22.94
N LEU A 897 29.07 -5.89 -23.23
CA LEU A 897 28.68 -4.50 -22.96
C LEU A 897 27.25 -4.23 -23.45
N GLY A 898 26.29 -4.02 -22.52
CA GLY A 898 24.88 -3.76 -22.83
C GLY A 898 23.91 -4.96 -22.75
N SER A 899 24.36 -6.14 -22.33
CA SER A 899 23.49 -7.31 -22.09
C SER A 899 22.74 -7.23 -20.74
N LYS A 900 21.55 -7.86 -20.66
CA LYS A 900 20.75 -8.00 -19.42
C LYS A 900 21.28 -9.13 -18.52
N SER A 901 22.58 -9.18 -18.29
CA SER A 901 23.19 -10.20 -17.43
C SER A 901 23.14 -9.82 -15.95
N PRO A 902 23.11 -10.80 -15.03
CA PRO A 902 23.18 -10.55 -13.59
C PRO A 902 24.51 -9.91 -13.17
N SER A 903 24.46 -9.05 -12.15
CA SER A 903 25.65 -8.54 -11.47
C SER A 903 26.26 -9.61 -10.56
N VAL A 904 27.57 -9.53 -10.33
CA VAL A 904 28.32 -10.38 -9.41
C VAL A 904 29.04 -9.52 -8.37
N SER A 905 29.21 -10.01 -7.14
CA SER A 905 29.84 -9.26 -6.04
C SER A 905 31.37 -9.29 -6.07
N ALA A 906 31.94 -10.32 -6.70
CA ALA A 906 33.37 -10.55 -6.79
C ALA A 906 33.74 -11.34 -8.04
N ILE A 907 34.97 -11.16 -8.54
CA ILE A 907 35.59 -11.95 -9.60
C ILE A 907 37.02 -12.34 -9.22
N PRO A 908 37.48 -13.56 -9.54
CA PRO A 908 38.87 -13.93 -9.31
C PRO A 908 39.82 -12.98 -10.06
N ARG A 909 40.89 -12.49 -9.42
CA ARG A 909 41.83 -11.56 -10.06
C ARG A 909 42.48 -12.17 -11.32
N ALA A 910 42.64 -13.50 -11.36
CA ALA A 910 43.14 -14.22 -12.54
C ALA A 910 42.23 -14.11 -13.77
N GLU A 911 40.92 -13.86 -13.58
CA GLU A 911 39.96 -13.70 -14.68
C GLU A 911 39.89 -12.27 -15.22
N LEU A 912 40.46 -11.28 -14.52
CA LEU A 912 40.51 -9.89 -14.98
C LEU A 912 41.36 -9.72 -16.23
N ASP A 913 42.54 -10.36 -16.24
CA ASP A 913 43.57 -10.18 -17.26
C ASP A 913 43.32 -11.01 -18.54
N LEU A 914 42.27 -11.83 -18.56
CA LEU A 914 41.95 -12.67 -19.73
C LEU A 914 41.40 -11.81 -20.88
N PRO A 915 41.97 -11.88 -22.11
CA PRO A 915 41.45 -11.16 -23.27
C PRO A 915 39.99 -11.51 -23.62
N SER A 916 39.56 -12.72 -23.26
CA SER A 916 38.20 -13.25 -23.44
C SER A 916 37.32 -13.12 -22.19
N SER A 917 37.75 -12.34 -21.19
CA SER A 917 37.03 -12.19 -19.93
C SER A 917 35.58 -11.73 -20.19
N PRO A 918 34.56 -12.43 -19.66
CA PRO A 918 33.17 -12.10 -19.92
C PRO A 918 32.67 -10.93 -19.07
N TYR A 919 33.52 -10.31 -18.25
CA TYR A 919 33.08 -9.32 -17.27
C TYR A 919 33.21 -7.88 -17.76
N THR A 920 32.23 -7.08 -17.38
CA THR A 920 32.24 -5.63 -17.52
C THR A 920 32.22 -5.02 -16.13
N ILE A 921 33.09 -4.05 -15.88
CA ILE A 921 33.24 -3.35 -14.61
C ILE A 921 32.78 -1.91 -14.79
N ALA A 922 31.95 -1.44 -13.88
CA ALA A 922 31.52 -0.06 -13.81
C ALA A 922 32.13 0.63 -12.60
N GLY A 923 32.52 1.90 -12.75
CA GLY A 923 33.15 2.66 -11.67
C GLY A 923 32.86 4.14 -11.70
N GLN A 924 33.17 4.79 -10.59
CA GLN A 924 33.16 6.25 -10.43
C GLN A 924 34.59 6.76 -10.27
N ILE A 925 34.94 7.82 -10.99
CA ILE A 925 36.33 8.33 -11.07
C ILE A 925 36.64 9.23 -9.87
N TYR A 926 37.79 9.01 -9.23
CA TYR A 926 38.31 9.83 -8.14
C TYR A 926 38.91 11.13 -8.65
N ASP A 927 38.61 12.24 -7.97
CA ASP A 927 39.24 13.53 -8.21
C ASP A 927 40.55 13.61 -7.41
N LEU A 928 41.69 13.50 -8.10
CA LEU A 928 43.01 13.45 -7.48
C LEU A 928 43.73 14.80 -7.60
N ILE A 929 44.44 15.16 -6.54
CA ILE A 929 45.28 16.35 -6.45
C ILE A 929 46.75 15.95 -6.22
N PRO A 930 47.71 16.63 -6.84
CA PRO A 930 49.12 16.34 -6.61
C PRO A 930 49.58 16.90 -5.25
N ILE A 931 50.39 16.13 -4.53
CA ILE A 931 51.11 16.57 -3.33
C ILE A 931 52.55 16.88 -3.77
N PRO A 932 52.94 18.17 -3.88
CA PRO A 932 54.30 18.52 -4.26
C PRO A 932 55.25 18.19 -3.11
N SER A 933 56.26 17.37 -3.36
CA SER A 933 57.35 17.15 -2.41
C SER A 933 58.58 17.93 -2.84
N THR A 934 59.24 18.62 -1.90
CA THR A 934 60.47 19.38 -2.15
C THR A 934 61.73 18.49 -2.20
N ALA A 935 61.64 17.23 -1.75
CA ALA A 935 62.76 16.26 -1.75
C ALA A 935 62.36 14.78 -1.89
N GLY A 936 61.07 14.44 -2.03
CA GLY A 936 60.54 13.07 -2.15
C GLY A 936 59.79 12.81 -3.46
N PRO A 937 59.34 11.55 -3.70
CA PRO A 937 58.58 11.20 -4.89
C PRO A 937 57.22 11.92 -4.91
N LEU A 938 56.75 12.30 -6.11
CA LEU A 938 55.42 12.88 -6.30
C LEU A 938 54.34 11.89 -5.84
N LYS A 939 53.35 12.39 -5.10
CA LYS A 939 52.20 11.60 -4.64
C LYS A 939 50.90 12.24 -5.11
N TRP A 940 49.86 11.45 -5.27
CA TRP A 940 48.51 11.88 -5.66
C TRP A 940 47.53 11.52 -4.55
N ALA A 941 46.87 12.53 -3.97
CA ALA A 941 45.84 12.32 -2.97
C ALA A 941 44.45 12.43 -3.59
N TRP A 942 43.55 11.56 -3.18
CA TRP A 942 42.13 11.77 -3.41
C TRP A 942 41.64 12.95 -2.55
N ASN A 943 40.92 13.89 -3.15
CA ASN A 943 40.39 15.05 -2.43
C ASN A 943 39.00 14.80 -1.80
N GLY A 944 38.53 13.55 -1.82
CA GLY A 944 37.21 13.14 -1.34
C GLY A 944 36.06 13.32 -2.33
N LYS A 945 36.31 13.90 -3.51
CA LYS A 945 35.30 14.13 -4.56
C LYS A 945 35.43 13.17 -5.75
N LEU A 946 34.38 13.07 -6.54
CA LEU A 946 34.35 12.28 -7.77
C LEU A 946 34.27 13.20 -8.99
N VAL A 947 34.87 12.78 -10.10
CA VAL A 947 34.85 13.52 -11.37
C VAL A 947 33.50 13.32 -12.06
N SER A 948 32.94 14.39 -12.60
CA SER A 948 31.69 14.38 -13.37
C SER A 948 31.94 14.53 -14.88
N LEU A 949 31.27 13.71 -15.70
CA LEU A 949 31.50 13.60 -17.15
C LEU A 949 30.25 13.96 -17.98
N SER A 950 30.45 14.54 -19.16
CA SER A 950 29.39 14.87 -20.13
C SER A 950 29.28 13.85 -21.27
N LEU A 951 28.06 13.38 -21.60
CA LEU A 951 27.80 12.41 -22.69
C LEU A 951 27.58 13.05 -24.08
N LEU A 952 27.92 12.31 -25.13
CA LEU A 952 27.52 12.55 -26.53
C LEU A 952 26.00 12.35 -26.73
N LYS A 953 25.28 13.39 -27.17
CA LYS A 953 23.93 13.21 -27.77
C LYS A 953 24.05 12.58 -29.16
N LYS A 954 23.33 11.48 -29.43
CA LYS A 954 23.00 11.10 -30.81
C LYS A 954 22.10 12.18 -31.41
N ARG A 955 22.57 12.88 -32.46
CA ARG A 955 21.78 13.85 -33.24
C ARG A 955 20.47 13.19 -33.69
N LYS A 956 19.32 13.68 -33.20
CA LYS A 956 18.03 13.44 -33.86
C LYS A 956 18.03 14.22 -35.17
N ALA A 957 17.78 13.53 -36.27
CA ALA A 957 17.48 14.17 -37.54
C ALA A 957 16.08 14.81 -37.43
N ASN A 958 16.04 16.11 -37.12
CA ASN A 958 15.04 17.11 -37.51
C ASN A 958 14.90 18.18 -36.41
N GLY A 959 15.02 19.45 -36.81
CA GLY A 959 14.49 20.59 -36.06
C GLY A 959 15.51 21.36 -35.22
N SER A 960 15.63 22.65 -35.52
CA SER A 960 16.29 23.68 -34.71
C SER A 960 15.63 23.81 -33.34
N GLY A 961 16.14 23.09 -32.34
CA GLY A 961 15.82 23.29 -30.93
C GLY A 961 17.07 23.76 -30.20
N LYS A 962 16.92 24.77 -29.32
CA LYS A 962 18.01 25.24 -28.44
C LYS A 962 18.60 24.06 -27.66
N GLU A 963 19.91 24.10 -27.49
CA GLU A 963 20.70 23.09 -26.78
C GLU A 963 20.33 23.06 -25.30
N GLU A 964 19.35 22.25 -24.90
CA GLU A 964 19.15 21.91 -23.49
C GLU A 964 20.19 20.86 -23.06
N ILE A 965 21.09 21.24 -22.18
CA ILE A 965 22.05 20.36 -21.52
C ILE A 965 21.24 19.37 -20.68
N SER A 966 21.23 18.09 -21.02
CA SER A 966 20.68 17.06 -20.14
C SER A 966 21.61 16.93 -18.94
N HIS A 967 21.23 17.48 -17.79
CA HIS A 967 21.97 17.43 -16.53
C HIS A 967 22.02 16.03 -15.87
N LEU A 968 22.09 14.96 -16.67
CA LEU A 968 22.51 13.67 -16.15
C LEU A 968 24.03 13.75 -15.93
N LYS A 969 24.42 14.17 -14.72
CA LYS A 969 25.77 14.01 -14.18
C LYS A 969 26.06 12.51 -14.13
N ASN A 970 26.45 11.91 -15.26
CA ASN A 970 26.75 10.49 -15.33
C ASN A 970 28.10 10.26 -14.63
N LEU A 971 28.02 10.02 -13.33
CA LEU A 971 29.15 9.68 -12.46
C LEU A 971 29.72 8.29 -12.74
N GLN A 972 29.07 7.48 -13.57
CA GLN A 972 29.40 6.07 -13.76
C GLN A 972 29.75 5.76 -15.22
N PHE A 973 30.88 5.10 -15.44
CA PHE A 973 31.28 4.54 -16.74
C PHE A 973 31.32 3.02 -16.67
N SER A 974 31.45 2.35 -17.81
CA SER A 974 31.65 0.89 -17.86
C SER A 974 32.77 0.54 -18.83
N VAL A 975 33.61 -0.41 -18.43
CA VAL A 975 34.77 -0.89 -19.18
C VAL A 975 34.84 -2.42 -19.11
N PRO A 976 35.35 -3.10 -20.15
CA PRO A 976 35.73 -4.51 -20.05
C PRO A 976 36.75 -4.75 -18.93
N SER A 977 36.67 -5.87 -18.22
CA SER A 977 37.61 -6.24 -17.16
C SER A 977 39.07 -6.31 -17.61
N CYS A 978 39.33 -6.69 -18.87
CA CYS A 978 40.69 -6.73 -19.43
C CYS A 978 41.34 -5.35 -19.58
N LEU A 979 40.56 -4.27 -19.51
CA LEU A 979 41.01 -2.87 -19.57
C LEU A 979 41.09 -2.20 -18.20
N ILE A 980 41.14 -2.98 -17.11
CA ILE A 980 41.39 -2.44 -15.77
C ILE A 980 42.71 -2.95 -15.18
N ASP A 981 43.28 -2.16 -14.28
CA ASP A 981 44.39 -2.56 -13.42
C ASP A 981 43.98 -2.38 -11.94
N PRO A 982 43.87 -3.44 -11.13
CA PRO A 982 43.54 -3.33 -9.71
C PRO A 982 44.58 -2.49 -8.96
N LEU A 983 44.12 -1.51 -8.17
CA LEU A 983 44.97 -0.55 -7.47
C LEU A 983 44.86 -0.60 -5.94
N GLN A 984 43.96 -1.42 -5.40
CA GLN A 984 43.71 -1.47 -3.95
C GLN A 984 44.99 -1.68 -3.13
N ASP A 985 45.85 -2.62 -3.54
CA ASP A 985 47.08 -2.96 -2.80
C ASP A 985 48.21 -1.93 -2.97
N LYS A 986 48.04 -0.97 -3.90
CA LYS A 986 48.99 0.11 -4.20
C LYS A 986 48.53 1.47 -3.61
N ALA A 987 47.39 1.49 -2.93
CA ALA A 987 46.84 2.69 -2.30
C ALA A 987 47.22 2.71 -0.81
N GLU A 988 47.73 3.83 -0.31
CA GLU A 988 48.04 4.04 1.10
C GLU A 988 46.95 4.89 1.77
N ASP A 989 46.42 4.43 2.90
CA ASP A 989 45.57 5.21 3.80
C ASP A 989 46.43 6.28 4.49
N PHE A 990 46.10 7.56 4.30
CA PHE A 990 46.91 8.67 4.78
C PHE A 990 46.09 9.68 5.58
N LEU A 991 46.65 10.23 6.66
CA LEU A 991 45.97 11.26 7.47
C LEU A 991 45.96 12.61 6.75
N THR A 992 44.80 13.22 6.67
CA THR A 992 44.58 14.46 5.92
C THR A 992 45.27 15.68 6.55
N SER A 993 45.56 15.64 7.86
CA SER A 993 46.27 16.70 8.58
C SER A 993 47.68 17.00 8.04
N GLU A 994 48.25 16.07 7.27
CA GLU A 994 49.58 16.19 6.67
C GLU A 994 49.55 16.64 5.20
N LEU A 995 48.36 16.88 4.63
CA LEU A 995 48.21 17.34 3.25
C LEU A 995 48.29 18.87 3.15
N PRO A 996 48.91 19.41 2.08
CA PRO A 996 48.96 20.86 1.84
C PRO A 996 47.61 21.50 1.45
N VAL A 997 46.54 20.71 1.37
CA VAL A 997 45.19 21.15 0.97
C VAL A 997 44.20 20.76 2.07
N SER A 998 43.29 21.66 2.45
CA SER A 998 42.20 21.33 3.36
C SER A 998 41.30 20.27 2.71
N SER A 999 41.36 19.03 3.20
CA SER A 999 40.34 18.03 2.88
C SER A 999 39.35 17.92 4.05
N GLU A 1000 38.11 17.60 3.71
CA GLU A 1000 36.98 17.56 4.65
C GLU A 1000 36.97 16.29 5.50
N ARG A 1001 37.93 15.38 5.32
CA ARG A 1001 37.98 14.05 5.96
C ARG A 1001 39.27 13.86 6.76
N ASP A 1002 39.29 12.92 7.69
CA ASP A 1002 40.48 12.61 8.51
C ASP A 1002 41.48 11.69 7.81
N LYS A 1003 41.01 10.81 6.92
CA LYS A 1003 41.83 9.90 6.10
C LYS A 1003 41.47 10.03 4.62
N THR A 1004 42.46 9.82 3.75
CA THR A 1004 42.25 9.74 2.29
C THR A 1004 43.18 8.71 1.64
N TRP A 1005 42.89 8.35 0.39
CA TRP A 1005 43.76 7.52 -0.43
C TRP A 1005 44.89 8.33 -1.04
N VAL A 1006 46.11 7.84 -0.90
CA VAL A 1006 47.30 8.38 -1.55
C VAL A 1006 47.91 7.32 -2.45
N PHE A 1007 48.27 7.74 -3.67
CA PHE A 1007 48.92 6.90 -4.68
C PHE A 1007 50.30 7.47 -5.01
N MET A 1008 51.31 6.62 -5.13
CA MET A 1008 52.62 7.05 -5.62
C MET A 1008 52.55 7.30 -7.13
N ASP A 1009 53.24 8.33 -7.62
CA ASP A 1009 53.29 8.63 -9.05
C ASP A 1009 53.88 7.46 -9.86
N ALA A 1010 54.84 6.73 -9.30
CA ALA A 1010 55.42 5.54 -9.92
C ALA A 1010 54.36 4.44 -10.22
N ASP A 1011 53.40 4.24 -9.32
CA ASP A 1011 52.34 3.24 -9.48
C ASP A 1011 51.31 3.64 -10.53
N LEU A 1012 50.98 4.95 -10.60
CA LEU A 1012 50.12 5.48 -11.66
C LEU A 1012 50.79 5.38 -13.03
N LEU A 1013 52.10 5.66 -13.10
CA LEU A 1013 52.90 5.52 -14.32
C LEU A 1013 52.98 4.07 -14.80
N ASP A 1014 53.19 3.12 -13.89
CA ASP A 1014 53.17 1.68 -14.19
C ASP A 1014 51.81 1.24 -14.73
N SER A 1015 50.72 1.65 -14.06
CA SER A 1015 49.34 1.35 -14.49
C SER A 1015 49.03 1.94 -15.87
N TRP A 1016 49.49 3.18 -16.12
CA TRP A 1016 49.37 3.83 -17.43
C TRP A 1016 50.04 3.01 -18.53
N TYR A 1017 51.32 2.64 -18.36
CA TYR A 1017 52.03 1.84 -19.37
C TYR A 1017 51.40 0.46 -19.56
N LYS A 1018 50.99 -0.20 -18.47
CA LYS A 1018 50.34 -1.51 -18.53
C LYS A 1018 49.05 -1.48 -19.35
N LEU A 1019 48.16 -0.53 -19.06
CA LEU A 1019 46.89 -0.37 -19.79
C LEU A 1019 47.10 0.10 -21.23
N TRP A 1020 48.05 1.00 -21.45
CA TRP A 1020 48.42 1.48 -22.78
C TRP A 1020 48.93 0.33 -23.66
N ASN A 1021 49.85 -0.48 -23.15
CA ASN A 1021 50.37 -1.64 -23.89
C ASN A 1021 49.29 -2.68 -24.20
N ARG A 1022 48.33 -2.91 -23.28
CA ARG A 1022 47.18 -3.79 -23.53
C ARG A 1022 46.28 -3.28 -24.66
N LEU A 1023 46.02 -1.98 -24.68
CA LEU A 1023 45.23 -1.34 -25.73
C LEU A 1023 45.90 -1.51 -27.11
N PHE A 1024 47.22 -1.33 -27.20
CA PHE A 1024 47.97 -1.49 -28.46
C PHE A 1024 48.13 -2.94 -28.91
N ALA A 1025 48.13 -3.90 -27.98
CA ALA A 1025 48.28 -5.32 -28.28
C ALA A 1025 46.99 -5.96 -28.83
N ASP A 1026 45.81 -5.42 -28.49
CA ASP A 1026 44.51 -5.93 -28.92
C ASP A 1026 43.64 -4.84 -29.57
N GLY A 1027 43.63 -4.83 -30.91
CA GLY A 1027 42.89 -3.85 -31.70
C GLY A 1027 41.37 -3.89 -31.52
N ASP A 1028 40.78 -4.98 -30.99
CA ASP A 1028 39.35 -5.07 -30.70
C ASP A 1028 38.95 -4.28 -29.44
N LEU A 1029 39.92 -3.83 -28.63
CA LEU A 1029 39.70 -2.97 -27.47
C LEU A 1029 39.57 -1.48 -27.84
N HIS A 1030 39.98 -1.09 -29.06
CA HIS A 1030 39.93 0.29 -29.52
C HIS A 1030 38.50 0.87 -29.61
N ASP A 1031 37.49 0.02 -29.72
CA ASP A 1031 36.07 0.42 -29.79
C ASP A 1031 35.32 0.24 -28.45
N LYS A 1032 36.01 -0.18 -27.37
CA LYS A 1032 35.37 -0.66 -26.13
C LYS A 1032 35.62 0.22 -24.89
N PHE A 1033 36.43 1.28 -24.98
CA PHE A 1033 36.62 2.23 -23.88
C PHE A 1033 35.56 3.36 -23.90
N PRO A 1034 35.14 3.86 -22.74
CA PRO A 1034 34.11 4.90 -22.65
C PRO A 1034 34.65 6.25 -23.15
N THR A 1035 33.84 6.94 -23.96
CA THR A 1035 34.18 8.22 -24.59
C THR A 1035 33.23 9.33 -24.16
N PHE A 1036 33.80 10.44 -23.69
CA PHE A 1036 33.08 11.60 -23.17
C PHE A 1036 33.51 12.88 -23.90
N THR A 1037 32.59 13.85 -24.03
CA THR A 1037 32.83 15.10 -24.78
C THR A 1037 33.48 16.20 -23.97
N GLY A 1038 33.45 16.08 -22.65
CA GLY A 1038 33.97 17.08 -21.75
C GLY A 1038 33.79 16.67 -20.30
N ILE A 1039 34.58 17.30 -19.45
CA ILE A 1039 34.60 17.09 -18.01
C ILE A 1039 33.82 18.25 -17.42
N SER A 1040 32.73 17.95 -16.72
CA SER A 1040 31.85 18.98 -16.17
C SER A 1040 32.35 19.50 -14.83
N GLU A 1041 33.00 18.65 -14.03
CA GLU A 1041 33.55 19.00 -12.71
C GLU A 1041 34.66 18.02 -12.32
N GLY A 1042 35.74 18.49 -11.68
CA GLY A 1042 36.90 17.69 -11.23
C GLY A 1042 38.19 17.97 -12.00
N SER A 1043 39.32 17.46 -11.48
CA SER A 1043 40.70 17.76 -11.92
C SER A 1043 41.27 16.74 -12.92
N PHE A 1044 40.40 15.91 -13.51
CA PHE A 1044 40.78 14.97 -14.58
C PHE A 1044 40.94 15.74 -15.91
N PRO A 1045 41.84 15.32 -16.84
CA PRO A 1045 42.95 14.40 -16.62
C PRO A 1045 43.94 14.95 -15.58
N TYR A 1046 44.49 14.06 -14.75
CA TYR A 1046 45.38 14.44 -13.66
C TYR A 1046 46.65 15.11 -14.20
N SER A 1047 46.96 16.31 -13.69
CA SER A 1047 48.11 17.10 -14.14
C SER A 1047 48.78 17.88 -13.01
N VAL A 1048 50.08 18.13 -13.17
CA VAL A 1048 50.88 18.98 -12.28
C VAL A 1048 51.27 20.26 -13.05
N PRO A 1049 50.92 21.46 -12.53
CA PRO A 1049 51.34 22.72 -13.13
C PRO A 1049 52.87 22.86 -13.16
N PRO A 1050 53.46 23.54 -14.16
CA PRO A 1050 54.89 23.76 -14.21
C PRO A 1050 55.37 24.56 -13.00
N SER A 1051 56.35 24.05 -12.25
CA SER A 1051 57.04 24.78 -11.20
C SER A 1051 58.56 24.69 -11.41
N ALA A 1052 59.34 25.54 -10.74
CA ALA A 1052 60.80 25.57 -10.87
C ALA A 1052 61.48 24.23 -10.48
N ALA A 1053 60.76 23.32 -9.80
CA ALA A 1053 61.27 22.05 -9.27
C ALA A 1053 60.71 20.79 -9.97
N CYS A 1054 59.73 20.91 -10.89
CA CYS A 1054 59.11 19.72 -11.52
C CYS A 1054 58.70 19.98 -12.99
N ARG A 1055 58.98 19.00 -13.88
CA ARG A 1055 58.49 19.01 -15.27
C ARG A 1055 56.96 18.80 -15.25
N SER A 1056 56.23 19.42 -16.18
CA SER A 1056 54.78 19.21 -16.30
C SER A 1056 54.49 17.73 -16.56
N ILE A 1057 53.71 17.10 -15.68
CA ILE A 1057 53.20 15.73 -15.83
C ILE A 1057 51.71 15.86 -16.14
N ILE A 1058 51.25 15.18 -17.20
CA ILE A 1058 49.84 15.05 -17.56
C ILE A 1058 49.59 13.60 -17.92
N TYR A 1059 48.70 12.91 -17.19
CA TYR A 1059 48.28 11.54 -17.49
C TYR A 1059 47.21 11.52 -18.59
N SER A 1060 47.56 12.10 -19.74
CA SER A 1060 46.72 12.13 -20.93
C SER A 1060 47.61 12.15 -22.16
N ALA A 1061 47.28 11.31 -23.14
CA ALA A 1061 47.98 11.28 -24.42
C ALA A 1061 47.00 11.44 -25.59
N PRO A 1062 47.40 12.15 -26.65
CA PRO A 1062 46.64 12.15 -27.88
C PRO A 1062 46.65 10.73 -28.43
N ILE A 1063 45.49 10.24 -28.85
CA ILE A 1063 45.42 8.95 -29.55
C ILE A 1063 45.89 9.20 -30.99
N ALA A 1064 47.20 9.13 -31.24
CA ALA A 1064 47.73 9.16 -32.60
C ALA A 1064 47.26 7.90 -33.35
N GLY A 1065 46.37 8.09 -34.34
CA GLY A 1065 45.74 6.99 -35.09
C GLY A 1065 44.30 6.68 -34.66
N THR A 1066 43.58 7.65 -34.11
CA THR A 1066 42.21 7.45 -33.62
C THR A 1066 41.25 6.97 -34.70
N VAL A 1067 40.81 5.74 -34.49
CA VAL A 1067 39.44 5.26 -34.66
C VAL A 1067 38.51 6.18 -33.84
N ILE A 1068 38.33 7.41 -34.33
CA ILE A 1068 37.05 8.09 -34.32
C ILE A 1068 36.65 8.04 -35.77
N GLU A 1069 35.43 7.63 -36.07
CA GLU A 1069 34.84 7.60 -37.41
C GLU A 1069 35.04 8.92 -38.20
N GLN A 1070 36.22 9.12 -38.78
CA GLN A 1070 36.40 10.04 -39.91
C GLN A 1070 35.69 9.50 -41.16
N SER A 1071 35.23 8.24 -41.14
CA SER A 1071 34.37 7.63 -42.17
C SER A 1071 33.03 8.33 -42.36
N ASN A 1072 32.59 9.18 -41.40
CA ASN A 1072 31.37 9.97 -41.53
C ASN A 1072 31.57 11.34 -42.21
N LEU A 1073 32.81 11.76 -42.45
CA LEU A 1073 33.14 13.06 -43.08
C LEU A 1073 34.03 12.95 -44.32
N THR A 1074 34.79 11.85 -44.50
CA THR A 1074 35.55 11.63 -45.74
C THR A 1074 34.62 11.33 -46.91
N ARG A 1075 34.48 12.31 -47.80
CA ARG A 1075 33.86 12.10 -49.11
C ARG A 1075 34.91 11.46 -50.02
N HIS A 1076 34.54 10.34 -50.62
CA HIS A 1076 35.40 9.66 -51.58
C HIS A 1076 34.73 9.68 -52.96
N THR A 1077 35.54 9.71 -54.00
CA THR A 1077 35.04 9.78 -55.38
C THR A 1077 34.40 8.46 -55.80
N CYS A 1078 33.17 8.54 -56.29
CA CYS A 1078 32.50 7.41 -56.92
C CYS A 1078 33.23 7.05 -58.22
N ARG A 1079 33.66 5.79 -58.37
CA ARG A 1079 34.37 5.33 -59.58
C ARG A 1079 33.55 5.54 -60.86
N VAL A 1080 32.23 5.42 -60.76
CA VAL A 1080 31.31 5.44 -61.91
C VAL A 1080 31.05 6.88 -62.39
N CYS A 1081 30.65 7.79 -61.50
CA CYS A 1081 30.27 9.17 -61.88
C CYS A 1081 31.28 10.26 -61.48
N GLN A 1082 32.33 9.90 -60.73
CA GLN A 1082 33.36 10.78 -60.19
C GLN A 1082 32.86 11.85 -59.19
N GLN A 1083 31.62 11.72 -58.68
CA GLN A 1083 31.11 12.61 -57.64
C GLN A 1083 31.64 12.23 -56.25
N PRO A 1084 31.92 13.20 -55.37
CA PRO A 1084 32.35 12.93 -53.99
C PRO A 1084 31.16 12.49 -53.13
N VAL A 1085 31.20 11.26 -52.61
CA VAL A 1085 30.13 10.63 -51.83
C VAL A 1085 30.64 10.29 -50.43
N LYS A 1086 29.83 10.55 -49.40
CA LYS A 1086 30.17 10.14 -48.02
C LYS A 1086 30.34 8.62 -47.95
N GLY A 1087 31.34 8.16 -47.19
CA GLY A 1087 31.63 6.72 -47.02
C GLY A 1087 30.38 5.88 -46.74
N THR A 1088 29.55 6.32 -45.81
CA THR A 1088 28.33 5.60 -45.38
C THR A 1088 27.16 5.60 -46.37
N ASP A 1089 27.18 6.46 -47.40
CA ASP A 1089 26.13 6.54 -48.42
C ASP A 1089 26.58 5.93 -49.77
N ARG A 1090 27.79 5.37 -49.85
CA ARG A 1090 28.35 4.85 -51.12
C ARG A 1090 27.56 3.68 -51.70
N GLN A 1091 27.15 2.72 -50.87
CA GLN A 1091 26.36 1.57 -51.32
C GLN A 1091 25.04 2.03 -51.95
N ILE A 1092 24.44 3.08 -51.39
CA ILE A 1092 23.19 3.66 -51.87
C ILE A 1092 23.40 4.36 -53.21
N HIS A 1093 24.44 5.20 -53.27
CA HIS A 1093 24.79 5.96 -54.46
C HIS A 1093 25.16 5.06 -55.64
N VAL A 1094 26.04 4.08 -55.43
CA VAL A 1094 26.48 3.16 -56.49
C VAL A 1094 25.38 2.18 -56.89
N GLY A 1095 24.52 1.78 -55.94
CA GLY A 1095 23.33 0.98 -56.25
C GLY A 1095 22.41 1.63 -57.29
N ARG A 1096 22.27 2.97 -57.29
CA ARG A 1096 21.52 3.69 -58.33
C ARG A 1096 22.11 3.45 -59.74
N HIS A 1097 23.43 3.58 -59.88
CA HIS A 1097 24.11 3.35 -61.15
C HIS A 1097 23.96 1.89 -61.61
N ILE A 1098 24.10 0.94 -60.69
CA ILE A 1098 23.95 -0.49 -60.99
C ILE A 1098 22.53 -0.80 -61.46
N LEU A 1099 21.52 -0.31 -60.76
CA LEU A 1099 20.13 -0.59 -61.12
C LEU A 1099 19.77 0.02 -62.48
N LYS A 1100 20.19 1.27 -62.74
CA LYS A 1100 19.99 1.91 -64.05
C LYS A 1100 20.68 1.14 -65.18
N ALA A 1101 21.91 0.68 -64.95
CA ALA A 1101 22.64 -0.14 -65.92
C ALA A 1101 21.92 -1.47 -66.22
N ILE A 1102 21.40 -2.16 -65.19
CA ILE A 1102 20.66 -3.42 -65.36
C ILE A 1102 19.32 -3.19 -66.07
N CYS A 1103 18.60 -2.10 -65.76
CA CYS A 1103 17.34 -1.74 -66.42
C CYS A 1103 17.51 -1.16 -67.84
N GLY A 1104 18.75 -0.94 -68.31
CA GLY A 1104 19.02 -0.28 -69.58
C GLY A 1104 18.53 1.17 -69.63
N VAL A 1105 18.53 1.86 -68.48
CA VAL A 1105 18.15 3.28 -68.34
C VAL A 1105 19.42 4.13 -68.45
N PRO A 1106 19.47 5.13 -69.35
CA PRO A 1106 20.62 6.03 -69.46
C PRO A 1106 20.86 6.77 -68.15
N ASP A 1107 22.09 6.72 -67.64
CA ASP A 1107 22.52 7.51 -66.49
C ASP A 1107 23.54 8.57 -66.95
N THR A 1108 23.05 9.80 -67.10
CA THR A 1108 23.82 10.95 -67.60
C THR A 1108 25.01 11.32 -66.72
N SER A 1109 25.08 10.79 -65.49
CA SER A 1109 26.19 11.04 -64.57
C SER A 1109 27.35 10.04 -64.72
N VAL A 1110 27.17 8.95 -65.46
CA VAL A 1110 28.18 7.89 -65.63
C VAL A 1110 29.33 8.39 -66.51
N LYS A 1111 30.56 8.38 -65.96
CA LYS A 1111 31.81 8.65 -66.69
C LYS A 1111 32.58 7.37 -67.00
N PHE A 1112 32.47 6.35 -66.14
CA PHE A 1112 33.07 5.04 -66.32
C PHE A 1112 31.98 3.96 -66.21
N PRO A 1113 31.94 2.98 -67.13
CA PRO A 1113 30.85 2.01 -67.18
C PRO A 1113 30.82 1.12 -65.93
N VAL A 1114 29.60 0.78 -65.48
CA VAL A 1114 29.36 -0.27 -64.49
C VAL A 1114 29.70 -1.63 -65.11
N SER A 1115 30.32 -2.52 -64.34
CA SER A 1115 30.67 -3.87 -64.79
C SER A 1115 29.41 -4.67 -65.14
N ASN A 1116 29.43 -5.33 -66.31
CA ASN A 1116 28.41 -6.31 -66.69
C ASN A 1116 28.65 -7.69 -66.04
N ALA A 1117 29.82 -7.90 -65.43
CA ALA A 1117 30.19 -9.14 -64.75
C ALA A 1117 30.09 -8.97 -63.22
N TYR A 1118 28.87 -9.14 -62.68
CA TYR A 1118 28.55 -9.02 -61.25
C TYR A 1118 29.08 -7.72 -60.63
N PRO A 1119 28.41 -6.58 -60.84
CA PRO A 1119 28.89 -5.31 -60.33
C PRO A 1119 28.90 -5.27 -58.79
N CYS A 1120 29.97 -4.73 -58.22
CA CYS A 1120 30.16 -4.53 -56.80
C CYS A 1120 29.29 -3.37 -56.31
N GLY A 1121 28.48 -3.59 -55.27
CA GLY A 1121 27.62 -2.57 -54.66
C GLY A 1121 28.35 -1.33 -54.12
N MET A 1122 29.68 -1.35 -54.01
CA MET A 1122 30.50 -0.23 -53.48
C MET A 1122 31.23 0.59 -54.54
N CYS A 1123 31.58 0.01 -55.69
CA CYS A 1123 32.37 0.68 -56.72
C CYS A 1123 31.88 0.47 -58.16
N GLY A 1124 30.87 -0.38 -58.37
CA GLY A 1124 30.35 -0.75 -59.69
C GLY A 1124 31.30 -1.62 -60.52
N GLY A 1125 32.48 -1.98 -60.01
CA GLY A 1125 33.45 -2.85 -60.68
C GLY A 1125 33.12 -4.35 -60.57
N PRO A 1126 33.81 -5.23 -61.30
CA PRO A 1126 33.53 -6.67 -61.29
C PRO A 1126 33.83 -7.33 -59.94
N THR A 1127 32.98 -8.25 -59.48
CA THR A 1127 33.25 -9.09 -58.30
C THR A 1127 33.85 -10.45 -58.65
N ASN A 1128 33.91 -10.84 -59.93
CA ASN A 1128 34.59 -12.06 -60.37
C ASN A 1128 36.13 -11.91 -60.34
N ASN A 1129 36.85 -13.04 -60.29
CA ASN A 1129 38.33 -13.13 -60.25
C ASN A 1129 39.02 -12.47 -59.03
N GLY A 1130 38.30 -12.24 -57.93
CA GLY A 1130 38.89 -11.80 -56.67
C GLY A 1130 39.06 -10.29 -56.47
N ALA A 1131 38.60 -9.46 -57.42
CA ALA A 1131 38.81 -8.01 -57.37
C ALA A 1131 37.94 -7.25 -56.35
N CYS A 1132 36.73 -7.74 -56.04
CA CYS A 1132 35.77 -7.10 -55.10
C CYS A 1132 34.86 -8.14 -54.41
N LYS A 1133 35.43 -9.20 -53.81
CA LYS A 1133 34.65 -10.22 -53.07
C LYS A 1133 33.84 -9.62 -51.91
N VAL A 1134 32.72 -10.23 -51.58
CA VAL A 1134 31.82 -9.81 -50.48
C VAL A 1134 31.40 -11.01 -49.63
N GLU A 1135 31.36 -10.81 -48.30
CA GLU A 1135 30.97 -11.81 -47.30
C GLU A 1135 30.12 -11.16 -46.19
N ILE A 1136 29.39 -11.98 -45.43
CA ILE A 1136 28.61 -11.54 -44.26
C ILE A 1136 29.19 -12.19 -43.00
N LYS A 1137 29.71 -11.39 -42.07
CA LYS A 1137 30.18 -11.86 -40.73
C LYS A 1137 29.46 -11.10 -39.63
N SER A 1138 28.87 -11.83 -38.68
CA SER A 1138 28.13 -11.25 -37.53
C SER A 1138 27.07 -10.20 -37.93
N GLY A 1139 26.40 -10.40 -39.06
CA GLY A 1139 25.39 -9.48 -39.60
C GLY A 1139 25.93 -8.21 -40.28
N LYS A 1140 27.26 -8.06 -40.40
CA LYS A 1140 27.93 -6.97 -41.12
C LYS A 1140 28.37 -7.43 -42.52
N ALA A 1141 28.21 -6.55 -43.50
CA ALA A 1141 28.77 -6.72 -44.84
C ALA A 1141 30.27 -6.38 -44.84
N LEU A 1142 31.10 -7.32 -45.29
CA LEU A 1142 32.54 -7.14 -45.48
C LEU A 1142 32.87 -7.33 -46.96
N SER A 1143 33.73 -6.47 -47.51
CA SER A 1143 34.17 -6.58 -48.91
C SER A 1143 35.64 -6.26 -49.05
N THR A 1144 36.31 -6.95 -49.98
CA THR A 1144 37.71 -6.69 -50.37
C THR A 1144 37.85 -5.50 -51.32
N CYS A 1145 36.76 -4.83 -51.67
CA CYS A 1145 36.76 -3.65 -52.53
C CYS A 1145 37.60 -2.52 -51.89
N PRO A 1146 38.48 -1.83 -52.64
CA PRO A 1146 39.22 -0.66 -52.14
C PRO A 1146 38.31 0.51 -51.68
N SER A 1147 37.03 0.46 -52.05
CA SER A 1147 36.00 1.43 -51.67
C SER A 1147 35.03 0.89 -50.61
N ALA A 1148 35.34 -0.25 -49.99
CA ALA A 1148 34.47 -0.88 -48.99
C ALA A 1148 34.40 -0.09 -47.69
N TYR A 1149 33.24 -0.16 -47.05
CA TYR A 1149 33.02 0.21 -45.65
C TYR A 1149 32.12 -0.84 -45.00
N SER A 1150 32.21 -0.99 -43.69
CA SER A 1150 31.39 -1.94 -42.94
C SER A 1150 30.01 -1.34 -42.66
N PHE A 1151 28.94 -2.12 -42.89
CA PHE A 1151 27.57 -1.74 -42.53
C PHE A 1151 26.73 -2.97 -42.17
N MET A 1152 25.69 -2.76 -41.37
CA MET A 1152 24.76 -3.82 -40.96
C MET A 1152 23.80 -4.17 -42.11
N VAL A 1153 23.68 -5.45 -42.45
CA VAL A 1153 22.86 -5.92 -43.58
C VAL A 1153 21.37 -5.73 -43.30
N VAL A 1154 20.88 -6.05 -42.10
CA VAL A 1154 19.44 -5.99 -41.78
C VAL A 1154 18.86 -4.58 -41.88
N PRO A 1155 19.45 -3.53 -41.28
CA PRO A 1155 18.96 -2.15 -41.47
C PRO A 1155 19.06 -1.66 -42.91
N ALA A 1156 20.14 -2.00 -43.64
CA ALA A 1156 20.35 -1.57 -45.02
C ALA A 1156 19.47 -2.31 -46.05
N SER A 1157 18.93 -3.48 -45.70
CA SER A 1157 18.00 -4.25 -46.53
C SER A 1157 16.58 -3.69 -46.56
N LYS A 1158 16.25 -2.74 -45.67
CA LYS A 1158 14.92 -2.13 -45.55
C LYS A 1158 14.84 -0.83 -46.35
N PHE A 1159 13.82 -0.72 -47.19
CA PHE A 1159 13.56 0.49 -47.96
C PHE A 1159 13.19 1.68 -47.06
N HIS A 1160 13.84 2.83 -47.29
CA HIS A 1160 13.51 4.11 -46.67
C HIS A 1160 13.51 5.23 -47.72
N LYS A 1161 12.54 6.16 -47.67
CA LYS A 1161 12.44 7.27 -48.65
C LYS A 1161 13.71 8.12 -48.77
N GLY A 1162 14.46 8.33 -47.68
CA GLY A 1162 15.72 9.09 -47.69
C GLY A 1162 16.96 8.28 -48.08
N ARG A 1163 16.86 6.95 -48.12
CA ARG A 1163 17.94 6.00 -48.46
C ARG A 1163 17.33 4.83 -49.25
N PRO A 1164 16.99 5.05 -50.53
CA PRO A 1164 16.07 4.16 -51.26
C PRO A 1164 16.69 2.84 -51.73
N CYS A 1165 18.02 2.69 -51.71
CA CYS A 1165 18.71 1.51 -52.23
C CYS A 1165 18.83 0.38 -51.19
N THR A 1166 18.33 -0.81 -51.52
CA THR A 1166 18.40 -2.03 -50.70
C THR A 1166 19.44 -3.03 -51.20
N ASN A 1167 20.37 -2.60 -52.07
CA ASN A 1167 21.39 -3.47 -52.66
C ASN A 1167 22.43 -3.93 -51.62
N VAL A 1168 22.15 -5.00 -50.90
CA VAL A 1168 23.00 -5.58 -49.84
C VAL A 1168 23.53 -6.96 -50.25
N PRO A 1169 24.62 -7.47 -49.66
CA PRO A 1169 25.00 -8.86 -49.87
C PRO A 1169 23.95 -9.82 -49.30
N VAL A 1170 23.68 -10.89 -50.02
CA VAL A 1170 22.78 -11.97 -49.64
C VAL A 1170 23.49 -13.30 -49.90
N VAL A 1171 23.32 -14.28 -49.02
CA VAL A 1171 23.83 -15.65 -49.19
C VAL A 1171 22.80 -16.47 -49.96
N CYS A 1172 23.23 -17.21 -50.98
CA CYS A 1172 22.32 -18.06 -51.75
C CYS A 1172 21.79 -19.24 -50.91
N ALA A 1173 20.47 -19.36 -50.83
CA ALA A 1173 19.78 -20.44 -50.09
C ALA A 1173 19.61 -21.74 -50.90
N LEU A 1174 20.05 -21.80 -52.16
CA LEU A 1174 19.89 -22.94 -53.07
C LEU A 1174 21.13 -23.86 -53.13
N ASN A 1175 21.82 -24.05 -52.00
CA ASN A 1175 22.96 -24.98 -51.81
C ASN A 1175 24.27 -24.68 -52.56
N CYS A 1176 24.51 -23.48 -53.11
CA CYS A 1176 25.84 -23.10 -53.61
C CYS A 1176 26.70 -22.33 -52.60
N GLY A 1177 26.10 -21.77 -51.54
CA GLY A 1177 26.80 -21.05 -50.47
C GLY A 1177 27.46 -19.73 -50.90
N GLU A 1178 27.33 -19.33 -52.16
CA GLU A 1178 27.91 -18.09 -52.67
C GLU A 1178 27.18 -16.85 -52.14
N THR A 1179 27.94 -15.78 -51.86
CA THR A 1179 27.39 -14.48 -51.43
C THR A 1179 27.51 -13.49 -52.58
N HIS A 1180 26.38 -12.90 -52.98
CA HIS A 1180 26.31 -11.92 -54.06
C HIS A 1180 25.58 -10.65 -53.60
N TRP A 1181 25.76 -9.53 -54.30
CA TRP A 1181 24.92 -8.35 -54.07
C TRP A 1181 23.49 -8.61 -54.57
N LYS A 1182 22.47 -8.14 -53.85
CA LYS A 1182 21.04 -8.35 -54.15
C LYS A 1182 20.71 -8.11 -55.63
N TYR A 1183 21.21 -7.04 -56.24
CA TYR A 1183 20.91 -6.73 -57.65
C TYR A 1183 21.53 -7.71 -58.66
N ASN A 1184 22.53 -8.49 -58.25
CA ASN A 1184 23.17 -9.49 -59.09
C ASN A 1184 22.48 -10.86 -59.03
N PHE A 1185 21.51 -11.05 -58.12
CA PHE A 1185 20.93 -12.36 -57.85
C PHE A 1185 20.14 -12.94 -59.02
N LYS A 1186 19.44 -12.13 -59.81
CA LYS A 1186 18.73 -12.63 -61.00
C LYS A 1186 19.69 -13.36 -61.95
N LYS A 1187 20.82 -12.70 -62.26
CA LYS A 1187 21.89 -13.27 -63.09
C LYS A 1187 22.54 -14.51 -62.45
N HIS A 1188 22.76 -14.49 -61.13
CA HIS A 1188 23.25 -15.66 -60.39
C HIS A 1188 22.30 -16.87 -60.50
N LEU A 1189 21.01 -16.64 -60.32
CA LEU A 1189 19.99 -17.68 -60.38
C LEU A 1189 19.88 -18.25 -61.80
N GLU A 1190 19.89 -17.41 -62.83
CA GLU A 1190 19.89 -17.83 -64.25
C GLU A 1190 21.15 -18.64 -64.63
N GLU A 1191 22.33 -18.24 -64.15
CA GLU A 1191 23.61 -18.89 -64.51
C GLU A 1191 23.91 -20.17 -63.70
N ARG A 1192 23.59 -20.19 -62.39
CA ARG A 1192 23.99 -21.28 -61.46
C ARG A 1192 22.84 -22.19 -61.04
N HIS A 1193 21.60 -21.75 -61.22
CA HIS A 1193 20.42 -22.50 -60.78
C HIS A 1193 19.31 -22.48 -61.87
N PRO A 1194 19.48 -23.14 -63.03
CA PRO A 1194 18.56 -23.02 -64.18
C PRO A 1194 17.08 -23.34 -63.89
N SER A 1195 16.80 -24.08 -62.81
CA SER A 1195 15.45 -24.44 -62.36
C SER A 1195 15.01 -23.70 -61.08
N TRP A 1196 15.64 -22.57 -60.75
CA TRP A 1196 15.43 -21.86 -59.49
C TRP A 1196 13.96 -21.48 -59.23
N GLU A 1197 13.19 -21.17 -60.28
CA GLU A 1197 11.77 -20.82 -60.18
C GLU A 1197 10.91 -21.92 -59.53
N GLN A 1198 11.35 -23.18 -59.62
CA GLN A 1198 10.64 -24.33 -59.04
C GLN A 1198 11.11 -24.69 -57.63
N ILE A 1199 12.29 -24.22 -57.22
CA ILE A 1199 13.01 -24.71 -56.02
C ILE A 1199 13.18 -23.59 -54.97
N ALA A 1200 13.12 -22.32 -55.38
CA ALA A 1200 13.24 -21.18 -54.48
C ALA A 1200 12.00 -20.99 -53.60
N SER A 1201 12.22 -20.88 -52.28
CA SER A 1201 11.13 -20.64 -51.34
C SER A 1201 10.58 -19.21 -51.49
N PRO A 1202 9.27 -19.00 -51.26
CA PRO A 1202 8.67 -17.65 -51.30
C PRO A 1202 9.38 -16.65 -50.37
N ALA A 1203 9.87 -17.11 -49.22
CA ALA A 1203 10.60 -16.28 -48.26
C ALA A 1203 11.98 -15.83 -48.80
N PHE A 1204 12.68 -16.70 -49.54
CA PHE A 1204 13.95 -16.35 -50.19
C PHE A 1204 13.73 -15.38 -51.35
N LEU A 1205 12.68 -15.60 -52.15
CA LEU A 1205 12.32 -14.71 -53.27
C LEU A 1205 11.89 -13.31 -52.80
N ALA A 1206 11.14 -13.22 -51.70
CA ALA A 1206 10.77 -11.95 -51.08
C ALA A 1206 11.99 -11.13 -50.61
N LEU A 1207 13.08 -11.81 -50.23
CA LEU A 1207 14.34 -11.16 -49.81
C LEU A 1207 15.11 -10.57 -51.01
N LEU A 1208 14.90 -11.12 -52.21
CA LEU A 1208 15.53 -10.66 -53.46
C LEU A 1208 14.69 -9.61 -54.19
N GLU A 1209 13.40 -9.47 -53.88
CA GLU A 1209 12.48 -8.53 -54.54
C GLU A 1209 12.95 -7.06 -54.41
N ILE A 1210 13.02 -6.36 -55.55
CA ILE A 1210 13.29 -4.93 -55.62
C ILE A 1210 11.95 -4.22 -55.74
N SER A 1211 11.49 -3.58 -54.66
CA SER A 1211 10.13 -3.02 -54.60
C SER A 1211 9.91 -1.90 -55.64
N HIS A 1212 8.68 -1.72 -56.12
CA HIS A 1212 8.36 -0.59 -57.03
C HIS A 1212 8.71 0.76 -56.40
N ALA A 1213 8.50 0.93 -55.09
CA ALA A 1213 8.84 2.16 -54.37
C ALA A 1213 10.34 2.48 -54.40
N GLU A 1214 11.19 1.45 -54.32
CA GLU A 1214 12.64 1.56 -54.49
C GLU A 1214 13.03 1.92 -55.92
N GLN A 1215 12.42 1.27 -56.91
CA GLN A 1215 12.69 1.54 -58.33
C GLN A 1215 12.23 2.95 -58.74
N THR A 1216 11.08 3.42 -58.25
CA THR A 1216 10.63 4.82 -58.42
C THR A 1216 11.62 5.79 -57.79
N ALA A 1217 12.05 5.54 -56.55
CA ALA A 1217 12.94 6.45 -55.82
C ALA A 1217 14.38 6.49 -56.37
N LEU A 1218 14.77 5.53 -57.20
CA LEU A 1218 16.06 5.49 -57.91
C LEU A 1218 15.98 5.97 -59.37
N ASP A 1219 14.86 6.59 -59.76
CA ASP A 1219 14.56 7.12 -61.09
C ASP A 1219 14.52 6.06 -62.21
N ILE A 1220 14.01 4.87 -61.91
CA ILE A 1220 13.69 3.88 -62.95
C ILE A 1220 12.28 4.19 -63.48
N PRO A 1221 12.08 4.32 -64.81
CA PRO A 1221 10.75 4.44 -65.39
C PRO A 1221 9.92 3.17 -65.16
N VAL A 1222 8.63 3.31 -64.90
CA VAL A 1222 7.72 2.16 -64.63
C VAL A 1222 7.79 1.09 -65.74
N ALA A 1223 7.95 1.51 -67.01
CA ALA A 1223 8.09 0.61 -68.16
C ALA A 1223 9.39 -0.24 -68.18
N LYS A 1224 10.33 0.04 -67.28
CA LYS A 1224 11.65 -0.59 -67.17
C LYS A 1224 11.86 -1.27 -65.81
N TYR A 1225 10.80 -1.43 -65.02
CA TYR A 1225 10.90 -2.10 -63.73
C TYR A 1225 11.37 -3.56 -63.87
N LEU A 1226 12.30 -3.94 -63.00
CA LEU A 1226 12.75 -5.32 -62.87
C LEU A 1226 11.75 -6.06 -61.98
N GLU A 1227 11.02 -6.99 -62.57
CA GLU A 1227 10.28 -8.01 -61.85
C GLU A 1227 11.10 -9.31 -61.85
N LEU A 1228 11.33 -9.85 -60.66
CA LEU A 1228 11.96 -11.18 -60.50
C LEU A 1228 10.97 -12.30 -60.86
N LEU A 1229 9.66 -12.06 -60.77
CA LEU A 1229 8.60 -12.97 -61.20
C LEU A 1229 7.45 -12.18 -61.84
N PRO A 1230 6.83 -12.66 -62.93
CA PRO A 1230 5.66 -12.01 -63.51
C PRO A 1230 4.47 -12.08 -62.55
N ARG A 1231 3.87 -10.94 -62.23
CA ARG A 1231 2.60 -10.91 -61.49
C ARG A 1231 1.44 -11.36 -62.42
N PRO A 1232 0.51 -12.21 -61.96
CA PRO A 1232 -0.60 -12.65 -62.81
C PRO A 1232 -1.46 -11.44 -63.22
N THR A 1233 -1.65 -11.29 -64.53
CA THR A 1233 -2.44 -10.22 -65.14
C THR A 1233 -3.92 -10.42 -64.84
N VAL A 1234 -4.50 -9.57 -63.99
CA VAL A 1234 -5.95 -9.54 -63.78
C VAL A 1234 -6.57 -8.65 -64.85
N LEU A 1235 -7.24 -9.26 -65.84
CA LEU A 1235 -8.09 -8.57 -66.79
C LEU A 1235 -9.29 -7.95 -66.06
N ILE A 1236 -9.40 -6.62 -66.13
CA ILE A 1236 -10.55 -5.86 -65.64
C ILE A 1236 -11.51 -5.62 -66.82
N PRO A 1237 -12.78 -6.06 -66.76
CA PRO A 1237 -13.84 -5.47 -67.57
C PRO A 1237 -14.44 -4.24 -66.85
N SER A 1238 -14.56 -3.15 -67.59
CA SER A 1238 -15.12 -1.86 -67.19
C SER A 1238 -16.65 -1.94 -67.01
N THR A 1239 -17.23 -1.40 -65.94
CA THR A 1239 -18.02 -0.12 -65.84
C THR A 1239 -19.17 -0.35 -64.83
N PRO A 1240 -19.97 0.66 -64.41
CA PRO A 1240 -19.69 2.05 -64.06
C PRO A 1240 -20.17 2.41 -62.62
N THR A 1241 -19.88 3.65 -62.22
CA THR A 1241 -20.30 4.36 -61.01
C THR A 1241 -21.72 4.09 -60.49
N ARG A 1242 -21.84 3.75 -59.19
CA ARG A 1242 -22.47 4.62 -58.18
C ARG A 1242 -22.27 4.11 -56.74
N ASN A 1243 -22.22 5.08 -55.83
CA ASN A 1243 -21.49 5.06 -54.58
C ASN A 1243 -22.14 4.28 -53.43
N ILE A 1244 -21.30 3.42 -52.83
CA ILE A 1244 -20.92 3.33 -51.41
C ILE A 1244 -22.04 3.19 -50.38
N VAL A 1245 -22.35 1.93 -50.01
CA VAL A 1245 -22.62 1.47 -48.63
C VAL A 1245 -22.21 -0.01 -48.49
N GLY A 1246 -21.54 -0.36 -47.38
CA GLY A 1246 -21.95 -1.54 -46.60
C GLY A 1246 -21.17 -2.87 -46.72
N ARG A 1247 -20.39 -3.16 -45.66
CA ARG A 1247 -20.44 -4.36 -44.79
C ARG A 1247 -20.69 -5.78 -45.37
N LYS A 1248 -19.88 -6.69 -44.77
CA LYS A 1248 -20.16 -8.08 -44.31
C LYS A 1248 -20.05 -9.26 -45.30
N ARG A 1249 -19.27 -10.28 -44.85
CA ARG A 1249 -19.57 -11.73 -44.66
C ARG A 1249 -20.90 -12.26 -45.26
N PRO A 1250 -21.10 -13.57 -45.59
CA PRO A 1250 -20.48 -14.76 -44.96
C PRO A 1250 -20.28 -16.03 -45.87
N ALA A 1251 -19.81 -17.12 -45.22
CA ALA A 1251 -20.21 -18.54 -45.38
C ALA A 1251 -19.84 -19.28 -46.68
N SER A 1252 -19.62 -20.60 -46.74
CA SER A 1252 -19.43 -21.71 -45.79
C SER A 1252 -19.13 -22.98 -46.63
N CYS A 1253 -18.86 -24.10 -45.93
CA CYS A 1253 -18.96 -25.51 -46.35
C CYS A 1253 -17.70 -26.30 -46.75
N THR A 1254 -17.71 -27.51 -46.19
CA THR A 1254 -16.75 -28.63 -46.03
C THR A 1254 -16.76 -29.57 -47.27
N PRO A 1255 -16.26 -30.86 -47.29
CA PRO A 1255 -15.49 -31.70 -46.34
C PRO A 1255 -14.37 -32.60 -46.97
N ARG A 1256 -13.80 -33.52 -46.14
CA ARG A 1256 -13.07 -34.82 -46.42
C ARG A 1256 -11.54 -34.74 -46.58
N SER A 1257 -10.69 -35.70 -46.15
CA SER A 1257 -10.77 -36.95 -45.37
C SER A 1257 -9.33 -37.54 -45.26
N ARG A 1258 -9.13 -38.51 -44.33
CA ARG A 1258 -8.17 -39.65 -44.32
C ARG A 1258 -6.95 -39.65 -43.36
N LEU A 1259 -7.09 -40.58 -42.40
CA LEU A 1259 -6.20 -41.69 -41.99
C LEU A 1259 -4.95 -41.36 -41.16
N ALA A 1260 -4.91 -41.66 -39.84
CA ALA A 1260 -4.88 -42.96 -39.15
C ALA A 1260 -3.47 -43.55 -39.01
N LYS A 1261 -3.02 -43.71 -37.75
CA LYS A 1261 -2.22 -44.85 -37.27
C LYS A 1261 -2.37 -45.00 -35.75
N GLU A 1262 -2.71 -46.23 -35.37
CA GLU A 1262 -2.93 -46.75 -34.02
C GLU A 1262 -1.62 -47.09 -33.29
N ASN A 1263 -1.71 -47.16 -31.95
CA ASN A 1263 -1.17 -48.23 -31.07
C ASN A 1263 -1.37 -47.77 -29.60
N THR A 1264 -2.44 -48.19 -28.90
CA THR A 1264 -2.64 -49.41 -28.06
C THR A 1264 -1.95 -49.41 -26.69
N ALA A 1265 -2.81 -49.41 -25.65
CA ALA A 1265 -2.75 -50.04 -24.31
C ALA A 1265 -1.61 -49.63 -23.34
N THR A 1266 -1.82 -49.35 -22.05
CA THR A 1266 -2.48 -50.17 -21.01
C THR A 1266 -2.89 -49.35 -19.76
N THR A 1267 -3.97 -49.77 -19.11
CA THR A 1267 -4.55 -49.32 -17.81
C THR A 1267 -4.00 -50.17 -16.63
N PRO A 1268 -4.49 -50.09 -15.36
CA PRO A 1268 -4.55 -48.97 -14.38
C PRO A 1268 -4.08 -49.39 -12.95
N THR A 1269 -3.82 -48.44 -12.03
CA THR A 1269 -4.01 -48.61 -10.55
C THR A 1269 -3.62 -47.32 -9.81
N ARG A 1270 -4.03 -46.96 -8.59
CA ARG A 1270 -5.24 -47.08 -7.74
C ARG A 1270 -4.90 -46.21 -6.50
N ARG A 1271 -5.86 -45.39 -6.05
CA ARG A 1271 -5.99 -44.69 -4.74
C ARG A 1271 -4.92 -44.95 -3.64
N ALA A 1272 -4.46 -43.88 -2.99
CA ALA A 1272 -4.31 -43.85 -1.53
C ALA A 1272 -4.31 -42.42 -0.95
N SER A 1273 -5.21 -42.22 0.00
CA SER A 1273 -5.37 -41.12 0.95
C SER A 1273 -4.27 -41.09 2.02
N LYS A 1274 -3.86 -39.91 2.48
CA LYS A 1274 -3.17 -39.75 3.79
C LYS A 1274 -3.70 -38.53 4.56
N THR A 1275 -4.26 -38.83 5.72
CA THR A 1275 -4.52 -37.96 6.87
C THR A 1275 -3.23 -37.65 7.66
N PRO A 1276 -3.23 -36.62 8.53
CA PRO A 1276 -2.02 -36.08 9.18
C PRO A 1276 -1.72 -36.77 10.52
N LYS A 1277 -0.43 -36.78 10.90
CA LYS A 1277 0.05 -37.12 12.24
C LYS A 1277 0.36 -35.85 13.03
N VAL A 1278 -0.20 -35.84 14.23
CA VAL A 1278 0.15 -35.05 15.42
C VAL A 1278 1.47 -35.57 15.98
N ASP A 1279 2.31 -34.70 16.56
CA ASP A 1279 3.03 -34.96 17.81
C ASP A 1279 3.64 -33.67 18.41
N SER A 1280 3.45 -33.55 19.73
CA SER A 1280 4.04 -32.68 20.77
C SER A 1280 4.05 -31.16 20.59
#